data_AF-A0AAV6M5D7-F1
#
_entry.id   AF-A0AAV6M5D7-F1
#
_cell.length_a   1.000
_cell.length_b   1.000
_cell.length_c   1.000
_cell.angle_alpha   90.00
_cell.angle_beta   90.00
_cell.angle_gamma   90.00
#
_symmetry.space_group_name_H-M   'P 1'
#
loop_
_entity.id
_entity.type
_entity.pdbx_description
1 polymer ?
#
loop_
_entity_poly.entity_id
_entity_poly.type
_entity_poly.pdbx_seq_one_letter_code
_entity_poly.pdbx_strand_id
1 'polypeptide(L)'
;MVHAHSLQGEDDRSIPPKSCSHAHPSSLCLHTQEGGSICLLCFSNLISDPLSPTVHVSYALSQLSQALSQPPFLRTFLSFHSHFVVAPFVLALCSFDDGPVARQLTDLVRELCDVSEADGDGSLCDDFLARVSDRLSSGALAWSRRQVYMLHCYGMLLNYRTKNFHGQIKSNDGLVSNLVAGLELPSEEVRGEILFVLYKLSTIQYASNHGTEIDFLSAYCPKLLYLSLEALMKTQNDDVRLNCVALLTVLAQRGLLGNEHEFYSKFNEKEADELPLNILFAEAIKGPLLSSDRELQLSTLELIICYLSTEGTSIKQIQLLVEENIVDYVFEIVRFSEGKDPLARACLQALDLLSRAEQPFSRRLVVGFATLIPVLRHVAEVPFHPVHTQTLGLILKCISQCPGVVSASHIEELVHTLTSMLRKNVTGEMGIHPDTFATTCAILVTIMKSPSHRVPCLAASVQEVLERVVLFCLSTFETQPTQLLHSLYLLKEFNVYSQVKTFIDDSITQDVKNCALDICTTHLLDWLLATINVVEEELVLGILETFHSILLQDPDIRTIDFANTLLSASWFSFSFRCLGSFPSEKMKWRVYLMLSSLVDVFLGNDSAQCIREAISFLPSDPVDLLFLLGQKISNDLELSSCQSSILLLLYASSLHNDRLADEKMVLASLEQYILVSKSGMLCGYHDPFTVTQLVNVYGLCRSVTDASHHISYSPEAERILFQLVAESEWDMHSSRIHRSSLEWLFKQEKIRNPLCNQVLKICQICGPNGTGTTTVHNQFIGVREIAELIAEGENYAGIILIRLLEQLVEEGVEHDIISVVKFVSTIVNIYPSSADQLCVHGIGNAIKLLFYDTKSSYSQQTFKAVLLLVFSILKSGHSGILSDDEAWLAVTVKLLDCISPTDITDRWTPENLLVIAILSLILHHSTNGRLIGASKSVLFHTPVASATKSVLHEACSKGPALMDDHEGTNMGKTVILALFLVYFFMKSLQAVLPEAVDWQDNLGQPNGTQLSFIGIPCHDMCRLLHFGSPPVKLVVSYCLFELFTRISEQRTSKQEELRCTTNYLSSVIATLEGLVVYGDHRVAINCSLCLSMVLGWQEMNMQERRVIVKNKWCRIIVEELADSISLPCLASNAFAGQEPAIFVAVALLKLQKDFGWMQSIFDQACISRIIENVTASNLSPEMVSLFRELLNSEFMQADHISSLNSVLQSCRKQIYSGNDGETQRERDIGNVFANVDGDVGGVCEYLIHLVQSDSHKNERLLKEIELFFTALAEKDTS
;
A
#
# COMPACT_ATOMS: atom_id res chain seq x y z
N MET A 1 10.70 -64.18 -77.09
CA MET A 1 9.98 -63.98 -78.36
C MET A 1 10.93 -63.29 -79.35
N VAL A 2 11.17 -63.95 -80.50
CA VAL A 2 11.69 -63.45 -81.80
C VAL A 2 13.15 -62.92 -81.85
N HIS A 3 14.15 -63.75 -82.23
CA HIS A 3 14.79 -63.90 -83.57
C HIS A 3 15.21 -62.56 -84.24
N ALA A 4 16.51 -62.22 -84.37
CA ALA A 4 17.56 -62.73 -85.28
C ALA A 4 17.82 -61.78 -86.47
N HIS A 5 19.05 -61.29 -86.63
CA HIS A 5 19.85 -61.52 -87.85
C HIS A 5 21.33 -61.13 -87.66
N SER A 6 22.16 -62.07 -88.06
CA SER A 6 23.59 -62.07 -88.28
C SER A 6 24.04 -61.20 -89.44
N LEU A 7 25.25 -60.66 -89.37
CA LEU A 7 26.19 -60.60 -90.49
C LEU A 7 27.62 -60.81 -89.95
N GLN A 8 28.25 -61.91 -90.41
CA GLN A 8 29.66 -62.25 -90.25
C GLN A 8 30.53 -61.35 -91.15
N GLY A 9 31.80 -61.19 -90.78
CA GLY A 9 32.84 -60.71 -91.69
C GLY A 9 34.11 -60.31 -90.95
N GLU A 10 35.01 -61.28 -90.78
CA GLU A 10 36.39 -61.14 -90.29
C GLU A 10 37.17 -60.03 -91.02
N ASP A 11 38.01 -59.29 -90.29
CA ASP A 11 39.43 -59.28 -90.62
C ASP A 11 40.27 -58.71 -89.46
N ASP A 12 41.17 -59.57 -89.01
CA ASP A 12 42.21 -59.32 -88.01
C ASP A 12 43.22 -58.33 -88.61
N ARG A 13 43.15 -57.05 -88.21
CA ARG A 13 44.21 -56.08 -88.52
C ARG A 13 44.57 -55.24 -87.33
N SER A 14 45.68 -55.66 -86.74
CA SER A 14 46.64 -54.83 -86.02
C SER A 14 46.03 -53.95 -84.93
N ILE A 15 46.00 -54.51 -83.72
CA ILE A 15 46.19 -53.74 -82.49
C ILE A 15 47.35 -52.77 -82.78
N PRO A 16 47.11 -51.45 -82.89
CA PRO A 16 48.19 -50.48 -83.02
C PRO A 16 49.07 -50.63 -81.79
N PRO A 17 50.39 -50.35 -81.90
CA PRO A 17 51.34 -50.73 -80.88
C PRO A 17 50.83 -50.27 -79.53
N LYS A 18 50.76 -51.22 -78.58
CA LYS A 18 50.40 -50.94 -77.19
C LYS A 18 51.36 -49.93 -76.53
N SER A 19 52.37 -49.45 -77.25
CA SER A 19 53.43 -48.53 -76.85
C SER A 19 53.37 -47.24 -77.66
N CYS A 20 53.73 -46.12 -77.04
CA CYS A 20 53.86 -44.83 -77.71
C CYS A 20 54.92 -44.84 -78.84
N SER A 21 55.02 -43.74 -79.60
CA SER A 21 56.02 -43.52 -80.67
C SER A 21 57.48 -43.67 -80.22
N HIS A 22 57.76 -43.61 -78.91
CA HIS A 22 59.07 -43.82 -78.30
C HIS A 22 59.29 -45.24 -77.74
N ALA A 23 58.42 -46.20 -78.09
CA ALA A 23 58.47 -47.60 -77.67
C ALA A 23 58.48 -47.82 -76.13
N HIS A 24 57.86 -46.92 -75.37
CA HIS A 24 57.72 -47.06 -73.92
C HIS A 24 56.80 -48.25 -73.54
N PRO A 25 56.96 -48.83 -72.34
CA PRO A 25 56.14 -49.95 -71.88
C PRO A 25 54.64 -49.66 -72.01
N SER A 26 53.89 -50.64 -72.54
CA SER A 26 52.44 -50.49 -72.73
C SER A 26 51.66 -50.23 -71.44
N SER A 27 52.20 -50.66 -70.30
CA SER A 27 51.64 -50.38 -68.97
C SER A 27 51.66 -48.89 -68.60
N LEU A 28 52.37 -48.03 -69.34
CA LEU A 28 52.42 -46.58 -69.11
C LEU A 28 51.60 -45.78 -70.15
N CYS A 29 50.88 -46.45 -71.05
CA CYS A 29 50.02 -45.82 -72.05
C CYS A 29 48.55 -46.02 -71.67
N LEU A 30 47.90 -44.97 -71.18
CA LEU A 30 46.51 -45.02 -70.70
C LEU A 30 45.54 -44.56 -71.80
N HIS A 31 44.50 -45.34 -72.08
CA HIS A 31 43.52 -45.03 -73.12
C HIS A 31 42.46 -44.06 -72.64
N THR A 32 42.25 -42.98 -73.38
CA THR A 32 41.14 -42.04 -73.15
C THR A 32 39.88 -42.55 -73.83
N GLN A 33 38.69 -42.27 -73.28
CA GLN A 33 37.41 -42.68 -73.89
C GLN A 33 37.14 -42.02 -75.25
N GLU A 34 37.83 -40.92 -75.55
CA GLU A 34 37.74 -40.19 -76.82
C GLU A 34 38.57 -40.83 -77.96
N GLY A 35 39.16 -42.02 -77.73
CA GLY A 35 39.86 -42.78 -78.76
C GLY A 35 41.36 -42.50 -78.88
N GLY A 36 41.98 -41.90 -77.86
CA GLY A 36 43.43 -41.62 -77.79
C GLY A 36 44.16 -42.43 -76.70
N SER A 37 45.47 -42.22 -76.56
CA SER A 37 46.25 -42.75 -75.45
C SER A 37 47.27 -41.74 -74.92
N ILE A 38 47.30 -41.53 -73.60
CA ILE A 38 48.30 -40.70 -72.93
C ILE A 38 49.44 -41.62 -72.46
N CYS A 39 50.64 -41.44 -73.03
CA CYS A 39 51.84 -42.09 -72.51
C CYS A 39 52.39 -41.28 -71.34
N LEU A 40 52.29 -41.83 -70.13
CA LEU A 40 52.72 -41.17 -68.89
C LEU A 40 54.20 -40.79 -68.89
N LEU A 41 55.07 -41.57 -69.55
CA LEU A 41 56.50 -41.25 -69.63
C LEU A 41 56.79 -40.11 -70.62
N CYS A 42 56.12 -40.08 -71.77
CA CYS A 42 56.23 -38.95 -72.71
C CYS A 42 55.65 -37.66 -72.10
N PHE A 43 54.52 -37.79 -71.42
CA PHE A 43 53.88 -36.70 -70.69
C PHE A 43 54.79 -36.18 -69.56
N SER A 44 55.35 -37.08 -68.74
CA SER A 44 56.28 -36.72 -67.66
C SER A 44 57.52 -35.99 -68.18
N ASN A 45 58.10 -36.45 -69.29
CA ASN A 45 59.26 -35.79 -69.88
C ASN A 45 58.91 -34.41 -70.44
N LEU A 46 57.75 -34.26 -71.09
CA LEU A 46 57.28 -32.98 -71.63
C LEU A 46 57.09 -31.93 -70.53
N ILE A 47 56.47 -32.31 -69.41
CA ILE A 47 56.20 -31.36 -68.33
C ILE A 47 57.39 -31.17 -67.38
N SER A 48 58.35 -32.09 -67.32
CA SER A 48 59.52 -31.95 -66.45
C SER A 48 60.67 -31.16 -67.11
N ASP A 49 60.68 -31.05 -68.44
CA ASP A 49 61.72 -30.34 -69.18
C ASP A 49 61.48 -28.83 -69.17
N PRO A 50 62.37 -28.02 -68.54
CA PRO A 50 62.23 -26.57 -68.51
C PRO A 50 62.30 -25.90 -69.89
N LEU A 51 62.82 -26.59 -70.91
CA LEU A 51 62.91 -26.08 -72.28
C LEU A 51 61.63 -26.33 -73.11
N SER A 52 60.65 -27.05 -72.57
CA SER A 52 59.41 -27.35 -73.28
C SER A 52 58.56 -26.10 -73.50
N PRO A 53 57.95 -25.91 -74.69
CA PRO A 53 57.06 -24.77 -74.93
C PRO A 53 55.82 -24.81 -74.01
N THR A 54 55.53 -23.71 -73.32
CA THR A 54 54.42 -23.63 -72.35
C THR A 54 53.05 -23.95 -72.97
N VAL A 55 52.84 -23.64 -74.25
CA VAL A 55 51.61 -24.00 -74.99
C VAL A 55 51.43 -25.52 -75.08
N HIS A 56 52.50 -26.28 -75.29
CA HIS A 56 52.44 -27.74 -75.40
C HIS A 56 52.26 -28.38 -74.02
N VAL A 57 52.90 -27.81 -72.99
CA VAL A 57 52.73 -28.20 -71.59
C VAL A 57 51.29 -27.95 -71.15
N SER A 58 50.75 -26.75 -71.40
CA SER A 58 49.38 -26.40 -71.05
C SER A 58 48.34 -27.27 -71.78
N TYR A 59 48.56 -27.53 -73.07
CA TYR A 59 47.71 -28.45 -73.83
C TYR A 59 47.75 -29.86 -73.25
N ALA A 60 48.94 -30.39 -72.93
CA ALA A 60 49.09 -31.71 -72.34
C ALA A 60 48.41 -31.83 -70.97
N LEU A 61 48.51 -30.79 -70.13
CA LEU A 61 47.82 -30.72 -68.83
C LEU A 61 46.30 -30.68 -69.00
N SER A 62 45.80 -29.90 -69.97
CA SER A 62 44.37 -29.86 -70.28
C SER A 62 43.84 -31.21 -70.77
N GLN A 63 44.61 -31.91 -71.62
CA GLN A 63 44.26 -33.26 -72.08
C GLN A 63 44.26 -34.28 -70.94
N LEU A 64 45.20 -34.17 -70.00
CA LEU A 64 45.19 -35.03 -68.82
C LEU A 64 44.00 -34.71 -67.91
N SER A 65 43.66 -33.44 -67.68
CA SER A 65 42.47 -33.05 -66.88
C SER A 65 41.18 -33.60 -67.50
N GLN A 66 41.01 -33.47 -68.81
CA GLN A 66 39.87 -34.06 -69.52
C GLN A 66 39.84 -35.59 -69.37
N ALA A 67 40.99 -36.26 -69.42
CA ALA A 67 41.06 -37.70 -69.22
C ALA A 67 40.75 -38.11 -67.77
N LEU A 68 41.23 -37.35 -66.77
CA LEU A 68 40.96 -37.59 -65.35
C LEU A 68 39.48 -37.36 -64.99
N SER A 69 38.76 -36.50 -65.71
CA SER A 69 37.31 -36.36 -65.54
C SER A 69 36.51 -37.63 -65.92
N GLN A 70 37.13 -38.61 -66.58
CA GLN A 70 36.51 -39.88 -66.97
C GLN A 70 36.72 -40.93 -65.87
N PRO A 71 35.66 -41.42 -65.20
CA PRO A 71 35.79 -42.34 -64.06
C PRO A 71 36.64 -43.61 -64.29
N PRO A 72 36.58 -44.31 -65.45
CA PRO A 72 37.41 -45.50 -65.65
C PRO A 72 38.88 -45.18 -65.90
N PHE A 73 39.18 -44.03 -66.51
CA PHE A 73 40.56 -43.56 -66.68
C PHE A 73 41.14 -43.19 -65.32
N LEU A 74 40.41 -42.38 -64.54
CA LEU A 74 40.80 -41.95 -63.19
C LEU A 74 41.05 -43.12 -62.25
N ARG A 75 40.14 -44.11 -62.20
CA ARG A 75 40.31 -45.29 -61.34
C ARG A 75 41.56 -46.10 -61.71
N THR A 76 41.83 -46.26 -63.00
CA THR A 76 43.03 -46.97 -63.49
C THR A 76 44.30 -46.17 -63.18
N PHE A 77 44.23 -44.85 -63.34
CA PHE A 77 45.32 -43.93 -63.04
C PHE A 77 45.67 -43.93 -61.54
N LEU A 78 44.69 -43.79 -60.66
CA LEU A 78 44.90 -43.73 -59.21
C LEU A 78 45.42 -45.07 -58.64
N SER A 79 44.87 -46.20 -59.09
CA SER A 79 45.24 -47.52 -58.56
C SER A 79 46.63 -48.03 -58.95
N PHE A 80 47.16 -47.61 -60.11
CA PHE A 80 48.41 -48.17 -60.64
C PHE A 80 49.49 -47.15 -61.02
N HIS A 81 49.15 -45.87 -61.17
CA HIS A 81 50.02 -44.89 -61.83
C HIS A 81 50.15 -43.52 -61.15
N SER A 82 49.40 -43.26 -60.09
CA SER A 82 49.38 -41.98 -59.37
C SER A 82 50.77 -41.48 -58.95
N HIS A 83 51.62 -42.35 -58.41
CA HIS A 83 52.99 -42.00 -58.00
C HIS A 83 53.92 -41.60 -59.16
N PHE A 84 53.62 -42.00 -60.41
CA PHE A 84 54.47 -41.69 -61.55
C PHE A 84 54.43 -40.20 -61.94
N VAL A 85 53.34 -39.49 -61.62
CA VAL A 85 53.17 -38.08 -62.00
C VAL A 85 53.59 -37.09 -60.92
N VAL A 86 53.77 -37.54 -59.68
CA VAL A 86 54.08 -36.67 -58.54
C VAL A 86 55.40 -35.91 -58.77
N ALA A 87 56.49 -36.62 -59.07
CA ALA A 87 57.78 -35.97 -59.31
C ALA A 87 57.77 -35.03 -60.54
N PRO A 88 57.22 -35.46 -61.70
CA PRO A 88 57.06 -34.59 -62.87
C PRO A 88 56.26 -33.32 -62.63
N PHE A 89 55.16 -33.39 -61.87
CA PHE A 89 54.34 -32.22 -61.54
C PHE A 89 55.08 -31.24 -60.63
N VAL A 90 55.77 -31.75 -59.60
CA VAL A 90 56.59 -30.90 -58.72
C VAL A 90 57.73 -30.25 -59.52
N LEU A 91 58.37 -30.98 -60.45
CA LEU A 91 59.39 -30.41 -61.34
C LEU A 91 58.82 -29.36 -62.30
N ALA A 92 57.62 -29.57 -62.84
CA ALA A 92 56.95 -28.59 -63.69
C ALA A 92 56.68 -27.29 -62.93
N LEU A 93 56.21 -27.38 -61.68
CA LEU A 93 56.02 -26.23 -60.78
C LEU A 93 57.35 -25.50 -60.47
N CYS A 94 58.48 -26.22 -60.38
CA CYS A 94 59.81 -25.62 -60.22
C CYS A 94 60.32 -24.90 -61.49
N SER A 95 59.96 -25.41 -62.66
CA SER A 95 60.62 -25.10 -63.93
C SER A 95 59.98 -23.93 -64.68
N PHE A 96 58.65 -23.82 -64.67
CA PHE A 96 57.91 -22.83 -65.46
C PHE A 96 57.56 -21.57 -64.65
N ASP A 97 57.80 -20.39 -65.25
CA ASP A 97 57.33 -19.10 -64.72
C ASP A 97 56.05 -18.65 -65.45
N ASP A 98 55.03 -19.50 -65.45
CA ASP A 98 53.76 -19.26 -66.14
C ASP A 98 52.60 -19.54 -65.17
N GLY A 99 51.89 -18.47 -64.77
CA GLY A 99 50.81 -18.54 -63.78
C GLY A 99 49.63 -19.41 -64.21
N PRO A 100 49.12 -19.31 -65.44
CA PRO A 100 48.12 -20.25 -65.98
C PRO A 100 48.56 -21.72 -65.93
N VAL A 101 49.80 -22.05 -66.33
CA VAL A 101 50.31 -23.43 -66.26
C VAL A 101 50.42 -23.90 -64.82
N ALA A 102 50.92 -23.07 -63.92
CA ALA A 102 50.99 -23.37 -62.50
C ALA A 102 49.61 -23.59 -61.86
N ARG A 103 48.60 -22.80 -62.25
CA ARG A 103 47.21 -22.99 -61.84
C ARG A 103 46.65 -24.31 -62.35
N GLN A 104 46.81 -24.63 -63.64
CA GLN A 104 46.40 -25.92 -64.20
C GLN A 104 47.05 -27.10 -63.47
N LEU A 105 48.35 -27.01 -63.16
CA LEU A 105 49.06 -28.01 -62.37
C LEU A 105 48.48 -28.12 -60.96
N THR A 106 48.22 -27.00 -60.29
CA THR A 106 47.67 -26.99 -58.92
C THR A 106 46.24 -27.54 -58.88
N ASP A 107 45.40 -27.19 -59.85
CA ASP A 107 44.03 -27.70 -60.00
C ASP A 107 44.01 -29.20 -60.25
N LEU A 108 44.91 -29.72 -61.08
CA LEU A 108 45.10 -31.15 -61.33
C LEU A 108 45.58 -31.89 -60.09
N VAL A 109 46.53 -31.32 -59.34
CA VAL A 109 46.99 -31.87 -58.07
C VAL A 109 45.82 -31.93 -57.07
N ARG A 110 45.00 -30.88 -56.99
CA ARG A 110 43.79 -30.83 -56.16
C ARG A 110 42.79 -31.92 -56.55
N GLU A 111 42.44 -32.03 -57.84
CA GLU A 111 41.50 -33.03 -58.37
C GLU A 111 41.96 -34.47 -58.05
N LEU A 112 43.26 -34.74 -58.19
CA LEU A 112 43.84 -36.04 -57.83
C LEU A 112 43.81 -36.32 -56.33
N CYS A 113 44.05 -35.30 -55.50
CA CYS A 113 44.02 -35.44 -54.04
C CYS A 113 42.58 -35.61 -53.52
N ASP A 114 41.61 -34.82 -54.01
CA ASP A 114 40.18 -34.91 -53.63
C ASP A 114 39.64 -36.33 -53.79
N VAL A 115 39.97 -36.98 -54.91
CA VAL A 115 39.48 -38.33 -55.23
C VAL A 115 40.21 -39.38 -54.40
N SER A 116 41.53 -39.22 -54.20
CA SER A 116 42.34 -40.11 -53.36
C SER A 116 41.88 -40.10 -51.90
N GLU A 117 41.53 -38.93 -51.37
CA GLU A 117 41.04 -38.78 -49.99
C GLU A 117 39.63 -39.37 -49.81
N ALA A 118 38.74 -39.22 -50.79
CA ALA A 118 37.40 -39.82 -50.76
C ALA A 118 37.43 -41.36 -50.67
N ASP A 119 38.45 -41.99 -51.26
CA ASP A 119 38.69 -43.43 -51.21
C ASP A 119 39.44 -43.89 -49.93
N GLY A 120 39.81 -42.96 -49.04
CA GLY A 120 40.51 -43.21 -47.77
C GLY A 120 42.01 -43.48 -47.90
N ASP A 121 42.59 -43.35 -49.10
CA ASP A 121 44.01 -43.53 -49.40
C ASP A 121 44.69 -42.15 -49.53
N GLY A 122 45.07 -41.55 -48.40
CA GLY A 122 45.73 -40.24 -48.36
C GLY A 122 47.18 -40.24 -48.87
N SER A 123 47.73 -41.37 -49.32
CA SER A 123 49.16 -41.54 -49.63
C SER A 123 49.67 -40.69 -50.79
N LEU A 124 48.81 -40.38 -51.77
CA LEU A 124 49.16 -39.54 -52.91
C LEU A 124 49.42 -38.09 -52.50
N CYS A 125 48.54 -37.54 -51.66
CA CYS A 125 48.68 -36.20 -51.11
C CYS A 125 49.95 -36.11 -50.23
N ASP A 126 50.27 -37.15 -49.47
CA ASP A 126 51.51 -37.23 -48.68
C ASP A 126 52.79 -37.18 -49.53
N ASP A 127 52.80 -37.87 -50.68
CA ASP A 127 53.95 -37.87 -51.61
C ASP A 127 54.13 -36.48 -52.27
N PHE A 128 53.03 -35.80 -52.62
CA PHE A 128 53.06 -34.41 -53.08
C PHE A 128 53.60 -33.46 -51.98
N LEU A 129 53.06 -33.55 -50.75
CA LEU A 129 53.49 -32.74 -49.61
C LEU A 129 54.98 -32.92 -49.33
N ALA A 130 55.47 -34.16 -49.28
CA ALA A 130 56.87 -34.46 -49.00
C ALA A 130 57.81 -33.87 -50.05
N ARG A 131 57.47 -33.96 -51.35
CA ARG A 131 58.32 -33.48 -52.45
C ARG A 131 58.28 -31.97 -52.62
N VAL A 132 57.12 -31.35 -52.46
CA VAL A 132 56.99 -29.88 -52.50
C VAL A 132 57.72 -29.28 -51.30
N SER A 133 57.56 -29.86 -50.12
CA SER A 133 58.26 -29.44 -48.90
C SER A 133 59.78 -29.59 -49.02
N ASP A 134 60.29 -30.69 -49.59
CA ASP A 134 61.74 -30.90 -49.84
C ASP A 134 62.32 -29.79 -50.74
N ARG A 135 61.57 -29.37 -51.78
CA ARG A 135 61.99 -28.27 -52.66
C ARG A 135 62.03 -26.93 -51.93
N LEU A 136 60.99 -26.61 -51.16
CA LEU A 136 60.93 -25.38 -50.35
C LEU A 136 62.00 -25.36 -49.25
N SER A 137 62.32 -26.51 -48.65
CA SER A 137 63.34 -26.67 -47.61
C SER A 137 64.78 -26.50 -48.14
N SER A 138 65.01 -26.83 -49.42
CA SER A 138 66.34 -26.79 -50.02
C SER A 138 66.89 -25.39 -50.31
N GLY A 139 66.04 -24.36 -50.34
CA GLY A 139 66.43 -22.98 -50.69
C GLY A 139 66.99 -22.81 -52.10
N ALA A 140 66.91 -23.85 -52.94
CA ALA A 140 67.54 -23.89 -54.27
C ALA A 140 66.87 -22.95 -55.30
N LEU A 141 65.66 -22.48 -55.00
CA LEU A 141 64.95 -21.46 -55.76
C LEU A 141 65.13 -20.14 -55.02
N ALA A 142 65.80 -19.17 -55.63
CA ALA A 142 65.75 -17.79 -55.14
C ALA A 142 64.30 -17.30 -55.20
N TRP A 143 63.89 -16.47 -54.23
CA TRP A 143 62.55 -15.90 -54.13
C TRP A 143 62.08 -15.31 -55.47
N SER A 144 61.21 -16.06 -56.14
CA SER A 144 60.74 -15.83 -57.51
C SER A 144 59.28 -16.27 -57.65
N ARG A 145 58.61 -15.87 -58.74
CA ARG A 145 57.22 -16.23 -59.02
C ARG A 145 56.95 -17.74 -59.03
N ARG A 146 57.93 -18.55 -59.44
CA ARG A 146 57.85 -20.03 -59.39
C ARG A 146 57.70 -20.55 -57.96
N GLN A 147 58.39 -19.91 -57.02
CA GLN A 147 58.30 -20.24 -55.61
C GLN A 147 56.96 -19.80 -55.01
N VAL A 148 56.39 -18.68 -55.47
CA VAL A 148 55.01 -18.25 -55.11
C VAL A 148 54.00 -19.33 -55.53
N TYR A 149 54.07 -19.82 -56.77
CA TYR A 149 53.18 -20.90 -57.23
C TYR A 149 53.36 -22.20 -56.43
N MET A 150 54.60 -22.51 -56.06
CA MET A 150 54.90 -23.69 -55.25
C MET A 150 54.39 -23.56 -53.81
N LEU A 151 54.50 -22.37 -53.21
CA LEU A 151 53.92 -22.06 -51.90
C LEU A 151 52.40 -22.14 -51.93
N HIS A 152 51.77 -21.62 -52.98
CA HIS A 152 50.33 -21.72 -53.16
C HIS A 152 49.86 -23.18 -53.26
N CYS A 153 50.52 -23.98 -54.09
CA CYS A 153 50.25 -25.40 -54.21
C CYS A 153 50.48 -26.13 -52.87
N TYR A 154 51.53 -25.77 -52.13
CA TYR A 154 51.82 -26.33 -50.81
C TYR A 154 50.73 -25.97 -49.78
N GLY A 155 50.33 -24.69 -49.70
CA GLY A 155 49.26 -24.25 -48.80
C GLY A 155 47.91 -24.89 -49.11
N MET A 156 47.60 -25.09 -50.40
CA MET A 156 46.43 -25.84 -50.84
C MET A 156 46.50 -27.31 -50.37
N LEU A 157 47.64 -27.98 -50.59
CA LEU A 157 47.85 -29.36 -50.14
C LEU A 157 47.72 -29.52 -48.62
N LEU A 158 48.13 -28.52 -47.84
CA LEU A 158 47.98 -28.53 -46.38
C LEU A 158 46.51 -28.53 -45.93
N ASN A 159 45.55 -28.08 -46.75
CA ASN A 159 44.13 -28.13 -46.39
C ASN A 159 43.57 -29.56 -46.25
N TYR A 160 44.22 -30.56 -46.86
CA TYR A 160 43.83 -31.98 -46.78
C TYR A 160 44.27 -32.67 -45.48
N ARG A 161 44.96 -31.97 -44.58
CA ARG A 161 45.53 -32.57 -43.37
C ARG A 161 44.87 -32.03 -42.11
N THR A 162 44.49 -32.96 -41.23
CA THR A 162 43.87 -32.68 -39.92
C THR A 162 44.71 -33.21 -38.74
N LYS A 163 45.84 -33.89 -39.02
CA LYS A 163 46.74 -34.49 -38.01
C LYS A 163 48.20 -34.18 -38.35
N ASN A 164 49.09 -34.33 -37.35
CA ASN A 164 50.53 -34.11 -37.48
C ASN A 164 51.17 -34.96 -38.60
N PHE A 165 51.88 -34.31 -39.51
CA PHE A 165 52.63 -34.91 -40.63
C PHE A 165 54.15 -34.97 -40.37
N HIS A 166 54.57 -35.06 -39.10
CA HIS A 166 55.98 -34.97 -38.66
C HIS A 166 56.94 -36.04 -39.23
N GLY A 167 56.48 -37.00 -40.03
CA GLY A 167 57.32 -37.95 -40.76
C GLY A 167 57.51 -37.66 -42.26
N GLN A 168 56.82 -36.66 -42.83
CA GLN A 168 56.75 -36.43 -44.27
C GLN A 168 57.65 -35.28 -44.76
N ILE A 169 58.01 -34.37 -43.86
CA ILE A 169 58.92 -33.27 -44.15
C ILE A 169 60.34 -33.68 -43.76
N LYS A 170 61.26 -33.71 -44.73
CA LYS A 170 62.67 -34.10 -44.50
C LYS A 170 63.44 -33.12 -43.60
N SER A 171 63.15 -31.82 -43.66
CA SER A 171 63.81 -30.77 -42.88
C SER A 171 62.83 -29.68 -42.44
N ASN A 172 62.20 -29.88 -41.27
CA ASN A 172 61.27 -28.90 -40.70
C ASN A 172 61.97 -27.56 -40.41
N ASP A 173 63.20 -27.61 -39.91
CA ASP A 173 64.03 -26.45 -39.58
C ASP A 173 64.42 -25.65 -40.84
N GLY A 174 64.84 -26.35 -41.90
CA GLY A 174 65.18 -25.73 -43.19
C GLY A 174 63.98 -25.09 -43.89
N LEU A 175 62.81 -25.73 -43.83
CA LEU A 175 61.57 -25.16 -44.36
C LEU A 175 61.21 -23.85 -43.65
N VAL A 176 61.14 -23.86 -42.32
CA VAL A 176 60.74 -22.67 -41.54
C VAL A 176 61.78 -21.56 -41.64
N SER A 177 63.07 -21.88 -41.56
CA SER A 177 64.15 -20.89 -41.75
C SER A 177 64.06 -20.20 -43.10
N ASN A 178 63.77 -20.93 -44.17
CA ASN A 178 63.57 -20.34 -45.49
C ASN A 178 62.31 -19.45 -45.49
N LEU A 179 61.15 -19.94 -45.05
CA LEU A 179 59.93 -19.14 -44.98
C LEU A 179 60.12 -17.82 -44.20
N VAL A 180 60.81 -17.87 -43.05
CA VAL A 180 61.17 -16.68 -42.26
C VAL A 180 62.05 -15.71 -43.07
N ALA A 181 63.07 -16.21 -43.78
CA ALA A 181 63.91 -15.37 -44.65
C ALA A 181 63.13 -14.77 -45.83
N GLY A 182 62.06 -15.42 -46.29
CA GLY A 182 61.19 -14.87 -47.34
C GLY A 182 60.28 -13.75 -46.86
N LEU A 183 59.87 -13.74 -45.60
CA LEU A 183 59.07 -12.66 -45.01
C LEU A 183 59.84 -11.32 -44.94
N GLU A 184 61.17 -11.37 -44.82
CA GLU A 184 62.04 -10.19 -44.82
C GLU A 184 62.02 -9.43 -46.15
N LEU A 185 61.63 -10.09 -47.25
CA LEU A 185 61.58 -9.46 -48.57
C LEU A 185 60.40 -8.51 -48.74
N PRO A 186 60.56 -7.38 -49.45
CA PRO A 186 59.50 -6.36 -49.61
C PRO A 186 58.40 -6.75 -50.62
N SER A 187 58.19 -8.04 -50.91
CA SER A 187 57.22 -8.51 -51.91
C SER A 187 55.92 -8.97 -51.26
N GLU A 188 54.81 -8.29 -51.55
CA GLU A 188 53.47 -8.63 -51.04
C GLU A 188 52.97 -10.01 -51.51
N GLU A 189 53.22 -10.37 -52.78
CA GLU A 189 52.84 -11.68 -53.34
C GLU A 189 53.55 -12.84 -52.61
N VAL A 190 54.86 -12.67 -52.35
CA VAL A 190 55.68 -13.67 -51.63
C VAL A 190 55.27 -13.73 -50.16
N ARG A 191 55.12 -12.59 -49.49
CA ARG A 191 54.71 -12.51 -48.09
C ARG A 191 53.33 -13.14 -47.87
N GLY A 192 52.35 -12.83 -48.73
CA GLY A 192 50.99 -13.36 -48.63
C GLY A 192 50.95 -14.88 -48.65
N GLU A 193 51.62 -15.51 -49.63
CA GLU A 193 51.66 -16.97 -49.73
C GLU A 193 52.48 -17.63 -48.60
N ILE A 194 53.56 -16.99 -48.14
CA ILE A 194 54.31 -17.48 -46.98
C ILE A 194 53.43 -17.44 -45.71
N LEU A 195 52.73 -16.33 -45.46
CA LEU A 195 51.84 -16.18 -44.31
C LEU A 195 50.70 -17.20 -44.35
N PHE A 196 50.11 -17.44 -45.52
CA PHE A 196 49.10 -18.48 -45.73
C PHE A 196 49.63 -19.88 -45.38
N VAL A 197 50.81 -20.25 -45.88
CA VAL A 197 51.47 -21.53 -45.56
C VAL A 197 51.77 -21.65 -44.07
N LEU A 198 52.35 -20.61 -43.47
CA LEU A 198 52.68 -20.60 -42.04
C LEU A 198 51.43 -20.71 -41.16
N TYR A 199 50.34 -20.04 -41.53
CA TYR A 199 49.04 -20.15 -40.88
C TYR A 199 48.54 -21.61 -40.90
N LYS A 200 48.56 -22.26 -42.07
CA LYS A 200 48.11 -23.66 -42.21
C LYS A 200 48.99 -24.64 -41.43
N LEU A 201 50.31 -24.48 -41.51
CA LEU A 201 51.26 -25.28 -40.72
C LEU A 201 50.98 -25.12 -39.21
N SER A 202 50.76 -23.89 -38.75
CA SER A 202 50.49 -23.60 -37.35
C SER A 202 49.16 -24.19 -36.87
N THR A 203 48.14 -24.19 -37.73
CA THR A 203 46.81 -24.73 -37.43
C THR A 203 46.85 -26.25 -37.26
N ILE A 204 47.53 -26.95 -38.17
CA ILE A 204 47.62 -28.42 -38.14
C ILE A 204 48.44 -28.87 -36.92
N GLN A 205 49.48 -28.11 -36.56
CA GLN A 205 50.27 -28.35 -35.37
C GLN A 205 49.52 -28.04 -34.07
N TYR A 206 48.60 -27.07 -34.07
CA TYR A 206 47.74 -26.82 -32.92
C TYR A 206 46.76 -27.97 -32.67
N ALA A 207 46.14 -28.51 -33.74
CA ALA A 207 45.17 -29.61 -33.66
C ALA A 207 45.76 -30.94 -33.16
N SER A 208 47.08 -31.09 -33.14
CA SER A 208 47.79 -32.34 -32.84
C SER A 208 48.44 -32.40 -31.46
N ASN A 209 48.41 -31.30 -30.69
CA ASN A 209 49.12 -31.09 -29.42
C ASN A 209 48.56 -31.88 -28.20
N HIS A 210 48.14 -33.14 -28.40
CA HIS A 210 47.95 -34.09 -27.30
C HIS A 210 49.20 -34.96 -27.02
N GLY A 211 50.38 -34.60 -27.53
CA GLY A 211 51.64 -35.35 -27.35
C GLY A 211 52.87 -34.48 -27.11
N THR A 212 53.86 -35.01 -26.38
CA THR A 212 55.14 -34.40 -25.96
C THR A 212 56.17 -34.21 -27.10
N GLU A 213 55.74 -33.74 -28.27
CA GLU A 213 56.65 -33.48 -29.41
C GLU A 213 57.14 -32.03 -29.43
N ILE A 214 58.40 -31.83 -29.83
CA ILE A 214 59.09 -30.52 -29.84
C ILE A 214 58.48 -29.64 -30.93
N ASP A 215 57.96 -28.49 -30.52
CA ASP A 215 57.41 -27.46 -31.40
C ASP A 215 58.52 -26.74 -32.18
N PHE A 216 58.73 -27.07 -33.45
CA PHE A 216 59.78 -26.46 -34.27
C PHE A 216 59.47 -24.99 -34.66
N LEU A 217 58.21 -24.56 -34.63
CA LEU A 217 57.85 -23.14 -34.83
C LEU A 217 58.24 -22.30 -33.60
N SER A 218 58.20 -22.89 -32.39
CA SER A 218 58.57 -22.19 -31.14
C SER A 218 59.98 -21.59 -31.16
N ALA A 219 60.93 -22.24 -31.84
CA ALA A 219 62.31 -21.77 -31.95
C ALA A 219 62.44 -20.48 -32.77
N TYR A 220 61.53 -20.25 -33.72
CA TYR A 220 61.50 -19.08 -34.60
C TYR A 220 60.44 -18.05 -34.21
N CYS A 221 59.60 -18.34 -33.21
CA CYS A 221 58.46 -17.52 -32.82
C CYS A 221 58.77 -16.01 -32.63
N PRO A 222 59.85 -15.59 -31.94
CA PRO A 222 60.10 -14.16 -31.76
C PRO A 222 60.31 -13.41 -33.08
N LYS A 223 61.12 -14.00 -33.97
CA LYS A 223 61.39 -13.45 -35.31
C LYS A 223 60.16 -13.48 -36.19
N LEU A 224 59.42 -14.59 -36.13
CA LEU A 224 58.20 -14.78 -36.89
C LEU A 224 57.11 -13.79 -36.48
N LEU A 225 56.92 -13.56 -35.18
CA LEU A 225 55.98 -12.58 -34.65
C LEU A 225 56.36 -11.16 -35.09
N TYR A 226 57.62 -10.77 -34.94
CA TYR A 226 58.09 -9.45 -35.36
C TYR A 226 57.82 -9.21 -36.85
N LEU A 227 58.29 -10.12 -37.72
CA LEU A 227 58.13 -9.99 -39.17
C LEU A 227 56.67 -10.06 -39.62
N SER A 228 55.84 -10.85 -38.95
CA SER A 228 54.39 -10.91 -39.24
C SER A 228 53.70 -9.60 -38.86
N LEU A 229 54.00 -9.03 -37.69
CA LEU A 229 53.43 -7.75 -37.27
C LEU A 229 53.94 -6.59 -38.12
N GLU A 230 55.21 -6.59 -38.48
CA GLU A 230 55.79 -5.61 -39.41
C GLU A 230 55.13 -5.70 -40.79
N ALA A 231 54.92 -6.92 -41.31
CA ALA A 231 54.22 -7.14 -42.57
C ALA A 231 52.77 -6.63 -42.49
N LEU A 232 52.05 -6.93 -41.41
CA LEU A 232 50.67 -6.47 -41.17
C LEU A 232 50.57 -4.95 -41.14
N MET A 233 51.51 -4.29 -40.47
CA MET A 233 51.58 -2.84 -40.34
C MET A 233 51.85 -2.15 -41.70
N LYS A 234 52.70 -2.75 -42.55
CA LYS A 234 53.16 -2.12 -43.80
C LYS A 234 52.26 -2.43 -45.01
N THR A 235 51.61 -3.59 -45.04
CA THR A 235 50.81 -4.01 -46.20
C THR A 235 49.55 -3.16 -46.36
N GLN A 236 49.14 -2.97 -47.62
CA GLN A 236 47.85 -2.37 -48.00
C GLN A 236 46.91 -3.39 -48.67
N ASN A 237 47.33 -4.66 -48.80
CA ASN A 237 46.54 -5.71 -49.42
C ASN A 237 45.78 -6.50 -48.35
N ASP A 238 44.45 -6.45 -48.40
CA ASP A 238 43.59 -7.09 -47.40
C ASP A 238 43.71 -8.63 -47.42
N ASP A 239 44.02 -9.26 -48.56
CA ASP A 239 44.28 -10.71 -48.62
C ASP A 239 45.53 -11.10 -47.80
N VAL A 240 46.57 -10.25 -47.86
CA VAL A 240 47.82 -10.44 -47.10
C VAL A 240 47.55 -10.18 -45.62
N ARG A 241 46.75 -9.15 -45.29
CA ARG A 241 46.33 -8.87 -43.91
C ARG A 241 45.52 -10.02 -43.32
N LEU A 242 44.60 -10.61 -44.07
CA LEU A 242 43.75 -11.72 -43.60
C LEU A 242 44.60 -12.94 -43.27
N ASN A 243 45.53 -13.32 -44.17
CA ASN A 243 46.47 -14.41 -43.92
C ASN A 243 47.36 -14.15 -42.70
N CYS A 244 47.81 -12.90 -42.53
CA CYS A 244 48.61 -12.51 -41.38
C CYS A 244 47.81 -12.57 -40.06
N VAL A 245 46.59 -12.04 -40.03
CA VAL A 245 45.70 -12.08 -38.87
C VAL A 245 45.34 -13.52 -38.51
N ALA A 246 45.09 -14.38 -39.50
CA ALA A 246 44.83 -15.80 -39.29
C ALA A 246 46.03 -16.52 -38.63
N LEU A 247 47.25 -16.27 -39.12
CA LEU A 247 48.48 -16.80 -38.49
C LEU A 247 48.60 -16.33 -37.03
N LEU A 248 48.49 -15.01 -36.80
CA LEU A 248 48.61 -14.42 -35.47
C LEU A 248 47.55 -14.95 -34.51
N THR A 249 46.33 -15.22 -34.99
CA THR A 249 45.24 -15.76 -34.16
C THR A 249 45.56 -17.16 -33.68
N VAL A 250 46.07 -18.03 -34.55
CA VAL A 250 46.50 -19.38 -34.17
C VAL A 250 47.69 -19.33 -33.20
N LEU A 251 48.63 -18.40 -33.40
CA LEU A 251 49.74 -18.19 -32.46
C LEU A 251 49.25 -17.67 -31.09
N ALA A 252 48.19 -16.86 -31.07
CA ALA A 252 47.55 -16.38 -29.83
C ALA A 252 46.88 -17.52 -29.07
N GLN A 253 46.12 -18.37 -29.76
CA GLN A 253 45.47 -19.57 -29.18
C GLN A 253 46.48 -20.55 -28.57
N ARG A 254 47.72 -20.54 -29.05
CA ARG A 254 48.84 -21.33 -28.52
C ARG A 254 49.55 -20.69 -27.33
N GLY A 255 49.16 -19.49 -26.91
CA GLY A 255 49.80 -18.75 -25.81
C GLY A 255 51.15 -18.12 -26.16
N LEU A 256 51.55 -18.10 -27.44
CA LEU A 256 52.88 -17.68 -27.88
C LEU A 256 53.04 -16.17 -28.03
N LEU A 257 51.93 -15.41 -27.99
CA LEU A 257 51.91 -13.95 -28.03
C LEU A 257 52.04 -13.28 -26.65
N GLY A 258 51.76 -13.98 -25.55
CA GLY A 258 51.66 -13.40 -24.20
C GLY A 258 52.94 -13.45 -23.33
N ASN A 259 53.88 -14.36 -23.62
CA ASN A 259 55.06 -14.63 -22.78
C ASN A 259 56.27 -13.74 -23.12
N GLU A 260 56.25 -12.47 -22.73
CA GLU A 260 57.32 -11.51 -23.07
C GLU A 260 58.68 -11.85 -22.43
N HIS A 261 58.75 -12.44 -21.22
CA HIS A 261 60.00 -12.50 -20.45
C HIS A 261 60.99 -13.60 -20.86
N GLU A 262 60.55 -14.72 -21.44
CA GLU A 262 61.45 -15.83 -21.82
C GLU A 262 62.04 -15.68 -23.24
N PHE A 263 61.35 -14.95 -24.12
CA PHE A 263 61.75 -14.84 -25.52
C PHE A 263 62.66 -13.65 -25.81
N TYR A 264 62.49 -12.53 -25.08
CA TYR A 264 63.29 -11.31 -25.27
C TYR A 264 64.78 -11.49 -24.91
N SER A 265 65.11 -12.36 -23.94
CA SER A 265 66.50 -12.59 -23.54
C SER A 265 67.33 -13.35 -24.58
N LYS A 266 66.71 -13.99 -25.58
CA LYS A 266 67.41 -14.72 -26.66
C LYS A 266 67.61 -13.92 -27.94
N PHE A 267 66.86 -12.83 -28.14
CA PHE A 267 66.83 -12.13 -29.43
C PHE A 267 67.72 -10.87 -29.46
N ASN A 268 67.99 -10.27 -28.31
CA ASN A 268 68.80 -9.05 -28.25
C ASN A 268 70.31 -9.34 -28.15
N GLU A 269 70.96 -9.46 -29.32
CA GLU A 269 72.34 -8.98 -29.44
C GLU A 269 72.56 -7.86 -30.46
N LYS A 270 71.63 -7.55 -31.38
CA LYS A 270 71.79 -6.40 -32.31
C LYS A 270 70.46 -5.88 -32.85
N GLU A 271 70.01 -4.71 -32.39
CA GLU A 271 69.51 -3.55 -33.18
C GLU A 271 68.78 -2.56 -32.25
N ALA A 272 69.10 -1.27 -32.36
CA ALA A 272 68.71 -0.23 -31.39
C ALA A 272 67.44 0.59 -31.80
N ASP A 273 66.82 0.24 -32.94
CA ASP A 273 65.68 0.96 -33.53
C ASP A 273 64.37 0.14 -33.58
N GLU A 274 64.33 -1.06 -33.01
CA GLU A 274 63.14 -1.93 -33.06
C GLU A 274 62.10 -1.61 -31.97
N LEU A 275 60.83 -1.50 -32.36
CA LEU A 275 59.70 -1.29 -31.45
C LEU A 275 59.48 -2.53 -30.56
N PRO A 276 59.17 -2.35 -29.27
CA PRO A 276 58.66 -3.44 -28.44
C PRO A 276 57.46 -4.14 -29.10
N LEU A 277 57.43 -5.48 -29.06
CA LEU A 277 56.45 -6.32 -29.76
C LEU A 277 55.00 -5.97 -29.42
N ASN A 278 54.74 -5.52 -28.18
CA ASN A 278 53.42 -5.10 -27.73
C ASN A 278 52.97 -3.76 -28.33
N ILE A 279 53.88 -2.78 -28.48
CA ILE A 279 53.62 -1.52 -29.19
C ILE A 279 53.48 -1.78 -30.69
N LEU A 280 54.35 -2.63 -31.26
CA LEU A 280 54.26 -3.04 -32.65
C LEU A 280 52.94 -3.77 -32.94
N PHE A 281 52.49 -4.64 -32.03
CA PHE A 281 51.18 -5.30 -32.13
C PHE A 281 50.04 -4.29 -32.12
N ALA A 282 50.05 -3.35 -31.17
CA ALA A 282 49.05 -2.30 -31.09
C ALA A 282 49.01 -1.44 -32.36
N GLU A 283 50.16 -1.08 -32.93
CA GLU A 283 50.22 -0.30 -34.17
C GLU A 283 49.76 -1.12 -35.39
N ALA A 284 50.19 -2.39 -35.50
CA ALA A 284 49.93 -3.24 -36.65
C ALA A 284 48.43 -3.56 -36.85
N ILE A 285 47.66 -3.71 -35.77
CA ILE A 285 46.22 -4.04 -35.86
C ILE A 285 45.34 -2.85 -36.24
N LYS A 286 45.84 -1.60 -36.17
CA LYS A 286 45.05 -0.39 -36.52
C LYS A 286 44.63 -0.39 -37.99
N GLY A 287 45.53 -0.76 -38.90
CA GLY A 287 45.26 -0.82 -40.34
C GLY A 287 44.12 -1.80 -40.72
N PRO A 288 44.19 -3.07 -40.28
CA PRO A 288 43.10 -4.04 -40.47
C PRO A 288 41.76 -3.62 -39.86
N LEU A 289 41.75 -2.97 -38.68
CA LEU A 289 40.52 -2.43 -38.08
C LEU A 289 39.88 -1.32 -38.93
N LEU A 290 40.68 -0.55 -39.66
CA LEU A 290 40.22 0.53 -40.55
C LEU A 290 39.84 0.05 -41.97
N SER A 291 39.99 -1.24 -42.29
CA SER A 291 39.64 -1.75 -43.62
C SER A 291 38.13 -1.65 -43.89
N SER A 292 37.76 -1.51 -45.18
CA SER A 292 36.38 -1.64 -45.64
C SER A 292 35.89 -3.09 -45.70
N ASP A 293 36.80 -4.07 -45.63
CA ASP A 293 36.46 -5.48 -45.61
C ASP A 293 36.02 -5.93 -44.21
N ARG A 294 34.75 -6.33 -44.11
CA ARG A 294 34.13 -6.78 -42.85
C ARG A 294 34.73 -8.09 -42.35
N GLU A 295 35.16 -8.98 -43.24
CA GLU A 295 35.76 -10.27 -42.86
C GLU A 295 37.12 -10.04 -42.18
N LEU A 296 37.91 -9.13 -42.73
CA LEU A 296 39.18 -8.71 -42.13
C LEU A 296 38.97 -8.00 -40.78
N GLN A 297 38.01 -7.09 -40.69
CA GLN A 297 37.68 -6.42 -39.41
C GLN A 297 37.26 -7.44 -38.35
N LEU A 298 36.38 -8.40 -38.70
CA LEU A 298 35.92 -9.45 -37.80
C LEU A 298 37.09 -10.34 -37.34
N SER A 299 37.91 -10.81 -38.28
CA SER A 299 39.09 -11.64 -37.98
C SER A 299 40.08 -10.90 -37.08
N THR A 300 40.23 -9.59 -37.26
CA THR A 300 41.11 -8.76 -36.42
C THR A 300 40.55 -8.61 -35.01
N LEU A 301 39.23 -8.46 -34.86
CA LEU A 301 38.59 -8.43 -33.55
C LEU A 301 38.70 -9.77 -32.84
N GLU A 302 38.56 -10.89 -33.56
CA GLU A 302 38.78 -12.23 -33.02
C GLU A 302 40.22 -12.44 -32.54
N LEU A 303 41.21 -11.92 -33.29
CA LEU A 303 42.60 -11.88 -32.84
C LEU A 303 42.75 -11.12 -31.52
N ILE A 304 42.14 -9.93 -31.40
CA ILE A 304 42.18 -9.13 -30.17
C ILE A 304 41.53 -9.90 -29.00
N ILE A 305 40.35 -10.48 -29.21
CA ILE A 305 39.66 -11.28 -28.21
C ILE A 305 40.53 -12.45 -27.76
N CYS A 306 41.14 -13.18 -28.69
CA CYS A 306 42.02 -14.29 -28.40
C CYS A 306 43.25 -13.85 -27.61
N TYR A 307 43.90 -12.76 -28.03
CA TYR A 307 45.06 -12.18 -27.35
C TYR A 307 44.73 -11.79 -25.90
N LEU A 308 43.56 -11.19 -25.67
CA LEU A 308 43.12 -10.75 -24.33
C LEU A 308 42.59 -11.90 -23.45
N SER A 309 42.12 -12.99 -24.04
CA SER A 309 41.56 -14.15 -23.33
C SER A 309 42.61 -15.19 -22.93
N THR A 310 43.85 -15.06 -23.40
CA THR A 310 44.92 -16.01 -23.14
C THR A 310 45.33 -16.02 -21.66
N GLU A 311 45.49 -17.20 -21.06
CA GLU A 311 46.02 -17.36 -19.70
C GLU A 311 47.47 -16.84 -19.64
N GLY A 312 47.67 -15.67 -19.02
CA GLY A 312 48.98 -15.02 -18.89
C GLY A 312 49.01 -13.54 -19.29
N THR A 313 47.98 -13.03 -19.98
CA THR A 313 47.90 -11.62 -20.37
C THR A 313 47.83 -10.72 -19.14
N SER A 314 48.86 -9.89 -18.96
CA SER A 314 48.95 -8.98 -17.82
C SER A 314 48.04 -7.76 -17.98
N ILE A 315 47.54 -7.20 -16.87
CA ILE A 315 46.74 -5.96 -16.89
C ILE A 315 47.49 -4.82 -17.61
N LYS A 316 48.84 -4.80 -17.54
CA LYS A 316 49.69 -3.82 -18.23
C LYS A 316 49.58 -3.91 -19.76
N GLN A 317 49.48 -5.12 -20.31
CA GLN A 317 49.29 -5.32 -21.76
C GLN A 317 47.91 -4.85 -22.22
N ILE A 318 46.87 -5.06 -21.40
CA ILE A 318 45.53 -4.54 -21.69
C ILE A 318 45.53 -3.01 -21.63
N GLN A 319 46.19 -2.42 -20.62
CA GLN A 319 46.34 -0.96 -20.49
C GLN A 319 47.06 -0.35 -21.70
N LEU A 320 48.12 -0.98 -22.21
CA LEU A 320 48.85 -0.51 -23.39
C LEU A 320 47.94 -0.41 -24.62
N LEU A 321 47.12 -1.43 -24.91
CA LEU A 321 46.19 -1.37 -26.05
C LEU A 321 45.16 -0.24 -25.91
N VAL A 322 44.72 0.05 -24.69
CA VAL A 322 43.80 1.15 -24.40
C VAL A 322 44.49 2.51 -24.59
N GLU A 323 45.74 2.65 -24.16
CA GLU A 323 46.54 3.87 -24.33
C GLU A 323 46.86 4.14 -25.80
N GLU A 324 47.09 3.08 -26.59
CA GLU A 324 47.32 3.12 -28.05
C GLU A 324 46.05 3.36 -28.89
N ASN A 325 44.95 3.80 -28.28
CA ASN A 325 43.68 4.16 -28.92
C ASN A 325 42.93 2.99 -29.61
N ILE A 326 43.25 1.73 -29.33
CA ILE A 326 42.54 0.58 -29.93
C ILE A 326 41.04 0.62 -29.63
N VAL A 327 40.69 1.04 -28.42
CA VAL A 327 39.29 1.21 -27.99
C VAL A 327 38.51 2.16 -28.90
N ASP A 328 39.12 3.25 -29.36
CA ASP A 328 38.46 4.25 -30.21
C ASP A 328 38.14 3.67 -31.59
N TYR A 329 39.06 2.88 -32.16
CA TYR A 329 38.80 2.14 -33.41
C TYR A 329 37.66 1.14 -33.26
N VAL A 330 37.62 0.39 -32.14
CA VAL A 330 36.54 -0.56 -31.88
C VAL A 330 35.19 0.16 -31.74
N PHE A 331 35.13 1.31 -31.07
CA PHE A 331 33.89 2.10 -30.98
C PHE A 331 33.43 2.66 -32.32
N GLU A 332 34.34 3.07 -33.21
CA GLU A 332 33.97 3.50 -34.56
C GLU A 332 33.40 2.33 -35.38
N ILE A 333 33.94 1.12 -35.27
CA ILE A 333 33.35 -0.07 -35.89
C ILE A 333 31.94 -0.33 -35.34
N VAL A 334 31.74 -0.24 -34.02
CA VAL A 334 30.41 -0.35 -33.39
C VAL A 334 29.45 0.68 -33.98
N ARG A 335 29.89 1.93 -34.12
CA ARG A 335 29.10 3.02 -34.70
C ARG A 335 28.65 2.73 -36.13
N PHE A 336 29.51 2.19 -36.99
CA PHE A 336 29.15 1.82 -38.38
C PHE A 336 28.28 0.56 -38.48
N SER A 337 28.41 -0.36 -37.52
CA SER A 337 27.64 -1.62 -37.50
C SER A 337 26.18 -1.45 -37.06
N GLU A 338 25.83 -0.31 -36.44
CA GLU A 338 24.52 -0.03 -35.79
C GLU A 338 24.04 -1.14 -34.83
N GLY A 339 24.92 -2.02 -34.35
CA GLY A 339 24.56 -3.13 -33.44
C GLY A 339 23.91 -4.35 -34.09
N LYS A 340 23.77 -4.41 -35.42
CA LYS A 340 22.98 -5.46 -36.13
C LYS A 340 23.82 -6.63 -36.68
N ASP A 341 25.14 -6.51 -36.69
CA ASP A 341 26.08 -7.40 -37.40
C ASP A 341 26.85 -8.30 -36.39
N PRO A 342 27.23 -9.56 -36.71
CA PRO A 342 28.22 -10.32 -35.94
C PRO A 342 29.49 -9.52 -35.60
N LEU A 343 29.86 -8.55 -36.43
CA LEU A 343 30.93 -7.60 -36.15
C LEU A 343 30.69 -6.79 -34.85
N ALA A 344 29.47 -6.32 -34.63
CA ALA A 344 29.11 -5.58 -33.42
C ALA A 344 29.27 -6.44 -32.15
N ARG A 345 28.93 -7.73 -32.25
CA ARG A 345 29.11 -8.70 -31.16
C ARG A 345 30.59 -8.86 -30.82
N ALA A 346 31.44 -9.05 -31.81
CA ALA A 346 32.89 -9.16 -31.62
C ALA A 346 33.46 -7.87 -31.00
N CYS A 347 33.02 -6.70 -31.45
CA CYS A 347 33.41 -5.43 -30.84
C CYS A 347 33.03 -5.35 -29.35
N LEU A 348 31.79 -5.69 -28.98
CA LEU A 348 31.34 -5.64 -27.58
C LEU A 348 32.12 -6.62 -26.68
N GLN A 349 32.45 -7.81 -27.19
CA GLN A 349 33.30 -8.77 -26.49
C GLN A 349 34.73 -8.25 -26.32
N ALA A 350 35.31 -7.65 -27.36
CA ALA A 350 36.63 -7.03 -27.26
C ALA A 350 36.64 -5.87 -26.25
N LEU A 351 35.62 -5.01 -26.27
CA LEU A 351 35.47 -3.90 -25.32
C LEU A 351 35.31 -4.39 -23.88
N ASP A 352 34.54 -5.46 -23.65
CA ASP A 352 34.37 -6.07 -22.33
C ASP A 352 35.72 -6.55 -21.74
N LEU A 353 36.53 -7.22 -22.56
CA LEU A 353 37.88 -7.66 -22.18
C LEU A 353 38.84 -6.48 -21.95
N LEU A 354 38.82 -5.48 -22.83
CA LEU A 354 39.61 -4.24 -22.67
C LEU A 354 39.20 -3.46 -21.42
N SER A 355 37.95 -3.61 -20.97
CA SER A 355 37.46 -2.96 -19.75
C SER A 355 38.22 -3.37 -18.49
N ARG A 356 38.92 -4.52 -18.49
CA ARG A 356 39.77 -4.99 -17.39
C ARG A 356 40.93 -4.05 -17.07
N ALA A 357 41.27 -3.12 -17.97
CA ALA A 357 42.26 -2.07 -17.71
C ALA A 357 41.80 -1.03 -16.66
N GLU A 358 40.51 -1.00 -16.30
CA GLU A 358 39.89 -0.03 -15.38
C GLU A 358 40.07 1.43 -15.83
N GLN A 359 40.84 2.24 -15.10
CA GLN A 359 40.89 3.70 -15.23
C GLN A 359 41.25 4.22 -16.64
N PRO A 360 42.25 3.67 -17.37
CA PRO A 360 42.55 4.10 -18.74
C PRO A 360 41.38 3.82 -19.70
N PHE A 361 40.66 2.71 -19.50
CA PHE A 361 39.51 2.36 -20.33
C PHE A 361 38.33 3.28 -20.07
N SER A 362 38.05 3.62 -18.80
CA SER A 362 36.95 4.51 -18.42
C SER A 362 37.02 5.86 -19.15
N ARG A 363 38.22 6.41 -19.34
CA ARG A 363 38.42 7.67 -20.08
C ARG A 363 37.99 7.57 -21.54
N ARG A 364 38.21 6.42 -22.18
CA ARG A 364 37.82 6.15 -23.58
C ARG A 364 36.33 5.79 -23.69
N LEU A 365 35.83 4.99 -22.74
CA LEU A 365 34.42 4.59 -22.65
C LEU A 365 33.49 5.80 -22.60
N VAL A 366 33.87 6.86 -21.89
CA VAL A 366 33.10 8.11 -21.84
C VAL A 366 32.87 8.72 -23.23
N VAL A 367 33.88 8.68 -24.10
CA VAL A 367 33.78 9.19 -25.49
C VAL A 367 32.93 8.26 -26.34
N GLY A 368 33.11 6.95 -26.19
CA GLY A 368 32.38 5.91 -26.93
C GLY A 368 30.94 5.68 -26.46
N PHE A 369 30.53 6.21 -25.30
CA PHE A 369 29.26 5.86 -24.65
C PHE A 369 28.02 6.04 -25.54
N ALA A 370 27.96 7.11 -26.32
CA ALA A 370 26.83 7.39 -27.21
C ALA A 370 26.62 6.30 -28.28
N THR A 371 27.66 5.55 -28.63
CA THR A 371 27.58 4.42 -29.59
C THR A 371 26.93 3.18 -28.98
N LEU A 372 26.93 3.03 -27.65
CA LEU A 372 26.33 1.89 -26.95
C LEU A 372 24.80 1.99 -26.87
N ILE A 373 24.25 3.21 -26.92
CA ILE A 373 22.81 3.43 -26.75
C ILE A 373 21.97 2.83 -27.91
N PRO A 374 22.30 3.07 -29.20
CA PRO A 374 21.59 2.43 -30.31
C PRO A 374 21.72 0.90 -30.31
N VAL A 375 22.90 0.39 -29.91
CA VAL A 375 23.14 -1.05 -29.77
C VAL A 375 22.22 -1.63 -28.71
N LEU A 376 22.14 -1.01 -27.53
CA LEU A 376 21.22 -1.45 -26.49
C LEU A 376 19.78 -1.46 -26.99
N ARG A 377 19.31 -0.42 -27.69
CA ARG A 377 17.95 -0.37 -28.24
C ARG A 377 17.65 -1.56 -29.14
N HIS A 378 18.60 -1.95 -30.00
CA HIS A 378 18.40 -3.10 -30.89
C HIS A 378 18.37 -4.42 -30.13
N VAL A 379 19.36 -4.61 -29.25
CA VAL A 379 19.54 -5.86 -28.51
C VAL A 379 18.42 -6.05 -27.47
N ALA A 380 17.86 -4.95 -26.94
CA ALA A 380 16.72 -4.92 -26.02
C ALA A 380 15.38 -5.40 -26.64
N GLU A 381 15.33 -5.62 -27.95
CA GLU A 381 14.14 -6.19 -28.63
C GLU A 381 14.25 -7.71 -28.86
N VAL A 382 15.43 -8.31 -28.64
CA VAL A 382 15.69 -9.73 -28.92
C VAL A 382 15.80 -10.52 -27.62
N PRO A 383 14.97 -11.56 -27.39
CA PRO A 383 15.03 -12.36 -26.17
C PRO A 383 16.35 -13.16 -26.07
N PHE A 384 16.90 -13.27 -24.87
CA PHE A 384 18.15 -13.99 -24.54
C PHE A 384 19.34 -13.68 -25.47
N HIS A 385 19.48 -12.41 -25.88
CA HIS A 385 20.55 -12.06 -26.79
C HIS A 385 21.93 -12.21 -26.10
N PRO A 386 22.92 -12.86 -26.74
CA PRO A 386 24.21 -13.22 -26.12
C PRO A 386 25.13 -12.03 -25.76
N VAL A 387 24.70 -10.80 -26.04
CA VAL A 387 25.48 -9.57 -25.76
C VAL A 387 24.84 -8.66 -24.71
N HIS A 388 23.68 -9.07 -24.16
CA HIS A 388 22.95 -8.29 -23.16
C HIS A 388 23.85 -7.92 -21.97
N THR A 389 24.52 -8.92 -21.38
CA THR A 389 25.37 -8.74 -20.20
C THR A 389 26.57 -7.83 -20.47
N GLN A 390 27.26 -8.00 -21.60
CA GLN A 390 28.42 -7.18 -21.97
C GLN A 390 28.01 -5.72 -22.23
N THR A 391 26.92 -5.51 -22.98
CA THR A 391 26.44 -4.16 -23.32
C THR A 391 26.02 -3.40 -22.06
N LEU A 392 25.20 -4.03 -21.20
CA LEU A 392 24.76 -3.43 -19.95
C LEU A 392 25.91 -3.27 -18.96
N GLY A 393 26.86 -4.21 -18.90
CA GLY A 393 28.04 -4.13 -18.05
C GLY A 393 28.92 -2.91 -18.39
N LEU A 394 29.16 -2.66 -19.68
CA LEU A 394 29.87 -1.47 -20.14
C LEU A 394 29.13 -0.17 -19.78
N ILE A 395 27.80 -0.14 -19.96
CA ILE A 395 26.96 1.00 -19.59
C ILE A 395 27.02 1.26 -18.08
N LEU A 396 26.85 0.22 -17.25
CA LEU A 396 26.93 0.32 -15.80
C LEU A 396 28.29 0.85 -15.34
N LYS A 397 29.37 0.39 -15.96
CA LYS A 397 30.74 0.85 -15.66
C LYS A 397 30.91 2.35 -15.98
N CYS A 398 30.36 2.82 -17.10
CA CYS A 398 30.42 4.24 -17.47
C CYS A 398 29.65 5.12 -16.46
N ILE A 399 28.42 4.74 -16.13
CA ILE A 399 27.53 5.54 -15.26
C ILE A 399 28.07 5.58 -13.83
N SER A 400 28.60 4.46 -13.32
CA SER A 400 29.16 4.39 -11.96
C SER A 400 30.46 5.15 -11.78
N GLN A 401 31.35 5.14 -12.79
CA GLN A 401 32.69 5.75 -12.68
C GLN A 401 32.72 7.21 -13.14
N CYS A 402 31.85 7.61 -14.06
CA CYS A 402 31.85 8.96 -14.66
C CYS A 402 30.43 9.54 -14.76
N PRO A 403 29.74 9.75 -13.62
CA PRO A 403 28.33 10.18 -13.62
C PRO A 403 28.11 11.61 -14.15
N GLY A 404 29.14 12.44 -14.29
CA GLY A 404 28.99 13.82 -14.75
C GLY A 404 29.02 14.02 -16.27
N VAL A 405 29.35 12.98 -17.04
CA VAL A 405 29.66 13.14 -18.48
C VAL A 405 28.53 12.67 -19.40
N VAL A 406 27.58 11.90 -18.88
CA VAL A 406 26.45 11.40 -19.67
C VAL A 406 25.36 12.49 -19.79
N SER A 407 24.91 12.78 -21.01
CA SER A 407 23.84 13.76 -21.23
C SER A 407 22.49 13.24 -20.72
N ALA A 408 21.63 14.17 -20.28
CA ALA A 408 20.28 13.84 -19.81
C ALA A 408 19.45 13.08 -20.86
N SER A 409 19.60 13.42 -22.16
CA SER A 409 18.92 12.74 -23.26
C SER A 409 19.29 11.26 -23.38
N HIS A 410 20.57 10.90 -23.17
CA HIS A 410 20.99 9.50 -23.19
C HIS A 410 20.50 8.75 -21.95
N ILE A 411 20.42 9.40 -20.79
CA ILE A 411 19.82 8.81 -19.58
C ILE A 411 18.32 8.56 -19.78
N GLU A 412 17.58 9.51 -20.35
CA GLU A 412 16.15 9.33 -20.69
C GLU A 412 15.93 8.11 -21.59
N GLU A 413 16.73 7.99 -22.65
CA GLU A 413 16.65 6.86 -23.59
C GLU A 413 17.02 5.53 -22.93
N LEU A 414 18.04 5.52 -22.05
CA LEU A 414 18.40 4.34 -21.26
C LEU A 414 17.27 3.91 -20.35
N VAL A 415 16.71 4.83 -19.58
CA VAL A 415 15.62 4.55 -18.64
C VAL A 415 14.43 3.97 -19.39
N HIS A 416 14.06 4.56 -20.52
CA HIS A 416 12.97 4.05 -21.36
C HIS A 416 13.24 2.63 -21.87
N THR A 417 14.45 2.37 -22.37
CA THR A 417 14.84 1.05 -22.89
C THR A 417 14.88 -0.02 -21.78
N LEU A 418 15.47 0.29 -20.63
CA LEU A 418 15.61 -0.62 -19.50
C LEU A 418 14.27 -0.95 -18.84
N THR A 419 13.40 0.05 -18.64
CA THR A 419 12.04 -0.17 -18.12
C THR A 419 11.18 -0.97 -19.10
N SER A 420 11.35 -0.76 -20.41
CA SER A 420 10.73 -1.60 -21.45
C SER A 420 11.21 -3.05 -21.39
N MET A 421 12.51 -3.30 -21.24
CA MET A 421 13.06 -4.66 -21.06
C MET A 421 12.46 -5.36 -19.84
N LEU A 422 12.42 -4.69 -18.68
CA LEU A 422 11.82 -5.24 -17.46
C LEU A 422 10.32 -5.54 -17.65
N ARG A 423 9.58 -4.63 -18.29
CA ARG A 423 8.15 -4.78 -18.58
C ARG A 423 7.88 -6.00 -19.46
N LYS A 424 8.61 -6.14 -20.57
CA LYS A 424 8.47 -7.27 -21.51
C LYS A 424 8.86 -8.60 -20.87
N ASN A 425 9.82 -8.59 -19.95
CA ASN A 425 10.18 -9.79 -19.17
C ASN A 425 9.05 -10.22 -18.24
N VAL A 426 8.43 -9.28 -17.54
CA VAL A 426 7.30 -9.57 -16.65
C VAL A 426 6.05 -10.02 -17.40
N THR A 427 5.76 -9.45 -18.59
CA THR A 427 4.61 -9.87 -19.41
C THR A 427 4.86 -11.17 -20.18
N GLY A 428 6.08 -11.72 -20.14
CA GLY A 428 6.47 -12.92 -20.88
C GLY A 428 6.69 -12.69 -22.37
N GLU A 429 6.70 -11.44 -22.84
CA GLU A 429 6.98 -11.07 -24.24
C GLU A 429 8.47 -11.25 -24.60
N MET A 430 9.37 -11.12 -23.62
CA MET A 430 10.81 -11.19 -23.81
C MET A 430 11.47 -11.99 -22.69
N GLY A 431 12.21 -13.04 -23.02
CA GLY A 431 13.04 -13.73 -22.02
C GLY A 431 14.36 -13.02 -21.78
N ILE A 432 14.69 -12.77 -20.51
CA ILE A 432 15.97 -12.16 -20.08
C ILE A 432 16.69 -13.10 -19.11
N HIS A 433 18.02 -13.20 -19.21
CA HIS A 433 18.82 -13.95 -18.23
C HIS A 433 18.84 -13.25 -16.85
N PRO A 434 18.92 -13.99 -15.73
CA PRO A 434 18.98 -13.40 -14.39
C PRO A 434 20.10 -12.36 -14.21
N ASP A 435 21.29 -12.59 -14.78
CA ASP A 435 22.41 -11.63 -14.72
C ASP A 435 22.12 -10.34 -15.49
N THR A 436 21.43 -10.44 -16.62
CA THR A 436 20.98 -9.28 -17.40
C THR A 436 19.91 -8.52 -16.63
N PHE A 437 18.95 -9.21 -16.00
CA PHE A 437 17.94 -8.59 -15.14
C PHE A 437 18.59 -7.85 -13.97
N ALA A 438 19.52 -8.49 -13.26
CA ALA A 438 20.29 -7.91 -12.16
C ALA A 438 21.04 -6.65 -12.59
N THR A 439 21.74 -6.70 -13.72
CA THR A 439 22.49 -5.56 -14.27
C THR A 439 21.55 -4.41 -14.66
N THR A 440 20.38 -4.71 -15.24
CA THR A 440 19.35 -3.71 -15.56
C THR A 440 18.86 -2.97 -14.32
N CYS A 441 18.52 -3.70 -13.24
CA CYS A 441 18.15 -3.10 -11.96
C CYS A 441 19.30 -2.27 -11.37
N ALA A 442 20.54 -2.77 -11.44
CA ALA A 442 21.73 -2.07 -10.94
C ALA A 442 22.00 -0.75 -11.68
N ILE A 443 21.78 -0.70 -13.00
CA ILE A 443 21.91 0.54 -13.77
C ILE A 443 20.87 1.56 -13.31
N LEU A 444 19.60 1.17 -13.19
CA LEU A 444 18.54 2.06 -12.72
C LEU A 444 18.82 2.59 -11.29
N VAL A 445 19.28 1.72 -10.39
CA VAL A 445 19.73 2.10 -9.03
C VAL A 445 20.88 3.11 -9.08
N THR A 446 21.88 2.87 -9.94
CA THR A 446 23.05 3.76 -10.07
C THR A 446 22.66 5.13 -10.65
N ILE A 447 21.71 5.16 -11.59
CA ILE A 447 21.16 6.41 -12.13
C ILE A 447 20.44 7.19 -11.02
N MET A 448 19.58 6.53 -10.24
CA MET A 448 18.84 7.17 -9.13
C MET A 448 19.75 7.68 -8.00
N LYS A 449 20.82 6.95 -7.67
CA LYS A 449 21.83 7.38 -6.67
C LYS A 449 22.58 8.64 -7.08
N SER A 450 22.77 8.87 -8.37
CA SER A 450 23.62 9.95 -8.84
C SER A 450 22.87 11.28 -8.92
N PRO A 451 23.32 12.34 -8.22
CA PRO A 451 22.68 13.65 -8.28
C PRO A 451 22.78 14.32 -9.67
N SER A 452 23.74 13.93 -10.51
CA SER A 452 23.96 14.47 -11.86
C SER A 452 22.99 13.96 -12.92
N HIS A 453 22.27 12.86 -12.67
CA HIS A 453 21.39 12.18 -13.64
C HIS A 453 19.90 12.39 -13.34
N ARG A 454 19.54 13.45 -12.60
CA ARG A 454 18.15 13.72 -12.21
C ARG A 454 17.30 14.16 -13.40
N VAL A 455 16.61 13.19 -13.97
CA VAL A 455 15.68 13.36 -15.10
C VAL A 455 14.24 13.43 -14.57
N PRO A 456 13.40 14.40 -15.01
CA PRO A 456 12.01 14.53 -14.55
C PRO A 456 11.15 13.28 -14.78
N CYS A 457 11.35 12.57 -15.90
CA CYS A 457 10.56 11.41 -16.29
C CYS A 457 11.01 10.07 -15.68
N LEU A 458 12.14 10.05 -14.94
CA LEU A 458 12.73 8.82 -14.40
C LEU A 458 11.79 8.13 -13.41
N ALA A 459 11.27 8.89 -12.44
CA ALA A 459 10.42 8.34 -11.39
C ALA A 459 9.13 7.72 -11.96
N ALA A 460 8.44 8.43 -12.84
CA ALA A 460 7.21 7.92 -13.47
C ALA A 460 7.43 6.66 -14.31
N SER A 461 8.55 6.59 -15.06
CA SER A 461 8.88 5.44 -15.91
C SER A 461 9.20 4.18 -15.09
N VAL A 462 9.91 4.33 -13.96
CA VAL A 462 10.21 3.22 -13.05
C VAL A 462 8.95 2.79 -12.29
N GLN A 463 8.14 3.75 -11.83
CA GLN A 463 6.88 3.48 -11.12
C GLN A 463 5.94 2.56 -11.90
N GLU A 464 5.76 2.79 -13.21
CA GLU A 464 4.86 2.00 -14.08
C GLU A 464 5.20 0.49 -14.09
N VAL A 465 6.48 0.15 -13.87
CA VAL A 465 6.99 -1.21 -14.04
C VAL A 465 7.34 -1.87 -12.70
N LEU A 466 7.63 -1.07 -11.66
CA LEU A 466 8.17 -1.54 -10.38
C LEU A 466 7.25 -2.56 -9.68
N GLU A 467 5.96 -2.26 -9.55
CA GLU A 467 5.00 -3.16 -8.89
C GLU A 467 4.92 -4.51 -9.62
N ARG A 468 4.85 -4.48 -10.95
CA ARG A 468 4.78 -5.69 -11.79
C ARG A 468 6.05 -6.53 -11.65
N VAL A 469 7.22 -5.88 -11.61
CA VAL A 469 8.51 -6.56 -11.44
C VAL A 469 8.58 -7.25 -10.08
N VAL A 470 8.22 -6.56 -9.00
CA VAL A 470 8.24 -7.15 -7.66
C VAL A 470 7.28 -8.35 -7.59
N LEU A 471 6.04 -8.20 -8.07
CA LEU A 471 5.06 -9.31 -8.09
C LEU A 471 5.54 -10.52 -8.89
N PHE A 472 6.13 -10.29 -10.07
CA PHE A 472 6.72 -11.35 -10.87
C PHE A 472 7.83 -12.07 -10.10
N CYS A 473 8.77 -11.33 -9.49
CA CYS A 473 9.86 -11.92 -8.72
C CYS A 473 9.39 -12.67 -7.47
N LEU A 474 8.31 -12.22 -6.81
CA LEU A 474 7.70 -12.95 -5.69
C LEU A 474 7.09 -14.28 -6.15
N SER A 475 6.50 -14.33 -7.35
CA SER A 475 5.91 -15.55 -7.92
C SER A 475 6.94 -16.58 -8.41
N THR A 476 8.15 -16.14 -8.79
CA THR A 476 9.20 -17.00 -9.35
C THR A 476 10.37 -17.25 -8.39
N PHE A 477 10.30 -16.75 -7.14
CA PHE A 477 11.43 -16.71 -6.21
C PHE A 477 12.06 -18.09 -5.95
N GLU A 478 11.26 -19.16 -5.89
CA GLU A 478 11.76 -20.53 -5.66
C GLU A 478 12.75 -20.98 -6.73
N THR A 479 12.58 -20.47 -7.96
CA THR A 479 13.43 -20.83 -9.10
C THR A 479 14.59 -19.84 -9.29
N GLN A 480 14.39 -18.56 -8.98
CA GLN A 480 15.34 -17.47 -9.28
C GLN A 480 15.39 -16.41 -8.16
N PRO A 481 15.95 -16.72 -6.98
CA PRO A 481 15.95 -15.81 -5.83
C PRO A 481 16.78 -14.53 -6.07
N THR A 482 17.79 -14.60 -6.94
CA THR A 482 18.65 -13.46 -7.27
C THR A 482 17.88 -12.32 -7.94
N GLN A 483 16.82 -12.60 -8.69
CA GLN A 483 16.00 -11.55 -9.31
C GLN A 483 15.22 -10.76 -8.28
N LEU A 484 14.65 -11.45 -7.27
CA LEU A 484 13.93 -10.80 -6.18
C LEU A 484 14.86 -9.84 -5.42
N LEU A 485 16.08 -10.27 -5.09
CA LEU A 485 17.07 -9.42 -4.40
C LEU A 485 17.34 -8.11 -5.16
N HIS A 486 17.57 -8.18 -6.47
CA HIS A 486 17.84 -6.99 -7.28
C HIS A 486 16.60 -6.11 -7.47
N SER A 487 15.40 -6.70 -7.49
CA SER A 487 14.16 -5.93 -7.50
C SER A 487 13.93 -5.17 -6.19
N LEU A 488 14.32 -5.75 -5.04
CA LEU A 488 14.26 -5.09 -3.74
C LEU A 488 15.25 -3.94 -3.64
N TYR A 489 16.48 -4.10 -4.15
CA TYR A 489 17.42 -2.99 -4.24
C TYR A 489 16.89 -1.85 -5.10
N LEU A 490 16.20 -2.16 -6.19
CA LEU A 490 15.54 -1.15 -7.03
C LEU A 490 14.41 -0.45 -6.28
N LEU A 491 13.55 -1.18 -5.57
CA LEU A 491 12.44 -0.63 -4.78
C LEU A 491 12.94 0.30 -3.67
N LYS A 492 13.93 -0.14 -2.90
CA LYS A 492 14.57 0.67 -1.86
C LYS A 492 15.10 1.98 -2.44
N GLU A 493 15.86 1.91 -3.53
CA GLU A 493 16.48 3.12 -4.07
C GLU A 493 15.47 4.05 -4.74
N PHE A 494 14.40 3.49 -5.33
CA PHE A 494 13.27 4.25 -5.81
C PHE A 494 12.57 5.03 -4.68
N ASN A 495 12.39 4.40 -3.50
CA ASN A 495 11.86 5.07 -2.31
C ASN A 495 12.76 6.22 -1.84
N VAL A 496 14.08 6.02 -1.80
CA VAL A 496 15.03 7.09 -1.43
C VAL A 496 15.02 8.22 -2.48
N TYR A 497 14.93 7.88 -3.75
CA TYR A 497 14.90 8.85 -4.85
C TYR A 497 13.63 9.73 -4.82
N SER A 498 12.46 9.14 -4.55
CA SER A 498 11.17 9.85 -4.51
C SER A 498 11.05 10.87 -3.38
N GLN A 499 11.88 10.75 -2.34
CA GLN A 499 11.90 11.66 -1.19
C GLN A 499 12.57 13.00 -1.50
N VAL A 500 13.50 13.03 -2.47
CA VAL A 500 14.26 14.25 -2.74
C VAL A 500 13.35 15.28 -3.40
N LYS A 501 13.01 16.34 -2.65
CA LYS A 501 12.21 17.48 -3.14
C LYS A 501 12.87 18.11 -4.37
N THR A 502 12.40 17.75 -5.57
CA THR A 502 12.79 18.39 -6.83
C THR A 502 11.59 18.56 -7.75
N PHE A 503 11.33 19.82 -8.15
CA PHE A 503 10.66 20.41 -9.34
C PHE A 503 9.51 19.68 -10.10
N ILE A 504 9.03 18.54 -9.65
CA ILE A 504 7.88 17.83 -10.22
C ILE A 504 6.59 18.42 -9.61
N ASP A 505 5.51 18.52 -10.39
CA ASP A 505 4.20 18.97 -9.90
C ASP A 505 3.81 18.20 -8.62
N ASP A 506 3.23 18.90 -7.64
CA ASP A 506 2.95 18.37 -6.29
C ASP A 506 2.08 17.09 -6.31
N SER A 507 1.23 16.90 -7.32
CA SER A 507 0.37 15.71 -7.47
C SER A 507 1.14 14.45 -7.90
N ILE A 508 1.95 14.53 -8.96
CA ILE A 508 2.74 13.40 -9.48
C ILE A 508 3.78 12.96 -8.43
N THR A 509 4.32 13.92 -7.69
CA THR A 509 5.30 13.66 -6.63
C THR A 509 4.71 12.83 -5.48
N GLN A 510 3.41 12.97 -5.20
CA GLN A 510 2.74 12.19 -4.16
C GLN A 510 2.44 10.76 -4.60
N ASP A 511 2.01 10.54 -5.85
CA ASP A 511 1.75 9.21 -6.40
C ASP A 511 3.03 8.36 -6.46
N VAL A 512 4.16 8.97 -6.83
CA VAL A 512 5.48 8.30 -6.84
C VAL A 512 5.90 7.87 -5.43
N LYS A 513 5.69 8.72 -4.42
CA LYS A 513 5.99 8.38 -3.01
C LYS A 513 5.13 7.24 -2.50
N ASN A 514 3.86 7.23 -2.85
CA ASN A 514 2.90 6.23 -2.40
C ASN A 514 3.18 4.84 -3.00
N CYS A 515 3.68 4.75 -4.23
CA CYS A 515 3.89 3.46 -4.90
C CYS A 515 4.79 2.48 -4.11
N ALA A 516 5.92 2.96 -3.57
CA ALA A 516 6.83 2.09 -2.81
C ALA A 516 6.19 1.60 -1.50
N LEU A 517 5.45 2.48 -0.81
CA LEU A 517 4.68 2.16 0.39
C LEU A 517 3.61 1.11 0.09
N ASP A 518 2.85 1.29 -0.99
CA ASP A 518 1.76 0.39 -1.37
C ASP A 518 2.28 -1.00 -1.74
N ILE A 519 3.41 -1.11 -2.45
CA ILE A 519 4.06 -2.41 -2.71
C ILE A 519 4.51 -3.09 -1.40
N CYS A 520 5.05 -2.31 -0.46
CA CYS A 520 5.52 -2.85 0.81
C CYS A 520 4.37 -3.34 1.71
N THR A 521 3.28 -2.57 1.81
CA THR A 521 2.11 -2.90 2.62
C THR A 521 1.31 -4.07 2.04
N THR A 522 1.02 -4.03 0.74
CA THR A 522 0.04 -4.95 0.13
C THR A 522 0.65 -6.28 -0.32
N HIS A 523 1.93 -6.29 -0.71
CA HIS A 523 2.53 -7.48 -1.35
C HIS A 523 3.70 -8.04 -0.54
N LEU A 524 4.68 -7.21 -0.16
CA LEU A 524 5.91 -7.72 0.49
C LEU A 524 5.69 -8.18 1.92
N LEU A 525 4.87 -7.46 2.71
CA LEU A 525 4.61 -7.83 4.10
C LEU A 525 3.97 -9.21 4.21
N ASP A 526 2.85 -9.42 3.52
CA ASP A 526 2.12 -10.70 3.52
C ASP A 526 2.99 -11.85 3.01
N TRP A 527 3.75 -11.61 1.93
CA TRP A 527 4.66 -12.61 1.39
C TRP A 527 5.76 -13.00 2.39
N LEU A 528 6.38 -12.02 3.05
CA LEU A 528 7.45 -12.27 4.03
C LEU A 528 6.95 -13.05 5.24
N LEU A 529 5.76 -12.72 5.75
CA LEU A 529 5.13 -13.43 6.87
C LEU A 529 4.89 -14.91 6.55
N ALA A 530 4.53 -15.21 5.30
CA ALA A 530 4.23 -16.57 4.82
C ALA A 530 5.49 -17.40 4.52
N THR A 531 6.59 -16.79 4.07
CA THR A 531 7.73 -17.53 3.47
C THR A 531 9.00 -17.60 4.31
N ILE A 532 9.07 -16.94 5.49
CA ILE A 532 10.32 -16.81 6.28
C ILE A 532 11.11 -18.11 6.50
N ASN A 533 10.42 -19.26 6.60
CA ASN A 533 11.05 -20.54 6.90
C ASN A 533 11.82 -21.15 5.71
N VAL A 534 11.60 -20.61 4.51
CA VAL A 534 12.14 -21.13 3.23
C VAL A 534 13.14 -20.15 2.60
N VAL A 535 13.07 -18.86 2.98
CA VAL A 535 13.81 -17.77 2.35
C VAL A 535 15.24 -17.65 2.89
N GLU A 536 16.17 -17.21 2.04
CA GLU A 536 17.56 -16.93 2.43
C GLU A 536 17.70 -15.62 3.21
N GLU A 537 18.71 -15.54 4.09
CA GLU A 537 18.96 -14.39 4.96
C GLU A 537 19.08 -13.06 4.19
N GLU A 538 19.80 -13.03 3.08
CA GLU A 538 20.07 -11.81 2.29
C GLU A 538 18.78 -11.18 1.71
N LEU A 539 17.77 -12.00 1.37
CA LEU A 539 16.48 -11.52 0.89
C LEU A 539 15.68 -10.85 2.02
N VAL A 540 15.66 -11.47 3.20
CA VAL A 540 15.01 -10.92 4.39
C VAL A 540 15.67 -9.59 4.77
N LEU A 541 17.01 -9.54 4.78
CA LEU A 541 17.76 -8.32 5.02
C LEU A 541 17.39 -7.21 4.03
N GLY A 542 17.22 -7.53 2.74
CA GLY A 542 16.79 -6.58 1.72
C GLY A 542 15.40 -6.00 1.96
N ILE A 543 14.43 -6.82 2.40
CA ILE A 543 13.08 -6.37 2.74
C ILE A 543 13.11 -5.51 4.00
N LEU A 544 13.76 -5.98 5.07
CA LEU A 544 13.89 -5.23 6.33
C LEU A 544 14.57 -3.88 6.12
N GLU A 545 15.59 -3.83 5.26
CA GLU A 545 16.25 -2.58 4.91
C GLU A 545 15.35 -1.62 4.15
N THR A 546 14.48 -2.13 3.28
CA THR A 546 13.47 -1.33 2.58
C THR A 546 12.44 -0.77 3.56
N PHE A 547 11.89 -1.61 4.45
CA PHE A 547 10.94 -1.18 5.47
C PHE A 547 11.56 -0.16 6.44
N HIS A 548 12.80 -0.39 6.87
CA HIS A 548 13.54 0.57 7.70
C HIS A 548 13.74 1.91 6.97
N SER A 549 14.06 1.90 5.67
CA SER A 549 14.19 3.15 4.88
C SER A 549 12.89 3.95 4.78
N ILE A 550 11.75 3.28 4.88
CA ILE A 550 10.43 3.91 4.95
C ILE A 550 10.21 4.53 6.33
N LEU A 551 10.52 3.79 7.40
CA LEU A 551 10.32 4.24 8.77
C LEU A 551 11.28 5.38 9.19
N LEU A 552 12.43 5.51 8.54
CA LEU A 552 13.38 6.62 8.76
C LEU A 552 12.90 7.96 8.18
N GLN A 553 11.80 7.97 7.42
CA GLN A 553 11.24 9.20 6.85
C GLN A 553 10.64 10.09 7.95
N ASP A 554 10.65 11.41 7.74
CA ASP A 554 9.86 12.32 8.58
C ASP A 554 8.41 11.81 8.63
N PRO A 555 7.84 11.61 9.83
CA PRO A 555 6.62 10.83 9.98
C PRO A 555 5.40 11.57 9.41
N ASP A 556 5.04 11.20 8.18
CA ASP A 556 3.79 11.48 7.46
C ASP A 556 2.67 10.56 8.02
N ILE A 557 1.40 10.98 7.86
CA ILE A 557 0.20 10.14 8.07
C ILE A 557 0.39 8.75 7.44
N ARG A 558 0.92 8.64 6.22
CA ARG A 558 1.13 7.36 5.52
C ARG A 558 2.25 6.50 6.11
N THR A 559 3.33 7.11 6.61
CA THR A 559 4.40 6.39 7.32
C THR A 559 3.87 5.83 8.64
N ILE A 560 3.01 6.59 9.32
CA ILE A 560 2.31 6.15 10.52
C ILE A 560 1.33 5.01 10.20
N ASP A 561 0.59 5.08 9.09
CA ASP A 561 -0.28 3.99 8.64
C ASP A 561 0.51 2.72 8.33
N PHE A 562 1.69 2.84 7.70
CA PHE A 562 2.60 1.71 7.47
C PHE A 562 3.10 1.11 8.78
N ALA A 563 3.55 1.95 9.72
CA ALA A 563 3.97 1.51 11.05
C ALA A 563 2.82 0.77 11.78
N ASN A 564 1.60 1.32 11.76
CA ASN A 564 0.41 0.67 12.32
C ASN A 564 0.08 -0.66 11.64
N THR A 565 0.32 -0.78 10.33
CA THR A 565 0.14 -2.04 9.57
C THR A 565 1.15 -3.09 10.04
N LEU A 566 2.43 -2.72 10.20
CA LEU A 566 3.44 -3.61 10.77
C LEU A 566 3.06 -4.06 12.20
N LEU A 567 2.65 -3.11 13.05
CA LEU A 567 2.26 -3.39 14.44
C LEU A 567 1.05 -4.34 14.51
N SER A 568 0.08 -4.17 13.62
CA SER A 568 -1.09 -5.06 13.49
C SER A 568 -0.71 -6.47 13.04
N ALA A 569 0.43 -6.63 12.38
CA ALA A 569 0.99 -7.91 11.95
C ALA A 569 1.92 -8.56 12.99
N SER A 570 1.93 -8.08 14.24
CA SER A 570 2.79 -8.58 15.32
C SER A 570 4.29 -8.52 14.96
N TRP A 571 4.72 -7.35 14.49
CA TRP A 571 6.09 -7.17 14.00
C TRP A 571 7.19 -7.39 15.04
N PHE A 572 6.94 -7.15 16.33
CA PHE A 572 7.94 -7.38 17.37
C PHE A 572 8.22 -8.88 17.50
N SER A 573 7.20 -9.72 17.67
CA SER A 573 7.41 -11.18 17.72
C SER A 573 7.95 -11.73 16.41
N PHE A 574 7.49 -11.23 15.27
CA PHE A 574 8.04 -11.59 13.97
C PHE A 574 9.54 -11.24 13.84
N SER A 575 9.96 -10.07 14.34
CA SER A 575 11.36 -9.65 14.33
C SER A 575 12.26 -10.61 15.12
N PHE A 576 11.82 -11.10 16.28
CA PHE A 576 12.55 -12.12 17.02
C PHE A 576 12.48 -13.51 16.36
N ARG A 577 11.40 -13.82 15.62
CA ARG A 577 11.35 -15.02 14.76
C ARG A 577 12.42 -14.97 13.66
N CYS A 578 12.68 -13.80 13.08
CA CYS A 578 13.77 -13.61 12.13
C CYS A 578 15.14 -13.86 12.79
N LEU A 579 15.36 -13.37 14.01
CA LEU A 579 16.60 -13.63 14.76
C LEU A 579 16.79 -15.10 15.12
N GLY A 580 15.72 -15.81 15.46
CA GLY A 580 15.76 -17.25 15.70
C GLY A 580 16.05 -18.05 14.43
N SER A 581 15.59 -17.58 13.27
CA SER A 581 15.83 -18.24 11.97
C SER A 581 17.22 -17.93 11.41
N PHE A 582 17.74 -16.71 11.66
CA PHE A 582 19.02 -16.22 11.15
C PHE A 582 19.84 -15.57 12.29
N PRO A 583 20.66 -16.35 13.02
CA PRO A 583 21.42 -15.88 14.18
C PRO A 583 22.72 -15.14 13.78
N SER A 584 22.66 -14.29 12.77
CA SER A 584 23.81 -13.50 12.30
C SER A 584 23.85 -12.14 12.97
N GLU A 585 25.05 -11.59 13.14
CA GLU A 585 25.20 -10.20 13.63
C GLU A 585 24.56 -9.20 12.66
N LYS A 586 24.62 -9.42 11.34
CA LYS A 586 23.99 -8.53 10.36
C LYS A 586 22.47 -8.47 10.56
N MET A 587 21.84 -9.63 10.76
CA MET A 587 20.40 -9.71 11.04
C MET A 587 20.05 -9.05 12.37
N LYS A 588 20.83 -9.32 13.42
CA LYS A 588 20.67 -8.69 14.74
C LYS A 588 20.65 -7.17 14.67
N TRP A 589 21.66 -6.59 14.02
CA TRP A 589 21.75 -5.15 13.81
C TRP A 589 20.57 -4.62 13.01
N ARG A 590 20.18 -5.31 11.93
CA ARG A 590 19.08 -4.87 11.07
C ARG A 590 17.74 -4.86 11.80
N VAL A 591 17.45 -5.91 12.56
CA VAL A 591 16.22 -6.04 13.36
C VAL A 591 16.14 -4.94 14.41
N TYR A 592 17.18 -4.75 15.22
CA TYR A 592 17.14 -3.74 16.28
C TYR A 592 17.07 -2.30 15.74
N LEU A 593 17.73 -1.99 14.63
CA LEU A 593 17.57 -0.70 13.95
C LEU A 593 16.13 -0.49 13.47
N MET A 594 15.53 -1.52 12.88
CA MET A 594 14.15 -1.44 12.43
C MET A 594 13.15 -1.27 13.59
N LEU A 595 13.33 -2.04 14.67
CA LEU A 595 12.52 -1.88 15.89
C LEU A 595 12.69 -0.49 16.49
N SER A 596 13.91 0.04 16.47
CA SER A 596 14.19 1.40 16.92
C SER A 596 13.42 2.46 16.11
N SER A 597 13.47 2.40 14.78
CA SER A 597 12.71 3.34 13.94
C SER A 597 11.20 3.17 14.09
N LEU A 598 10.71 1.95 14.26
CA LEU A 598 9.28 1.70 14.50
C LEU A 598 8.82 2.35 15.82
N VAL A 599 9.64 2.25 16.86
CA VAL A 599 9.38 2.89 18.16
C VAL A 599 9.43 4.42 18.04
N ASP A 600 10.39 4.99 17.29
CA ASP A 600 10.46 6.44 17.08
C ASP A 600 9.25 7.00 16.32
N VAL A 601 8.78 6.31 15.28
CA VAL A 601 7.58 6.74 14.53
C VAL A 601 6.34 6.73 15.44
N PHE A 602 6.26 5.79 16.37
CA PHE A 602 5.09 5.57 17.21
C PHE A 602 5.06 6.39 18.51
N LEU A 603 6.21 6.55 19.19
CA LEU A 603 6.35 7.27 20.46
C LEU A 603 6.94 8.69 20.29
N GLY A 604 7.57 8.99 19.16
CA GLY A 604 8.19 10.28 18.87
C GLY A 604 9.45 10.57 19.70
N ASN A 605 9.96 11.80 19.55
CA ASN A 605 11.01 12.42 20.39
C ASN A 605 12.33 11.62 20.53
N ASP A 606 12.77 10.91 19.48
CA ASP A 606 13.97 10.05 19.52
C ASP A 606 13.96 9.03 20.69
N SER A 607 12.77 8.60 21.12
CA SER A 607 12.58 7.69 22.26
C SER A 607 13.33 6.37 22.13
N ALA A 608 13.63 5.92 20.92
CA ALA A 608 14.36 4.69 20.65
C ALA A 608 15.89 4.82 20.67
N GLN A 609 16.42 5.98 21.10
CA GLN A 609 17.85 6.22 21.18
C GLN A 609 18.58 5.19 22.04
N CYS A 610 17.99 4.74 23.14
CA CYS A 610 18.57 3.70 23.99
C CYS A 610 18.79 2.38 23.24
N ILE A 611 17.86 1.99 22.36
CA ILE A 611 17.99 0.77 21.53
C ILE A 611 19.20 0.90 20.61
N ARG A 612 19.36 2.05 19.93
CA ARG A 612 20.48 2.30 19.00
C ARG A 612 21.84 2.23 19.68
N GLU A 613 21.92 2.72 20.91
CA GLU A 613 23.15 2.71 21.71
C GLU A 613 23.49 1.32 22.26
N ALA A 614 22.48 0.48 22.53
CA ALA A 614 22.65 -0.83 23.15
C ALA A 614 22.74 -2.01 22.15
N ILE A 615 22.54 -1.81 20.84
CA ILE A 615 22.42 -2.89 19.82
C ILE A 615 23.53 -3.95 19.92
N SER A 616 24.78 -3.54 20.15
CA SER A 616 25.93 -4.46 20.21
C SER A 616 25.84 -5.45 21.37
N PHE A 617 25.13 -5.10 22.43
CA PHE A 617 25.04 -5.86 23.68
C PHE A 617 23.70 -6.57 23.86
N LEU A 618 22.69 -6.23 23.06
CA LEU A 618 21.38 -6.87 23.10
C LEU A 618 21.45 -8.29 22.51
N PRO A 619 20.91 -9.32 23.20
CA PRO A 619 20.88 -10.70 22.73
C PRO A 619 19.81 -10.92 21.66
N SER A 620 19.90 -12.04 20.95
CA SER A 620 18.94 -12.42 19.90
C SER A 620 17.71 -13.17 20.42
N ASP A 621 17.79 -13.78 21.61
CA ASP A 621 16.70 -14.53 22.24
C ASP A 621 15.92 -13.64 23.24
N PRO A 622 14.58 -13.55 23.15
CA PRO A 622 13.75 -12.89 24.15
C PRO A 622 13.96 -13.35 25.60
N VAL A 623 14.28 -14.63 25.83
CA VAL A 623 14.55 -15.15 27.18
C VAL A 623 15.84 -14.57 27.74
N ASP A 624 16.87 -14.40 26.90
CA ASP A 624 18.13 -13.77 27.29
C ASP A 624 17.94 -12.26 27.55
N LEU A 625 17.03 -11.59 26.82
CA LEU A 625 16.63 -10.22 27.14
C LEU A 625 16.04 -10.13 28.54
N LEU A 626 15.11 -11.04 28.87
CA LEU A 626 14.50 -11.10 30.20
C LEU A 626 15.52 -11.43 31.30
N PHE A 627 16.52 -12.25 31.00
CA PHE A 627 17.62 -12.54 31.91
C PHE A 627 18.49 -11.32 32.19
N LEU A 628 18.85 -10.55 31.14
CA LEU A 628 19.60 -9.29 31.25
C LEU A 628 18.83 -8.23 32.03
N LEU A 629 17.51 -8.15 31.83
CA LEU A 629 16.63 -7.25 32.58
C LEU A 629 16.73 -7.48 34.09
N GLY A 630 16.76 -8.73 34.53
CA GLY A 630 16.85 -9.10 35.96
C GLY A 630 18.25 -8.98 36.60
N GLN A 631 19.28 -8.55 35.86
CA GLN A 631 20.64 -8.45 36.40
C GLN A 631 20.85 -7.23 37.30
N LYS A 632 21.81 -7.35 38.22
CA LYS A 632 22.16 -6.28 39.16
C LYS A 632 22.98 -5.18 38.49
N ILE A 633 22.48 -3.96 38.55
CA ILE A 633 23.19 -2.75 38.14
C ILE A 633 24.37 -2.51 39.09
N SER A 634 25.58 -2.80 38.64
CA SER A 634 26.83 -2.55 39.38
C SER A 634 27.71 -1.51 38.68
N ASN A 635 27.22 -0.28 38.54
CA ASN A 635 27.88 0.85 37.84
C ASN A 635 28.24 0.59 36.36
N ASP A 636 27.63 -0.42 35.74
CA ASP A 636 27.81 -0.73 34.33
C ASP A 636 26.82 0.09 33.48
N LEU A 637 27.34 1.08 32.75
CA LEU A 637 26.55 1.93 31.87
C LEU A 637 25.96 1.14 30.70
N GLU A 638 26.66 0.11 30.21
CA GLU A 638 26.23 -0.72 29.09
C GLU A 638 25.02 -1.57 29.49
N LEU A 639 25.07 -2.17 30.69
CA LEU A 639 23.94 -2.92 31.24
C LEU A 639 22.72 -2.01 31.48
N SER A 640 22.92 -0.80 31.98
CA SER A 640 21.82 0.16 32.18
C SER A 640 21.12 0.51 30.86
N SER A 641 21.89 0.77 29.79
CA SER A 641 21.33 1.05 28.47
C SER A 641 20.59 -0.16 27.89
N CYS A 642 21.11 -1.37 28.11
CA CYS A 642 20.42 -2.61 27.71
C CYS A 642 19.08 -2.76 28.44
N GLN A 643 19.05 -2.56 29.76
CA GLN A 643 17.83 -2.67 30.57
C GLN A 643 16.75 -1.67 30.15
N SER A 644 17.13 -0.42 29.89
CA SER A 644 16.21 0.60 29.35
C SER A 644 15.68 0.21 27.97
N SER A 645 16.53 -0.34 27.10
CA SER A 645 16.14 -0.81 25.77
C SER A 645 15.16 -1.98 25.83
N ILE A 646 15.41 -2.95 26.72
CA ILE A 646 14.54 -4.11 26.94
C ILE A 646 13.19 -3.64 27.48
N LEU A 647 13.18 -2.72 28.45
CA LEU A 647 11.93 -2.15 28.99
C LEU A 647 11.12 -1.45 27.89
N LEU A 648 11.79 -0.66 27.04
CA LEU A 648 11.15 0.04 25.92
C LEU A 648 10.57 -0.93 24.89
N LEU A 649 11.28 -2.01 24.55
CA LEU A 649 10.80 -3.06 23.64
C LEU A 649 9.59 -3.81 24.22
N LEU A 650 9.63 -4.17 25.51
CA LEU A 650 8.50 -4.79 26.20
C LEU A 650 7.29 -3.85 26.27
N TYR A 651 7.52 -2.58 26.56
CA TYR A 651 6.47 -1.56 26.58
C TYR A 651 5.84 -1.36 25.19
N ALA A 652 6.65 -1.12 24.15
CA ALA A 652 6.15 -0.87 22.81
C ALA A 652 5.38 -2.09 22.23
N SER A 653 5.89 -3.31 22.44
CA SER A 653 5.19 -4.53 22.03
C SER A 653 3.88 -4.74 22.80
N SER A 654 3.86 -4.42 24.10
CA SER A 654 2.68 -4.59 24.96
C SER A 654 1.48 -3.73 24.56
N LEU A 655 1.72 -2.55 23.99
CA LEU A 655 0.65 -1.64 23.55
C LEU A 655 -0.18 -2.22 22.40
N HIS A 656 0.39 -3.15 21.63
CA HIS A 656 -0.26 -3.79 20.48
C HIS A 656 -0.62 -5.26 20.75
N ASN A 657 -0.58 -5.71 22.01
CA ASN A 657 -0.80 -7.11 22.38
C ASN A 657 0.17 -8.09 21.67
N ASP A 658 1.35 -7.63 21.26
CA ASP A 658 2.37 -8.47 20.64
C ASP A 658 3.25 -9.11 21.73
N ARG A 659 3.19 -10.44 21.84
CA ARG A 659 3.80 -11.18 22.96
C ARG A 659 5.22 -11.62 22.61
N LEU A 660 6.21 -10.92 23.16
CA LEU A 660 7.63 -11.29 23.04
C LEU A 660 8.01 -12.54 23.85
N ALA A 661 7.42 -12.70 25.03
CA ALA A 661 7.68 -13.82 25.94
C ALA A 661 6.44 -14.12 26.79
N ASP A 662 6.45 -15.25 27.50
CA ASP A 662 5.40 -15.59 28.47
C ASP A 662 5.32 -14.50 29.55
N GLU A 663 4.11 -13.98 29.79
CA GLU A 663 3.83 -12.94 30.78
C GLU A 663 4.32 -13.31 32.19
N LYS A 664 4.38 -14.61 32.53
CA LYS A 664 4.96 -15.09 33.80
C LYS A 664 6.45 -14.82 33.89
N MET A 665 7.17 -15.05 32.78
CA MET A 665 8.61 -14.82 32.68
C MET A 665 8.91 -13.32 32.67
N VAL A 666 8.11 -12.54 31.93
CA VAL A 666 8.20 -11.08 31.92
C VAL A 666 7.99 -10.53 33.33
N LEU A 667 6.93 -10.95 34.03
CA LEU A 667 6.64 -10.52 35.40
C LEU A 667 7.78 -10.89 36.36
N ALA A 668 8.27 -12.13 36.33
CA ALA A 668 9.37 -12.57 37.19
C ALA A 668 10.66 -11.74 36.97
N SER A 669 10.99 -11.43 35.71
CA SER A 669 12.14 -10.59 35.38
C SER A 669 11.95 -9.13 35.78
N LEU A 670 10.74 -8.57 35.64
CA LEU A 670 10.42 -7.22 36.12
C LEU A 670 10.50 -7.12 37.64
N GLU A 671 9.96 -8.11 38.35
CA GLU A 671 10.05 -8.17 39.81
C GLU A 671 11.50 -8.27 40.28
N GLN A 672 12.30 -9.09 39.62
CA GLN A 672 13.72 -9.18 39.88
C GLN A 672 14.43 -7.85 39.62
N TYR A 673 14.14 -7.17 38.50
CA TYR A 673 14.66 -5.83 38.19
C TYR A 673 14.31 -4.82 39.30
N ILE A 674 13.05 -4.77 39.75
CA ILE A 674 12.60 -3.89 40.83
C ILE A 674 13.32 -4.18 42.15
N LEU A 675 13.42 -5.46 42.53
CA LEU A 675 14.03 -5.88 43.80
C LEU A 675 15.52 -5.55 43.84
N VAL A 676 16.22 -5.76 42.73
CA VAL A 676 17.66 -5.60 42.63
C VAL A 676 18.05 -4.12 42.46
N SER A 677 17.22 -3.32 41.77
CA SER A 677 17.46 -1.90 41.50
C SER A 677 16.92 -0.96 42.58
N LYS A 678 16.34 -1.49 43.67
CA LYS A 678 15.70 -0.72 44.76
C LYS A 678 16.49 0.51 45.24
N SER A 679 17.81 0.38 45.43
CA SER A 679 18.66 1.48 45.91
C SER A 679 18.93 2.57 44.87
N GLY A 680 18.90 2.24 43.58
CA GLY A 680 19.03 3.21 42.48
C GLY A 680 17.71 3.91 42.16
N MET A 681 16.62 3.14 42.16
CA MET A 681 15.27 3.64 41.85
C MET A 681 14.76 4.67 42.86
N LEU A 682 15.01 4.47 44.16
CA LEU A 682 14.58 5.37 45.23
C LEU A 682 15.50 6.60 45.43
N CYS A 683 16.63 6.68 44.71
CA CYS A 683 17.56 7.81 44.79
C CYS A 683 17.31 8.90 43.73
N GLY A 684 16.23 8.81 42.94
CA GLY A 684 15.79 9.87 42.01
C GLY A 684 16.57 9.99 40.70
N TYR A 685 17.32 8.95 40.29
CA TYR A 685 18.18 8.97 39.09
C TYR A 685 17.51 8.51 37.79
N HIS A 686 16.24 8.07 37.81
CA HIS A 686 15.58 7.52 36.63
C HIS A 686 14.69 8.54 35.92
N ASP A 687 14.76 8.52 34.60
CA ASP A 687 13.91 9.29 33.69
C ASP A 687 12.41 8.93 33.92
N PRO A 688 11.51 9.91 34.11
CA PRO A 688 10.06 9.71 34.23
C PRO A 688 9.47 8.73 33.21
N PHE A 689 9.98 8.73 31.98
CA PHE A 689 9.53 7.83 30.92
C PHE A 689 9.84 6.35 31.22
N THR A 690 11.00 6.05 31.82
CA THR A 690 11.37 4.68 32.21
C THR A 690 10.46 4.15 33.33
N VAL A 691 10.09 5.03 34.29
CA VAL A 691 9.15 4.67 35.35
C VAL A 691 7.78 4.36 34.77
N THR A 692 7.31 5.20 33.84
CA THR A 692 6.03 4.98 33.14
C THR A 692 6.02 3.65 32.37
N GLN A 693 7.09 3.32 31.63
CA GLN A 693 7.22 2.02 30.95
C GLN A 693 7.14 0.85 31.94
N LEU A 694 7.87 0.94 33.06
CA LEU A 694 7.89 -0.10 34.08
C LEU A 694 6.49 -0.34 34.67
N VAL A 695 5.80 0.73 35.04
CA VAL A 695 4.45 0.69 35.64
C VAL A 695 3.45 0.09 34.65
N ASN A 696 3.52 0.47 33.37
CA ASN A 696 2.62 -0.01 32.34
C ASN A 696 2.82 -1.50 32.01
N VAL A 697 4.07 -1.95 31.85
CA VAL A 697 4.35 -3.37 31.56
C VAL A 697 4.04 -4.24 32.78
N TYR A 698 4.39 -3.77 33.99
CA TYR A 698 4.08 -4.49 35.23
C TYR A 698 2.56 -4.60 35.45
N GLY A 699 1.84 -3.50 35.27
CA GLY A 699 0.38 -3.45 35.40
C GLY A 699 -0.33 -4.36 34.39
N LEU A 700 0.15 -4.39 33.14
CA LEU A 700 -0.37 -5.32 32.14
C LEU A 700 -0.16 -6.78 32.57
N CYS A 701 1.05 -7.17 32.94
CA CYS A 701 1.32 -8.55 33.37
C CYS A 701 0.44 -8.93 34.57
N ARG A 702 0.29 -8.03 35.55
CA ARG A 702 -0.55 -8.25 36.71
C ARG A 702 -2.04 -8.37 36.36
N SER A 703 -2.54 -7.59 35.41
CA SER A 703 -3.93 -7.70 34.95
C SER A 703 -4.28 -9.11 34.45
N VAL A 704 -3.36 -9.78 33.75
CA VAL A 704 -3.58 -11.15 33.27
C VAL A 704 -3.43 -12.19 34.37
N THR A 705 -2.55 -11.94 35.36
CA THR A 705 -2.46 -12.81 36.54
C THR A 705 -3.74 -12.82 37.38
N ASP A 706 -4.41 -11.66 37.52
CA ASP A 706 -5.67 -11.54 38.26
C ASP A 706 -6.81 -12.31 37.58
N ALA A 707 -6.84 -12.35 36.24
CA ALA A 707 -7.80 -13.16 35.49
C ALA A 707 -7.52 -14.67 35.58
N SER A 708 -6.25 -15.08 35.62
CA SER A 708 -5.84 -16.49 35.47
C SER A 708 -5.62 -17.27 36.77
N HIS A 709 -5.66 -16.63 37.95
CA HIS A 709 -5.55 -17.23 39.32
C HIS A 709 -4.34 -18.15 39.59
N HIS A 710 -3.45 -18.37 38.61
CA HIS A 710 -2.39 -19.38 38.63
C HIS A 710 -0.96 -18.80 38.58
N ILE A 711 -0.81 -17.47 38.58
CA ILE A 711 0.49 -16.81 38.48
C ILE A 711 0.81 -16.13 39.80
N SER A 712 1.90 -16.57 40.45
CA SER A 712 2.40 -15.99 41.70
C SER A 712 3.19 -14.71 41.41
N TYR A 713 2.94 -13.65 42.19
CA TYR A 713 3.65 -12.36 42.12
C TYR A 713 4.37 -12.05 43.45
N SER A 714 5.35 -11.15 43.40
CA SER A 714 6.14 -10.70 44.55
C SER A 714 5.52 -9.48 45.22
N PRO A 715 4.99 -9.61 46.46
CA PRO A 715 4.40 -8.47 47.17
C PRO A 715 5.43 -7.40 47.57
N GLU A 716 6.71 -7.77 47.70
CA GLU A 716 7.78 -6.80 48.00
C GLU A 716 8.14 -5.97 46.77
N ALA A 717 8.18 -6.56 45.57
CA ALA A 717 8.41 -5.82 44.33
C ALA A 717 7.27 -4.83 44.07
N GLU A 718 6.03 -5.27 44.25
CA GLU A 718 4.83 -4.41 44.12
C GLU A 718 4.85 -3.24 45.11
N ARG A 719 5.27 -3.50 46.36
CA ARG A 719 5.43 -2.44 47.37
C ARG A 719 6.46 -1.39 46.96
N ILE A 720 7.59 -1.81 46.40
CA ILE A 720 8.64 -0.91 45.91
C ILE A 720 8.14 -0.11 44.70
N LEU A 721 7.41 -0.75 43.77
CA LEU A 721 6.81 -0.07 42.63
C LEU A 721 5.81 1.02 43.07
N PHE A 722 4.94 0.73 44.03
CA PHE A 722 4.01 1.72 44.56
C PHE A 722 4.72 2.87 45.30
N GLN A 723 5.81 2.58 46.01
CA GLN A 723 6.64 3.61 46.62
C GLN A 723 7.29 4.50 45.54
N LEU A 724 7.81 3.89 44.47
CA LEU A 724 8.38 4.61 43.34
C LEU A 724 7.34 5.54 42.69
N VAL A 725 6.14 5.06 42.40
CA VAL A 725 5.04 5.85 41.82
C VAL A 725 4.62 7.02 42.72
N ALA A 726 4.74 6.87 44.04
CA ALA A 726 4.43 7.93 45.00
C ALA A 726 5.55 8.97 45.17
N GLU A 727 6.82 8.56 45.02
CA GLU A 727 8.00 9.41 45.25
C GLU A 727 8.58 10.02 43.97
N SER A 728 8.34 9.42 42.80
CA SER A 728 8.84 9.89 41.50
C SER A 728 7.80 10.66 40.69
N GLU A 729 8.28 11.61 39.88
CA GLU A 729 7.46 12.22 38.84
C GLU A 729 7.25 11.20 37.72
N TRP A 730 6.08 10.58 37.68
CA TRP A 730 5.63 9.78 36.54
C TRP A 730 4.56 10.56 35.76
N ASP A 731 4.42 10.29 34.46
CA ASP A 731 3.45 10.99 33.60
C ASP A 731 2.54 9.99 32.88
N MET A 732 1.28 9.95 33.32
CA MET A 732 0.23 9.11 32.75
C MET A 732 -0.39 9.74 31.49
N HIS A 733 -0.33 11.07 31.36
CA HIS A 733 -0.95 11.78 30.24
C HIS A 733 -0.16 11.58 28.97
N SER A 734 1.15 11.84 29.00
CA SER A 734 2.01 11.84 27.81
C SER A 734 2.40 10.45 27.32
N SER A 735 1.90 9.38 27.96
CA SER A 735 2.19 8.00 27.62
C SER A 735 0.95 7.27 27.13
N ARG A 736 1.15 6.35 26.18
CA ARG A 736 0.11 5.40 25.77
C ARG A 736 0.05 4.28 26.81
N ILE A 737 -1.13 3.96 27.30
CA ILE A 737 -1.29 2.90 28.30
C ILE A 737 -2.23 1.83 27.75
N HIS A 738 -1.79 0.58 27.81
CA HIS A 738 -2.65 -0.54 27.45
C HIS A 738 -3.85 -0.59 28.40
N ARG A 739 -5.05 -0.79 27.83
CA ARG A 739 -6.32 -0.75 28.58
C ARG A 739 -6.31 -1.62 29.84
N SER A 740 -5.87 -2.87 29.75
CA SER A 740 -5.80 -3.79 30.91
C SER A 740 -4.83 -3.33 32.00
N SER A 741 -3.76 -2.63 31.64
CA SER A 741 -2.86 -2.01 32.63
C SER A 741 -3.55 -0.84 33.33
N LEU A 742 -4.29 -0.01 32.58
CA LEU A 742 -5.04 1.11 33.15
C LEU A 742 -6.14 0.61 34.12
N GLU A 743 -6.87 -0.43 33.74
CA GLU A 743 -7.86 -1.11 34.60
C GLU A 743 -7.21 -1.63 35.89
N TRP A 744 -6.06 -2.29 35.79
CA TRP A 744 -5.33 -2.79 36.97
C TRP A 744 -4.85 -1.64 37.87
N LEU A 745 -4.32 -0.56 37.29
CA LEU A 745 -3.85 0.61 38.04
C LEU A 745 -4.99 1.24 38.84
N PHE A 746 -6.16 1.45 38.22
CA PHE A 746 -7.32 2.05 38.90
C PHE A 746 -7.90 1.17 40.01
N LYS A 747 -7.66 -0.15 39.99
CA LYS A 747 -8.04 -1.07 41.08
C LYS A 747 -7.16 -0.93 42.34
N GLN A 748 -5.99 -0.30 42.26
CA GLN A 748 -5.01 -0.28 43.35
C GLN A 748 -5.25 0.83 44.38
N GLU A 749 -5.64 0.44 45.60
CA GLU A 749 -5.90 1.40 46.69
C GLU A 749 -4.63 2.13 47.18
N LYS A 750 -3.45 1.48 47.16
CA LYS A 750 -2.19 2.02 47.71
C LYS A 750 -1.61 3.19 46.90
N ILE A 751 -1.92 3.29 45.61
CA ILE A 751 -1.47 4.36 44.70
C ILE A 751 -2.60 5.32 44.30
N ARG A 752 -3.73 5.26 45.01
CA ARG A 752 -4.92 6.06 44.69
C ARG A 752 -4.63 7.56 44.66
N ASN A 753 -3.90 8.11 45.63
CA ASN A 753 -3.61 9.55 45.68
C ASN A 753 -2.69 10.00 44.52
N PRO A 754 -1.57 9.30 44.21
CA PRO A 754 -0.81 9.55 42.99
C PRO A 754 -1.66 9.49 41.71
N LEU A 755 -2.58 8.53 41.61
CA LEU A 755 -3.50 8.40 40.46
C LEU A 755 -4.47 9.58 40.35
N CYS A 756 -5.05 10.04 41.47
CA CYS A 756 -5.87 11.25 41.50
C CYS A 756 -5.11 12.46 40.93
N ASN A 757 -3.84 12.63 41.29
CA ASN A 757 -3.00 13.72 40.76
C ASN A 757 -2.76 13.59 39.25
N GLN A 758 -2.58 12.37 38.72
CA GLN A 758 -2.42 12.15 37.28
C GLN A 758 -3.72 12.38 36.51
N VAL A 759 -4.85 11.90 37.04
CA VAL A 759 -6.18 12.17 36.47
C VAL A 759 -6.47 13.67 36.48
N LEU A 760 -6.08 14.39 37.54
CA LEU A 760 -6.17 15.85 37.59
C LEU A 760 -5.36 16.53 36.49
N LYS A 761 -4.11 16.11 36.25
CA LYS A 761 -3.29 16.63 35.12
C LYS A 761 -4.00 16.41 33.78
N ILE A 762 -4.59 15.24 33.56
CA ILE A 762 -5.39 14.95 32.35
C ILE A 762 -6.58 15.91 32.27
N CYS A 763 -7.33 16.10 33.35
CA CYS A 763 -8.46 17.05 33.37
C CYS A 763 -8.03 18.49 33.06
N GLN A 764 -6.86 18.93 33.53
CA GLN A 764 -6.33 20.27 33.26
C GLN A 764 -5.92 20.46 31.78
N ILE A 765 -5.37 19.42 31.14
CA ILE A 765 -4.87 19.49 29.76
C ILE A 765 -6.02 19.31 28.76
N CYS A 766 -6.99 18.43 29.02
CA CYS A 766 -8.13 18.11 28.16
C CYS A 766 -9.28 19.15 28.22
N GLY A 767 -8.99 20.42 28.51
CA GLY A 767 -9.98 21.49 28.62
C GLY A 767 -10.82 21.71 27.33
N PRO A 768 -11.93 22.46 27.42
CA PRO A 768 -13.07 22.43 26.46
C PRO A 768 -12.77 22.90 25.04
N ASN A 769 -11.60 23.47 24.78
CA ASN A 769 -11.13 23.72 23.42
C ASN A 769 -10.28 22.52 23.00
N GLY A 770 -10.92 21.48 22.46
CA GLY A 770 -10.29 20.34 21.79
C GLY A 770 -9.53 20.73 20.51
N THR A 771 -8.72 21.77 20.59
CA THR A 771 -7.67 22.16 19.65
C THR A 771 -6.34 22.25 20.40
N GLY A 772 -6.09 21.31 21.30
CA GLY A 772 -4.70 20.93 21.56
C GLY A 772 -4.16 20.51 20.21
N THR A 773 -3.20 21.27 19.68
CA THR A 773 -2.50 20.99 18.43
C THR A 773 -2.18 19.51 18.40
N THR A 774 -2.94 18.75 17.62
CA THR A 774 -2.67 17.35 17.30
C THR A 774 -1.37 17.33 16.51
N THR A 775 -0.25 17.40 17.23
CA THR A 775 0.98 16.82 16.75
C THR A 775 0.67 15.35 16.58
N VAL A 776 0.83 14.88 15.35
CA VAL A 776 0.38 13.58 14.82
C VAL A 776 0.98 12.38 15.60
N HIS A 777 1.86 12.60 16.57
CA HIS A 777 2.67 11.57 17.24
C HIS A 777 2.15 11.09 18.61
N ASN A 778 1.33 11.86 19.33
CA ASN A 778 0.89 11.46 20.68
C ASN A 778 -0.62 11.28 20.74
N GLN A 779 -1.07 10.03 20.56
CA GLN A 779 -2.38 9.61 21.07
C GLN A 779 -2.28 9.56 22.60
N PHE A 780 -2.64 10.66 23.26
CA PHE A 780 -2.81 10.74 24.71
C PHE A 780 -3.93 9.78 25.16
N ILE A 781 -3.95 9.38 26.43
CA ILE A 781 -5.15 8.74 27.01
C ILE A 781 -6.31 9.71 26.80
N GLY A 782 -7.18 9.40 25.85
CA GLY A 782 -8.29 10.25 25.52
C GLY A 782 -9.33 10.22 26.62
N VAL A 783 -10.09 11.30 26.69
CA VAL A 783 -11.34 11.37 27.47
C VAL A 783 -12.25 10.17 27.14
N ARG A 784 -12.12 9.63 25.92
CA ARG A 784 -12.90 8.50 25.41
C ARG A 784 -12.58 7.18 26.11
N GLU A 785 -11.31 6.83 26.28
CA GLU A 785 -10.87 5.57 26.91
C GLU A 785 -11.32 5.52 28.37
N ILE A 786 -11.23 6.64 29.10
CA ILE A 786 -11.74 6.74 30.48
C ILE A 786 -13.27 6.68 30.49
N ALA A 787 -13.94 7.31 29.53
CA ALA A 787 -15.40 7.28 29.44
C ALA A 787 -15.93 5.87 29.11
N GLU A 788 -15.25 5.10 28.26
CA GLU A 788 -15.57 3.70 27.95
C GLU A 788 -15.46 2.81 29.18
N LEU A 789 -14.38 2.94 29.96
CA LEU A 789 -14.20 2.19 31.21
C LEU A 789 -15.36 2.43 32.18
N ILE A 790 -15.82 3.68 32.30
CA ILE A 790 -16.95 4.03 33.17
C ILE A 790 -18.25 3.47 32.59
N ALA A 791 -18.48 3.58 31.28
CA ALA A 791 -19.69 3.12 30.62
C ALA A 791 -19.91 1.60 30.71
N GLU A 792 -18.84 0.81 30.66
CA GLU A 792 -18.87 -0.66 30.73
C GLU A 792 -19.13 -1.19 32.15
N GLY A 793 -19.20 -0.33 33.16
CA GLY A 793 -19.44 -0.71 34.56
C GLY A 793 -18.18 -1.10 35.34
N GLU A 794 -16.98 -0.81 34.81
CA GLU A 794 -15.74 -0.88 35.58
C GLU A 794 -15.64 0.36 36.51
N ASN A 795 -16.21 0.20 37.69
CA ASN A 795 -16.49 1.27 38.65
C ASN A 795 -15.27 2.06 39.18
N TYR A 796 -14.05 1.55 39.02
CA TYR A 796 -12.86 2.12 39.64
C TYR A 796 -12.47 3.49 39.07
N ALA A 797 -12.61 3.68 37.76
CA ALA A 797 -12.37 4.99 37.13
C ALA A 797 -13.35 6.06 37.65
N GLY A 798 -14.64 5.71 37.75
CA GLY A 798 -15.68 6.58 38.31
C GLY A 798 -15.43 6.91 39.79
N ILE A 799 -15.03 5.92 40.59
CA ILE A 799 -14.68 6.13 42.00
C ILE A 799 -13.50 7.09 42.16
N ILE A 800 -12.45 6.95 41.34
CA ILE A 800 -11.28 7.87 41.38
C ILE A 800 -11.71 9.30 41.03
N LEU A 801 -12.55 9.50 40.01
CA LEU A 801 -13.06 10.82 39.65
C LEU A 801 -13.91 11.46 40.77
N ILE A 802 -14.79 10.68 41.39
CA ILE A 802 -15.63 11.16 42.49
C ILE A 802 -14.77 11.52 43.71
N ARG A 803 -13.78 10.69 44.05
CA ARG A 803 -12.84 10.96 45.14
C ARG A 803 -11.95 12.17 44.86
N LEU A 804 -11.46 12.33 43.64
CA LEU A 804 -10.72 13.51 43.22
C LEU A 804 -11.58 14.76 43.40
N LEU A 805 -12.86 14.71 43.02
CA LEU A 805 -13.78 15.81 43.20
C LEU A 805 -14.01 16.13 44.69
N GLU A 806 -14.21 15.12 45.53
CA GLU A 806 -14.32 15.29 47.00
C GLU A 806 -13.04 15.92 47.59
N GLN A 807 -11.86 15.43 47.21
CA GLN A 807 -10.58 15.94 47.69
C GLN A 807 -10.36 17.41 47.27
N LEU A 808 -10.67 17.76 46.02
CA LEU A 808 -10.53 19.13 45.53
C LEU A 808 -11.49 20.10 46.23
N VAL A 809 -12.67 19.65 46.65
CA VAL A 809 -13.59 20.45 47.46
C VAL A 809 -12.97 20.76 48.82
N GLU A 810 -12.32 19.78 49.46
CA GLU A 810 -11.63 19.97 50.74
C GLU A 810 -10.42 20.91 50.62
N GLU A 811 -9.66 20.82 49.52
CA GLU A 811 -8.48 21.64 49.23
C GLU A 811 -8.83 23.07 48.78
N GLY A 812 -10.00 23.27 48.15
CA GLY A 812 -10.53 24.58 47.77
C GLY A 812 -9.92 25.22 46.52
N VAL A 813 -9.25 24.45 45.65
CA VAL A 813 -8.62 24.95 44.41
C VAL A 813 -9.64 25.04 43.27
N GLU A 814 -10.17 26.23 43.03
CA GLU A 814 -11.30 26.44 42.14
C GLU A 814 -11.05 26.07 40.66
N HIS A 815 -9.86 26.38 40.12
CA HIS A 815 -9.51 26.03 38.74
C HIS A 815 -9.53 24.53 38.47
N ASP A 816 -9.07 23.74 39.44
CA ASP A 816 -8.98 22.29 39.35
C ASP A 816 -10.35 21.65 39.46
N ILE A 817 -11.21 22.19 40.33
CA ILE A 817 -12.63 21.82 40.41
C ILE A 817 -13.33 22.04 39.07
N ILE A 818 -13.15 23.21 38.43
CA ILE A 818 -13.75 23.50 37.12
C ILE A 818 -13.28 22.49 36.07
N SER A 819 -11.98 22.16 36.06
CA SER A 819 -11.38 21.25 35.09
C SER A 819 -11.96 19.84 35.21
N VAL A 820 -12.07 19.31 36.43
CA VAL A 820 -12.65 17.99 36.71
C VAL A 820 -14.15 17.97 36.41
N VAL A 821 -14.92 18.99 36.83
CA VAL A 821 -16.37 19.07 36.58
C VAL A 821 -16.69 19.09 35.08
N LYS A 822 -15.91 19.86 34.29
CA LYS A 822 -16.04 19.86 32.82
C LYS A 822 -15.67 18.51 32.23
N PHE A 823 -14.59 17.89 32.69
CA PHE A 823 -14.14 16.58 32.23
C PHE A 823 -15.21 15.49 32.45
N VAL A 824 -15.82 15.44 33.64
CA VAL A 824 -16.92 14.51 33.94
C VAL A 824 -18.14 14.80 33.06
N SER A 825 -18.45 16.07 32.80
CA SER A 825 -19.54 16.44 31.87
C SER A 825 -19.25 15.93 30.44
N THR A 826 -18.02 16.07 29.96
CA THR A 826 -17.59 15.55 28.66
C THR A 826 -17.70 14.02 28.60
N ILE A 827 -17.31 13.29 29.65
CA ILE A 827 -17.47 11.83 29.74
C ILE A 827 -18.92 11.41 29.55
N VAL A 828 -19.84 12.06 30.26
CA VAL A 828 -21.29 11.77 30.19
C VAL A 828 -21.87 12.11 28.81
N ASN A 829 -21.32 13.13 28.15
CA ASN A 829 -21.74 13.50 26.80
C ASN A 829 -21.23 12.53 25.72
N ILE A 830 -20.02 11.97 25.87
CA ILE A 830 -19.47 10.96 24.95
C ILE A 830 -20.20 9.61 25.13
N TYR A 831 -20.37 9.17 26.40
CA TYR A 831 -21.09 7.94 26.73
C TYR A 831 -22.17 8.24 27.78
N PRO A 832 -23.44 8.44 27.35
CA PRO A 832 -24.56 8.72 28.26
C PRO A 832 -24.76 7.69 29.37
N SER A 833 -24.46 6.41 29.11
CA SER A 833 -24.52 5.33 30.10
C SER A 833 -23.57 5.51 31.29
N SER A 834 -22.52 6.33 31.15
CA SER A 834 -21.62 6.66 32.26
C SER A 834 -22.30 7.46 33.36
N ALA A 835 -23.39 8.19 33.05
CA ALA A 835 -24.17 8.91 34.07
C ALA A 835 -24.75 7.95 35.12
N ASP A 836 -25.24 6.79 34.68
CA ASP A 836 -25.81 5.78 35.58
C ASP A 836 -24.75 5.24 36.55
N GLN A 837 -23.57 4.90 36.03
CA GLN A 837 -22.48 4.38 36.83
C GLN A 837 -21.97 5.43 37.82
N LEU A 838 -21.81 6.68 37.40
CA LEU A 838 -21.45 7.79 38.30
C LEU A 838 -22.49 7.99 39.41
N CYS A 839 -23.78 7.85 39.09
CA CYS A 839 -24.87 7.90 40.07
C CYS A 839 -24.77 6.79 41.12
N VAL A 840 -24.52 5.54 40.71
CA VAL A 840 -24.33 4.41 41.64
C VAL A 840 -23.18 4.64 42.62
N HIS A 841 -22.09 5.29 42.17
CA HIS A 841 -20.90 5.53 43.00
C HIS A 841 -20.90 6.86 43.77
N GLY A 842 -22.04 7.55 43.82
CA GLY A 842 -22.24 8.66 44.75
C GLY A 842 -21.86 10.04 44.21
N ILE A 843 -21.87 10.26 42.89
CA ILE A 843 -21.66 11.60 42.29
C ILE A 843 -22.60 12.67 42.90
N GLY A 844 -23.81 12.29 43.30
CA GLY A 844 -24.76 13.18 43.99
C GLY A 844 -24.20 13.75 45.31
N ASN A 845 -23.45 12.96 46.08
CA ASN A 845 -22.80 13.43 47.31
C ASN A 845 -21.65 14.40 47.01
N ALA A 846 -20.85 14.13 45.98
CA ALA A 846 -19.79 15.05 45.56
C ALA A 846 -20.37 16.39 45.05
N ILE A 847 -21.47 16.36 44.30
CA ILE A 847 -22.21 17.57 43.88
C ILE A 847 -22.76 18.31 45.10
N LYS A 848 -23.32 17.61 46.09
CA LYS A 848 -23.76 18.23 47.34
C LYS A 848 -22.60 18.95 48.05
N LEU A 849 -21.42 18.35 48.13
CA LEU A 849 -20.25 18.99 48.74
C LEU A 849 -19.86 20.28 48.02
N LEU A 850 -19.87 20.29 46.69
CA LEU A 850 -19.61 21.50 45.88
C LEU A 850 -20.59 22.66 46.18
N PHE A 851 -21.83 22.34 46.55
CA PHE A 851 -22.86 23.34 46.89
C PHE A 851 -22.85 23.80 48.35
N TYR A 852 -22.32 22.98 49.28
CA TYR A 852 -22.45 23.19 50.73
C TYR A 852 -21.14 23.46 51.48
N ASP A 853 -19.97 23.09 50.96
CA ASP A 853 -18.69 23.32 51.67
C ASP A 853 -18.19 24.76 51.44
N THR A 854 -18.77 25.68 52.23
CA THR A 854 -18.62 27.13 52.14
C THR A 854 -17.37 27.64 52.85
N LYS A 855 -16.17 27.27 52.39
CA LYS A 855 -14.94 27.98 52.79
C LYS A 855 -14.54 29.08 51.80
N SER A 856 -15.03 29.03 50.56
CA SER A 856 -14.86 30.06 49.54
C SER A 856 -16.18 30.32 48.82
N SER A 857 -16.53 31.59 48.60
CA SER A 857 -17.60 31.94 47.67
C SER A 857 -17.10 31.63 46.25
N TYR A 858 -17.43 30.45 45.72
CA TYR A 858 -17.07 30.05 44.36
C TYR A 858 -17.52 31.13 43.34
N SER A 859 -16.70 31.34 42.32
CA SER A 859 -16.99 32.19 41.19
C SER A 859 -18.20 31.69 40.40
N GLN A 860 -18.81 32.61 39.64
CA GLN A 860 -19.91 32.31 38.72
C GLN A 860 -19.54 31.24 37.68
N GLN A 861 -18.26 31.10 37.34
CA GLN A 861 -17.78 30.10 36.37
C GLN A 861 -17.86 28.68 36.93
N THR A 862 -17.47 28.48 38.20
CA THR A 862 -17.58 27.19 38.88
C THR A 862 -19.02 26.80 39.07
N PHE A 863 -19.86 27.75 39.51
CA PHE A 863 -21.29 27.52 39.64
C PHE A 863 -21.92 27.08 38.30
N LYS A 864 -21.61 27.77 37.20
CA LYS A 864 -22.09 27.39 35.85
C LYS A 864 -21.60 25.99 35.43
N ALA A 865 -20.33 25.65 35.69
CA ALA A 865 -19.79 24.33 35.36
C ALA A 865 -20.51 23.22 36.14
N VAL A 866 -20.78 23.42 37.43
CA VAL A 866 -21.52 22.46 38.26
C VAL A 866 -22.97 22.31 37.78
N LEU A 867 -23.64 23.40 37.37
CA LEU A 867 -24.98 23.32 36.79
C LEU A 867 -24.99 22.49 35.49
N LEU A 868 -23.99 22.65 34.63
CA LEU A 868 -23.88 21.86 33.39
C LEU A 868 -23.64 20.38 33.67
N LEU A 869 -22.86 20.05 34.70
CA LEU A 869 -22.67 18.67 35.15
C LEU A 869 -23.99 18.06 35.65
N VAL A 870 -24.71 18.78 36.51
CA VAL A 870 -26.03 18.36 37.03
C VAL A 870 -27.01 18.13 35.89
N PHE A 871 -27.06 19.07 34.93
CA PHE A 871 -27.91 18.93 33.74
C PHE A 871 -27.52 17.70 32.92
N SER A 872 -26.23 17.47 32.65
CA SER A 872 -25.74 16.33 31.86
C SER A 872 -26.05 14.99 32.52
N ILE A 873 -25.89 14.89 33.85
CA ILE A 873 -26.23 13.68 34.60
C ILE A 873 -27.74 13.40 34.57
N LEU A 874 -28.59 14.40 34.83
CA LEU A 874 -30.04 14.22 34.82
C LEU A 874 -30.61 14.02 33.42
N LYS A 875 -29.95 14.56 32.40
CA LYS A 875 -30.27 14.37 30.99
C LYS A 875 -30.03 12.91 30.58
N SER A 876 -28.85 12.38 30.89
CA SER A 876 -28.39 11.07 30.42
C SER A 876 -28.74 9.90 31.34
N GLY A 877 -29.01 10.16 32.62
CA GLY A 877 -29.29 9.12 33.61
C GLY A 877 -30.66 8.48 33.41
N HIS A 878 -30.70 7.14 33.40
CA HIS A 878 -31.94 6.39 33.37
C HIS A 878 -32.68 6.56 34.69
N SER A 879 -33.98 6.87 34.61
CA SER A 879 -34.83 7.05 35.80
C SER A 879 -34.72 5.87 36.77
N GLY A 880 -34.57 4.63 36.28
CA GLY A 880 -34.44 3.43 37.12
C GLY A 880 -33.27 3.41 38.11
N ILE A 881 -32.17 4.13 37.84
CA ILE A 881 -30.92 4.11 38.61
C ILE A 881 -30.77 5.34 39.51
N LEU A 882 -31.41 6.45 39.18
CA LEU A 882 -31.49 7.64 40.04
C LEU A 882 -32.21 7.31 41.34
N SER A 883 -31.49 7.36 42.46
CA SER A 883 -32.02 7.08 43.80
C SER A 883 -32.69 8.31 44.42
N ASP A 884 -33.67 8.06 45.29
CA ASP A 884 -34.30 9.08 46.16
C ASP A 884 -33.37 9.47 47.33
N ASP A 885 -32.07 9.65 47.07
CA ASP A 885 -31.08 9.88 48.12
C ASP A 885 -31.09 11.33 48.63
N GLU A 886 -30.77 11.51 49.92
CA GLU A 886 -30.70 12.83 50.60
C GLU A 886 -29.81 13.84 49.87
N ALA A 887 -28.86 13.36 49.06
CA ALA A 887 -27.95 14.18 48.28
C ALA A 887 -28.68 15.01 47.22
N TRP A 888 -29.53 14.39 46.40
CA TRP A 888 -30.28 15.08 45.35
C TRP A 888 -31.33 16.03 45.92
N LEU A 889 -31.91 15.69 47.08
CA LEU A 889 -32.78 16.60 47.83
C LEU A 889 -32.02 17.87 48.26
N ALA A 890 -30.83 17.71 48.86
CA ALA A 890 -30.01 18.83 49.29
C ALA A 890 -29.56 19.72 48.12
N VAL A 891 -29.11 19.10 47.00
CA VAL A 891 -28.78 19.82 45.77
C VAL A 891 -29.99 20.62 45.26
N THR A 892 -31.17 20.01 45.25
CA THR A 892 -32.41 20.67 44.81
C THR A 892 -32.78 21.85 45.69
N VAL A 893 -32.72 21.71 47.02
CA VAL A 893 -32.96 22.82 47.94
C VAL A 893 -31.99 23.98 47.67
N LYS A 894 -30.71 23.69 47.41
CA LYS A 894 -29.73 24.72 47.10
C LYS A 894 -29.99 25.42 45.76
N LEU A 895 -30.39 24.66 44.74
CA LEU A 895 -30.80 25.22 43.45
C LEU A 895 -32.02 26.14 43.57
N LEU A 896 -32.95 25.82 44.48
CA LEU A 896 -34.11 26.67 44.77
C LEU A 896 -33.73 27.97 45.48
N ASP A 897 -32.74 27.94 46.38
CA ASP A 897 -32.19 29.14 47.03
C ASP A 897 -31.59 30.13 46.02
N CYS A 898 -31.07 29.64 44.88
CA CYS A 898 -30.53 30.49 43.80
C CYS A 898 -31.60 31.33 43.10
N ILE A 899 -32.88 30.95 43.21
CA ILE A 899 -34.01 31.68 42.61
C ILE A 899 -34.60 32.59 43.70
N SER A 900 -33.90 33.70 43.98
CA SER A 900 -34.30 34.67 45.00
C SER A 900 -35.45 35.58 44.53
N PRO A 901 -36.35 36.04 45.43
CA PRO A 901 -37.43 36.96 45.06
C PRO A 901 -36.95 38.34 44.59
N THR A 902 -35.71 38.73 44.91
CA THR A 902 -35.12 40.04 44.61
C THR A 902 -34.59 40.17 43.18
N ASP A 903 -34.30 39.07 42.49
CA ASP A 903 -33.81 39.07 41.10
C ASP A 903 -34.95 39.13 40.06
N ILE A 904 -36.22 39.14 40.52
CA ILE A 904 -37.42 39.05 39.68
C ILE A 904 -37.67 40.35 38.87
N THR A 905 -36.99 41.45 39.18
CA THR A 905 -37.21 42.75 38.52
C THR A 905 -36.26 43.06 37.37
N ASP A 906 -35.11 42.38 37.25
CA ASP A 906 -34.12 42.66 36.19
C ASP A 906 -33.49 41.36 35.63
N ARG A 907 -34.10 40.84 34.55
CA ARG A 907 -33.55 39.86 33.59
C ARG A 907 -32.95 38.56 34.18
N TRP A 908 -33.65 37.44 33.96
CA TRP A 908 -33.14 36.09 34.24
C TRP A 908 -31.76 35.85 33.62
N THR A 909 -30.79 35.48 34.44
CA THR A 909 -29.45 35.10 33.98
C THR A 909 -29.47 33.74 33.27
N PRO A 910 -28.54 33.46 32.34
CA PRO A 910 -28.42 32.15 31.72
C PRO A 910 -28.28 31.00 32.72
N GLU A 911 -27.64 31.24 33.86
CA GLU A 911 -27.52 30.27 34.95
C GLU A 911 -28.87 29.97 35.59
N ASN A 912 -29.70 30.99 35.86
CA ASN A 912 -31.05 30.79 36.40
C ASN A 912 -31.96 30.04 35.42
N LEU A 913 -31.77 30.25 34.11
CA LEU A 913 -32.46 29.49 33.08
C LEU A 913 -32.05 28.02 33.06
N LEU A 914 -30.75 27.73 33.24
CA LEU A 914 -30.25 26.36 33.37
C LEU A 914 -30.78 25.69 34.65
N VAL A 915 -30.91 26.43 35.75
CA VAL A 915 -31.56 25.93 36.97
C VAL A 915 -33.02 25.54 36.68
N ILE A 916 -33.81 26.35 35.98
CA ILE A 916 -35.18 25.99 35.59
C ILE A 916 -35.22 24.70 34.77
N ALA A 917 -34.29 24.53 33.83
CA ALA A 917 -34.19 23.32 33.03
C ALA A 917 -33.86 22.08 33.89
N ILE A 918 -32.95 22.21 34.85
CA ILE A 918 -32.62 21.16 35.82
C ILE A 918 -33.85 20.79 36.67
N LEU A 919 -34.57 21.78 37.20
CA LEU A 919 -35.80 21.55 37.97
C LEU A 919 -36.87 20.84 37.13
N SER A 920 -36.96 21.16 35.83
CA SER A 920 -37.85 20.48 34.88
C SER A 920 -37.50 18.99 34.70
N LEU A 921 -36.20 18.65 34.62
CA LEU A 921 -35.74 17.26 34.56
C LEU A 921 -36.00 16.48 35.86
N ILE A 922 -35.82 17.13 37.03
CA ILE A 922 -36.16 16.54 38.34
C ILE A 922 -37.65 16.18 38.38
N LEU A 923 -38.51 17.11 37.94
CA LEU A 923 -39.96 16.87 37.85
C LEU A 923 -40.28 15.76 36.84
N HIS A 924 -39.61 15.70 35.69
CA HIS A 924 -39.77 14.62 34.72
C HIS A 924 -39.46 13.25 35.33
N HIS A 925 -38.30 13.06 35.98
CA HIS A 925 -37.93 11.76 36.57
C HIS A 925 -38.92 11.26 37.63
N SER A 926 -39.64 12.17 38.29
CA SER A 926 -40.70 11.80 39.23
C SER A 926 -41.93 11.16 38.60
N THR A 927 -42.19 11.37 37.31
CA THR A 927 -43.28 10.66 36.62
C THR A 927 -43.02 9.17 36.51
N ASN A 928 -41.74 8.76 36.59
CA ASN A 928 -41.30 7.37 36.60
C ASN A 928 -41.05 6.83 38.03
N GLY A 929 -41.49 7.57 39.07
CA GLY A 929 -41.43 7.15 40.47
C GLY A 929 -40.11 7.41 41.19
N ARG A 930 -39.29 8.36 40.73
CA ARG A 930 -37.91 8.62 41.24
C ARG A 930 -37.66 10.12 41.47
N LEU A 931 -36.70 10.49 42.32
CA LEU A 931 -36.51 11.89 42.79
C LEU A 931 -37.78 12.51 43.42
N ILE A 932 -38.66 11.70 44.02
CA ILE A 932 -39.94 12.13 44.60
C ILE A 932 -39.72 13.18 45.70
N GLY A 933 -38.71 12.97 46.55
CA GLY A 933 -38.37 13.91 47.61
C GLY A 933 -37.93 15.28 47.07
N ALA A 934 -37.03 15.28 46.08
CA ALA A 934 -36.57 16.49 45.41
C ALA A 934 -37.71 17.21 44.70
N SER A 935 -38.55 16.48 43.95
CA SER A 935 -39.71 17.03 43.25
C SER A 935 -40.72 17.67 44.21
N LYS A 936 -40.97 17.09 45.39
CA LYS A 936 -41.80 17.74 46.43
C LYS A 936 -41.26 19.12 46.82
N SER A 937 -39.95 19.25 47.01
CA SER A 937 -39.33 20.54 47.32
C SER A 937 -39.54 21.56 46.21
N VAL A 938 -39.46 21.16 44.94
CA VAL A 938 -39.77 22.03 43.80
C VAL A 938 -41.26 22.40 43.78
N LEU A 939 -42.15 21.42 43.98
CA LEU A 939 -43.61 21.60 43.93
C LEU A 939 -44.13 22.62 44.95
N PHE A 940 -43.55 22.64 46.16
CA PHE A 940 -43.96 23.52 47.25
C PHE A 940 -43.16 24.83 47.35
N HIS A 941 -42.24 25.10 46.42
CA HIS A 941 -41.40 26.30 46.48
C HIS A 941 -42.13 27.55 45.94
N THR A 942 -42.71 28.35 46.85
CA THR A 942 -43.48 29.55 46.54
C THR A 942 -42.74 30.60 45.67
N PRO A 943 -41.44 30.91 45.89
CA PRO A 943 -40.73 31.89 45.06
C PRO A 943 -40.65 31.49 43.59
N VAL A 944 -40.29 30.24 43.28
CA VAL A 944 -40.24 29.74 41.90
C VAL A 944 -41.62 29.82 41.27
N ALA A 945 -42.65 29.41 42.00
CA ALA A 945 -44.03 29.49 41.51
C ALA A 945 -44.46 30.93 41.19
N SER A 946 -44.13 31.89 42.07
CA SER A 946 -44.42 33.30 41.85
C SER A 946 -43.63 33.90 40.70
N ALA A 947 -42.35 33.53 40.55
CA ALA A 947 -41.46 34.01 39.49
C ALA A 947 -41.91 33.50 38.11
N THR A 948 -42.21 32.21 37.99
CA THR A 948 -42.77 31.61 36.77
C THR A 948 -44.10 32.26 36.40
N LYS A 949 -45.00 32.47 37.37
CA LYS A 949 -46.28 33.15 37.14
C LYS A 949 -46.10 34.60 36.68
N SER A 950 -45.13 35.33 37.25
CA SER A 950 -44.81 36.71 36.87
C SER A 950 -44.32 36.80 35.42
N VAL A 951 -43.34 35.97 35.04
CA VAL A 951 -42.80 35.91 33.66
C VAL A 951 -43.90 35.63 32.63
N LEU A 952 -44.77 34.67 32.93
CA LEU A 952 -45.84 34.27 32.03
C LEU A 952 -46.95 35.33 31.96
N HIS A 953 -47.29 35.96 33.09
CA HIS A 953 -48.24 37.07 33.11
C HIS A 953 -47.72 38.28 32.32
N GLU A 954 -46.43 38.61 32.46
CA GLU A 954 -45.78 39.66 31.65
C GLU A 954 -45.87 39.33 30.16
N ALA A 955 -45.50 38.11 29.76
CA ALA A 955 -45.63 37.64 28.37
C ALA A 955 -47.08 37.73 27.86
N CYS A 956 -48.06 37.31 28.67
CA CYS A 956 -49.48 37.40 28.31
C CYS A 956 -49.96 38.85 28.15
N SER A 957 -49.44 39.77 28.95
CA SER A 957 -49.84 41.19 28.94
C SER A 957 -49.41 41.94 27.68
N LYS A 958 -48.34 41.48 26.99
CA LYS A 958 -47.83 42.07 25.74
C LYS A 958 -48.74 41.83 24.52
N GLY A 959 -49.60 40.81 24.54
CA GLY A 959 -50.58 40.56 23.47
C GLY A 959 -49.93 40.40 22.08
N PRO A 960 -50.38 41.10 21.02
CA PRO A 960 -49.80 40.98 19.67
C PRO A 960 -48.31 41.31 19.57
N ALA A 961 -47.79 42.20 20.43
CA ALA A 961 -46.38 42.60 20.45
C ALA A 961 -45.44 41.48 20.92
N LEU A 962 -45.99 40.36 21.41
CA LEU A 962 -45.26 39.19 21.87
C LEU A 962 -44.48 38.49 20.74
N MET A 963 -45.00 38.54 19.50
CA MET A 963 -44.33 37.94 18.33
C MET A 963 -43.00 38.61 18.02
N ASP A 964 -42.98 39.95 17.99
CA ASP A 964 -41.82 40.76 17.60
C ASP A 964 -40.71 40.73 18.67
N ASP A 965 -41.08 40.53 19.95
CA ASP A 965 -40.17 40.48 21.09
C ASP A 965 -39.50 39.10 21.29
N HIS A 966 -39.91 38.04 20.57
CA HIS A 966 -39.53 36.64 20.86
C HIS A 966 -38.59 35.97 19.86
N GLU A 967 -38.45 36.47 18.62
CA GLU A 967 -37.52 35.88 17.66
C GLU A 967 -36.06 36.10 18.11
N GLY A 968 -35.45 35.05 18.67
CA GLY A 968 -34.03 35.02 19.04
C GLY A 968 -33.65 35.75 20.33
N THR A 969 -34.60 36.31 21.09
CA THR A 969 -34.31 37.07 22.32
C THR A 969 -34.22 36.19 23.57
N ASN A 970 -33.47 36.64 24.58
CA ASN A 970 -33.41 35.98 25.89
C ASN A 970 -34.79 35.84 26.54
N MET A 971 -35.70 36.80 26.32
CA MET A 971 -37.07 36.74 26.85
C MET A 971 -37.88 35.59 26.25
N GLY A 972 -37.71 35.31 24.95
CA GLY A 972 -38.31 34.13 24.31
C GLY A 972 -37.83 32.82 24.93
N LYS A 973 -36.51 32.69 25.15
CA LYS A 973 -35.92 31.51 25.81
C LYS A 973 -36.43 31.35 27.25
N THR A 974 -36.56 32.44 28.02
CA THR A 974 -37.11 32.43 29.38
C THR A 974 -38.56 31.95 29.42
N VAL A 975 -39.42 32.45 28.53
CA VAL A 975 -40.83 32.04 28.45
C VAL A 975 -40.96 30.56 28.10
N ILE A 976 -40.17 30.06 27.14
CA ILE A 976 -40.17 28.65 26.75
C ILE A 976 -39.79 27.73 27.93
N LEU A 977 -38.72 28.05 28.66
CA LEU A 977 -38.30 27.25 29.81
C LEU A 977 -39.28 27.32 30.98
N ALA A 978 -39.88 28.49 31.23
CA ALA A 978 -40.94 28.65 32.21
C ALA A 978 -42.16 27.77 31.87
N LEU A 979 -42.51 27.65 30.59
CA LEU A 979 -43.59 26.78 30.12
C LEU A 979 -43.23 25.29 30.25
N PHE A 980 -41.98 24.89 29.98
CA PHE A 980 -41.53 23.51 30.24
C PHE A 980 -41.63 23.16 31.72
N LEU A 981 -41.21 24.06 32.60
CA LEU A 981 -41.36 23.85 34.03
C LEU A 981 -42.83 23.62 34.38
N VAL A 982 -43.77 24.43 33.85
CA VAL A 982 -45.21 24.24 34.07
C VAL A 982 -45.70 22.89 33.55
N TYR A 983 -45.27 22.46 32.36
CA TYR A 983 -45.64 21.17 31.80
C TYR A 983 -45.21 20.00 32.70
N PHE A 984 -43.91 19.93 33.04
CA PHE A 984 -43.39 18.86 33.88
C PHE A 984 -43.91 18.95 35.32
N PHE A 985 -44.21 20.14 35.81
CA PHE A 985 -44.87 20.35 37.10
C PHE A 985 -46.27 19.76 37.14
N MET A 986 -47.08 19.93 36.08
CA MET A 986 -48.42 19.30 35.99
C MET A 986 -48.32 17.77 35.97
N LYS A 987 -47.41 17.20 35.17
CA LYS A 987 -47.19 15.74 35.12
C LYS A 987 -46.65 15.18 36.43
N SER A 988 -45.67 15.83 37.03
CA SER A 988 -45.05 15.43 38.30
C SER A 988 -46.06 15.47 39.45
N LEU A 989 -46.93 16.48 39.50
CA LEU A 989 -47.95 16.61 40.53
C LEU A 989 -48.82 15.36 40.61
N GLN A 990 -49.20 14.76 39.49
CA GLN A 990 -49.98 13.53 39.48
C GLN A 990 -49.20 12.34 40.07
N ALA A 991 -47.93 12.20 39.70
CA ALA A 991 -47.10 11.10 40.18
C ALA A 991 -46.78 11.21 41.68
N VAL A 992 -46.62 12.43 42.18
CA VAL A 992 -46.21 12.72 43.56
C VAL A 992 -47.41 12.88 44.51
N LEU A 993 -48.52 13.46 44.03
CA LEU A 993 -49.72 13.85 44.79
C LEU A 993 -51.03 13.67 43.96
N PRO A 994 -51.44 12.42 43.64
CA PRO A 994 -52.54 12.13 42.71
C PRO A 994 -53.93 12.67 43.09
N GLU A 995 -54.14 13.11 44.33
CA GLU A 995 -55.45 13.58 44.83
C GLU A 995 -55.48 15.03 45.35
N ALA A 996 -54.37 15.76 45.27
CA ALA A 996 -54.23 17.02 46.00
C ALA A 996 -54.82 18.27 45.32
N VAL A 997 -55.20 18.21 44.03
CA VAL A 997 -55.54 19.40 43.23
C VAL A 997 -56.84 19.22 42.44
N ASP A 998 -57.70 20.24 42.46
CA ASP A 998 -58.85 20.39 41.58
C ASP A 998 -58.42 21.12 40.30
N TRP A 999 -58.33 20.39 39.18
CA TRP A 999 -57.84 20.95 37.92
C TRP A 999 -58.80 21.96 37.29
N GLN A 1000 -60.08 21.94 37.71
CA GLN A 1000 -61.10 22.88 37.22
C GLN A 1000 -60.86 24.32 37.66
N ASP A 1001 -60.06 24.56 38.70
CA ASP A 1001 -59.70 25.91 39.17
C ASP A 1001 -58.91 26.71 38.12
N ASN A 1002 -58.33 26.03 37.12
CA ASN A 1002 -57.62 26.68 36.02
C ASN A 1002 -58.56 27.15 34.88
N LEU A 1003 -59.86 26.82 34.92
CA LEU A 1003 -60.88 27.21 33.92
C LEU A 1003 -61.67 28.49 34.28
N GLY A 1004 -61.60 28.98 35.53
CA GLY A 1004 -62.43 30.09 36.03
C GLY A 1004 -61.79 30.92 37.14
N GLN A 1005 -62.49 31.96 37.63
CA GLN A 1005 -62.02 32.79 38.74
C GLN A 1005 -61.94 31.96 40.04
N PRO A 1006 -60.80 32.02 40.77
CA PRO A 1006 -60.57 31.16 41.92
C PRO A 1006 -61.46 31.53 43.10
N ASN A 1007 -62.25 30.58 43.57
CA ASN A 1007 -63.04 30.69 44.81
C ASN A 1007 -62.47 29.74 45.87
N GLY A 1008 -61.32 30.09 46.48
CA GLY A 1008 -60.78 29.34 47.63
C GLY A 1008 -59.30 29.55 47.90
N THR A 1009 -58.87 29.25 49.13
CA THR A 1009 -57.46 29.23 49.58
C THR A 1009 -56.63 28.27 48.72
N GLN A 1010 -55.89 28.84 47.76
CA GLN A 1010 -55.04 28.11 46.84
C GLN A 1010 -53.78 27.58 47.55
N LEU A 1011 -53.46 26.31 47.32
CA LEU A 1011 -52.06 25.87 47.37
C LEU A 1011 -51.27 26.70 46.35
N SER A 1012 -50.03 27.08 46.68
CA SER A 1012 -49.12 27.85 45.81
C SER A 1012 -48.63 27.00 44.62
N PHE A 1013 -49.55 26.52 43.80
CA PHE A 1013 -49.30 25.75 42.60
C PHE A 1013 -48.97 26.70 41.43
N ILE A 1014 -48.04 26.30 40.55
CA ILE A 1014 -47.73 26.96 39.27
C ILE A 1014 -48.87 26.70 38.27
N GLY A 1015 -50.07 27.19 38.60
CA GLY A 1015 -51.24 27.12 37.73
C GLY A 1015 -51.30 28.33 36.84
N ILE A 1016 -51.11 28.13 35.53
CA ILE A 1016 -51.43 29.16 34.54
C ILE A 1016 -52.93 29.03 34.21
N PRO A 1017 -53.74 30.09 34.32
CA PRO A 1017 -55.12 30.06 33.86
C PRO A 1017 -55.20 29.63 32.39
N CYS A 1018 -56.17 28.80 32.05
CA CYS A 1018 -56.39 28.32 30.67
C CYS A 1018 -56.54 29.50 29.68
N HIS A 1019 -57.13 30.61 30.12
CA HIS A 1019 -57.20 31.86 29.36
C HIS A 1019 -55.83 32.39 28.92
N ASP A 1020 -54.87 32.40 29.83
CA ASP A 1020 -53.53 32.93 29.59
C ASP A 1020 -52.73 31.99 28.69
N MET A 1021 -52.91 30.67 28.86
CA MET A 1021 -52.39 29.69 27.91
C MET A 1021 -52.98 29.91 26.50
N CYS A 1022 -54.29 30.13 26.36
CA CYS A 1022 -54.91 30.42 25.06
C CYS A 1022 -54.37 31.73 24.44
N ARG A 1023 -54.08 32.76 25.23
CA ARG A 1023 -53.43 34.00 24.75
C ARG A 1023 -52.03 33.75 24.22
N LEU A 1024 -51.21 32.98 24.94
CA LEU A 1024 -49.87 32.60 24.49
C LEU A 1024 -49.92 31.71 23.24
N LEU A 1025 -50.92 30.83 23.15
CA LEU A 1025 -51.13 29.98 21.98
C LEU A 1025 -51.52 30.80 20.73
N HIS A 1026 -52.30 31.86 20.91
CA HIS A 1026 -52.72 32.73 19.81
C HIS A 1026 -51.58 33.67 19.35
N PHE A 1027 -50.93 34.38 20.28
CA PHE A 1027 -49.95 35.44 20.01
C PHE A 1027 -48.47 35.03 20.15
N GLY A 1028 -48.15 33.83 20.62
CA GLY A 1028 -46.77 33.40 20.84
C GLY A 1028 -46.05 32.96 19.56
N SER A 1029 -44.71 32.96 19.59
CA SER A 1029 -43.88 32.43 18.51
C SER A 1029 -44.06 30.91 18.33
N PRO A 1030 -43.68 30.31 17.18
CA PRO A 1030 -43.84 28.86 16.94
C PRO A 1030 -43.39 27.94 18.10
N PRO A 1031 -42.20 28.11 18.72
CA PRO A 1031 -41.79 27.28 19.86
C PRO A 1031 -42.65 27.52 21.12
N VAL A 1032 -43.12 28.74 21.36
CA VAL A 1032 -44.05 29.04 22.46
C VAL A 1032 -45.39 28.34 22.21
N LYS A 1033 -45.94 28.41 20.98
CA LYS A 1033 -47.18 27.70 20.61
C LYS A 1033 -47.04 26.20 20.81
N LEU A 1034 -45.88 25.63 20.48
CA LEU A 1034 -45.57 24.21 20.69
C LEU A 1034 -45.69 23.83 22.17
N VAL A 1035 -44.91 24.46 23.05
CA VAL A 1035 -44.90 24.08 24.48
C VAL A 1035 -46.24 24.38 25.15
N VAL A 1036 -46.87 25.52 24.84
CA VAL A 1036 -48.20 25.87 25.37
C VAL A 1036 -49.26 24.85 24.93
N SER A 1037 -49.19 24.35 23.69
CA SER A 1037 -50.14 23.33 23.22
C SER A 1037 -50.03 22.03 24.03
N TYR A 1038 -48.82 21.64 24.44
CA TYR A 1038 -48.61 20.50 25.34
C TYR A 1038 -49.13 20.77 26.75
N CYS A 1039 -48.93 21.98 27.29
CA CYS A 1039 -49.51 22.38 28.58
C CYS A 1039 -51.04 22.33 28.56
N LEU A 1040 -51.67 22.84 27.51
CA LEU A 1040 -53.12 22.80 27.34
C LEU A 1040 -53.65 21.38 27.18
N PHE A 1041 -52.94 20.56 26.39
CA PHE A 1041 -53.30 19.16 26.19
C PHE A 1041 -53.23 18.36 27.49
N GLU A 1042 -52.16 18.53 28.28
CA GLU A 1042 -52.04 17.91 29.60
C GLU A 1042 -53.17 18.39 30.52
N LEU A 1043 -53.42 19.70 30.61
CA LEU A 1043 -54.48 20.27 31.44
C LEU A 1043 -55.87 19.70 31.08
N PHE A 1044 -56.21 19.65 29.79
CA PHE A 1044 -57.51 19.13 29.34
C PHE A 1044 -57.64 17.63 29.52
N THR A 1045 -56.54 16.88 29.36
CA THR A 1045 -56.50 15.45 29.70
C THR A 1045 -56.88 15.25 31.16
N ARG A 1046 -56.27 16.03 32.09
CA ARG A 1046 -56.57 15.94 33.52
C ARG A 1046 -58.00 16.36 33.87
N ILE A 1047 -58.52 17.42 33.27
CA ILE A 1047 -59.92 17.83 33.46
C ILE A 1047 -60.87 16.73 32.97
N SER A 1048 -60.56 16.09 31.84
CA SER A 1048 -61.34 14.99 31.28
C SER A 1048 -61.31 13.74 32.17
N GLU A 1049 -60.14 13.36 32.68
CA GLU A 1049 -59.95 12.25 33.64
C GLU A 1049 -60.66 12.52 34.96
N GLN A 1050 -60.53 13.73 35.53
CA GLN A 1050 -61.23 14.12 36.76
C GLN A 1050 -62.74 14.03 36.59
N ARG A 1051 -63.26 14.43 35.43
CA ARG A 1051 -64.69 14.35 35.14
C ARG A 1051 -65.20 12.93 34.96
N THR A 1052 -64.47 12.11 34.20
CA THR A 1052 -64.85 10.71 33.98
C THR A 1052 -64.80 9.89 35.26
N SER A 1053 -63.84 10.18 36.16
CA SER A 1053 -63.70 9.49 37.45
C SER A 1053 -64.63 10.02 38.55
N LYS A 1054 -64.81 11.35 38.67
CA LYS A 1054 -65.58 12.00 39.76
C LYS A 1054 -66.99 12.46 39.38
N GLN A 1055 -67.39 12.37 38.11
CA GLN A 1055 -68.68 12.86 37.58
C GLN A 1055 -68.99 14.32 37.95
N GLU A 1056 -67.98 15.18 38.01
CA GLU A 1056 -68.16 16.60 38.36
C GLU A 1056 -68.65 17.44 37.16
N GLU A 1057 -69.54 18.40 37.41
CA GLU A 1057 -69.97 19.40 36.42
C GLU A 1057 -68.86 20.42 36.13
N LEU A 1058 -68.82 20.92 34.88
CA LEU A 1058 -67.80 21.84 34.39
C LEU A 1058 -68.04 23.27 34.94
N ARG A 1059 -67.09 23.81 35.70
CA ARG A 1059 -67.15 25.17 36.27
C ARG A 1059 -66.69 26.28 35.30
N CYS A 1060 -67.27 26.40 34.11
CA CYS A 1060 -66.95 27.50 33.19
C CYS A 1060 -68.19 28.10 32.50
N THR A 1061 -68.13 29.39 32.12
CA THR A 1061 -69.22 30.02 31.35
C THR A 1061 -69.18 29.60 29.88
N THR A 1062 -70.36 29.56 29.24
CA THR A 1062 -70.49 29.21 27.82
C THR A 1062 -69.74 30.15 26.89
N ASN A 1063 -69.69 31.44 27.22
CA ASN A 1063 -68.92 32.45 26.47
C ASN A 1063 -67.41 32.18 26.56
N TYR A 1064 -66.92 31.81 27.74
CA TYR A 1064 -65.51 31.47 27.96
C TYR A 1064 -65.12 30.23 27.14
N LEU A 1065 -65.93 29.18 27.19
CA LEU A 1065 -65.70 27.96 26.41
C LEU A 1065 -65.72 28.25 24.89
N SER A 1066 -66.59 29.14 24.43
CA SER A 1066 -66.65 29.56 23.03
C SER A 1066 -65.36 30.26 22.57
N SER A 1067 -64.73 31.06 23.42
CA SER A 1067 -63.43 31.70 23.13
C SER A 1067 -62.28 30.70 23.08
N VAL A 1068 -62.29 29.69 23.95
CA VAL A 1068 -61.32 28.58 23.92
C VAL A 1068 -61.48 27.77 22.64
N ILE A 1069 -62.71 27.38 22.28
CA ILE A 1069 -63.02 26.65 21.05
C ILE A 1069 -62.53 27.42 19.81
N ALA A 1070 -62.86 28.71 19.69
CA ALA A 1070 -62.43 29.52 18.55
C ALA A 1070 -60.90 29.60 18.41
N THR A 1071 -60.18 29.62 19.54
CA THR A 1071 -58.70 29.64 19.55
C THR A 1071 -58.12 28.32 19.05
N LEU A 1072 -58.69 27.20 19.50
CA LEU A 1072 -58.27 25.86 19.10
C LEU A 1072 -58.61 25.57 17.63
N GLU A 1073 -59.81 25.95 17.18
CA GLU A 1073 -60.27 25.80 15.79
C GLU A 1073 -59.32 26.47 14.79
N GLY A 1074 -58.86 27.70 15.11
CA GLY A 1074 -57.93 28.44 14.26
C GLY A 1074 -56.54 27.80 14.13
N LEU A 1075 -56.21 26.81 14.96
CA LEU A 1075 -54.90 26.15 14.98
C LEU A 1075 -54.93 24.68 14.55
N VAL A 1076 -56.11 24.14 14.20
CA VAL A 1076 -56.25 22.78 13.64
C VAL A 1076 -55.48 22.62 12.32
N VAL A 1077 -55.36 23.69 11.53
CA VAL A 1077 -54.65 23.71 10.23
C VAL A 1077 -53.32 24.49 10.33
N TYR A 1078 -52.74 24.57 11.53
CA TYR A 1078 -51.48 25.28 11.71
C TYR A 1078 -50.28 24.55 11.09
N GLY A 1079 -49.28 25.29 10.60
CA GLY A 1079 -48.14 24.73 9.86
C GLY A 1079 -47.21 23.83 10.69
N ASP A 1080 -47.14 24.00 12.01
CA ASP A 1080 -46.49 23.01 12.88
C ASP A 1080 -47.48 21.90 13.24
N HIS A 1081 -47.26 20.72 12.67
CA HIS A 1081 -48.12 19.55 12.81
C HIS A 1081 -48.36 19.14 14.27
N ARG A 1082 -47.38 19.33 15.16
CA ARG A 1082 -47.50 18.95 16.59
C ARG A 1082 -48.48 19.86 17.33
N VAL A 1083 -48.41 21.17 17.07
CA VAL A 1083 -49.36 22.15 17.61
C VAL A 1083 -50.76 21.83 17.12
N ALA A 1084 -50.90 21.53 15.83
CA ALA A 1084 -52.18 21.17 15.23
C ALA A 1084 -52.79 19.91 15.86
N ILE A 1085 -52.01 18.84 16.07
CA ILE A 1085 -52.46 17.63 16.77
C ILE A 1085 -52.93 17.96 18.19
N ASN A 1086 -52.09 18.63 18.98
CA ASN A 1086 -52.41 18.94 20.38
C ASN A 1086 -53.68 19.79 20.49
N CYS A 1087 -53.82 20.82 19.64
CA CYS A 1087 -55.01 21.67 19.60
C CYS A 1087 -56.26 20.89 19.17
N SER A 1088 -56.12 19.96 18.23
CA SER A 1088 -57.22 19.12 17.75
C SER A 1088 -57.67 18.10 18.80
N LEU A 1089 -56.72 17.51 19.54
CA LEU A 1089 -57.02 16.65 20.69
C LEU A 1089 -57.72 17.43 21.80
N CYS A 1090 -57.23 18.63 22.15
CA CYS A 1090 -57.90 19.53 23.07
C CYS A 1090 -59.33 19.85 22.62
N LEU A 1091 -59.52 20.19 21.35
CA LEU A 1091 -60.83 20.49 20.78
C LEU A 1091 -61.75 19.26 20.82
N SER A 1092 -61.22 18.08 20.47
CA SER A 1092 -61.95 16.80 20.58
C SER A 1092 -62.40 16.52 22.02
N MET A 1093 -61.55 16.77 23.03
CA MET A 1093 -61.92 16.60 24.44
C MET A 1093 -63.03 17.58 24.84
N VAL A 1094 -62.89 18.86 24.48
CA VAL A 1094 -63.91 19.89 24.75
C VAL A 1094 -65.25 19.57 24.08
N LEU A 1095 -65.22 19.01 22.87
CA LEU A 1095 -66.43 18.54 22.18
C LEU A 1095 -67.03 17.29 22.86
N GLY A 1096 -66.18 16.41 23.41
CA GLY A 1096 -66.58 15.19 24.14
C GLY A 1096 -67.06 15.42 25.57
N TRP A 1097 -66.78 16.58 26.16
CA TRP A 1097 -67.20 17.01 27.49
C TRP A 1097 -68.73 17.25 27.63
N GLN A 1098 -69.63 16.58 26.91
CA GLN A 1098 -71.01 17.06 26.80
C GLN A 1098 -72.11 16.03 27.10
N GLU A 1099 -72.56 16.05 28.35
CA GLU A 1099 -74.00 16.17 28.66
C GLU A 1099 -74.38 17.68 28.66
N MET A 1100 -74.31 18.34 27.50
CA MET A 1100 -74.62 19.78 27.40
C MET A 1100 -76.10 20.05 27.10
N ASN A 1101 -76.61 21.14 27.68
CA ASN A 1101 -78.00 21.57 27.59
C ASN A 1101 -78.39 21.89 26.12
N MET A 1102 -79.68 21.72 25.77
CA MET A 1102 -80.23 21.90 24.41
C MET A 1102 -79.89 23.24 23.71
N GLN A 1103 -79.52 24.28 24.48
CA GLN A 1103 -79.13 25.59 23.97
C GLN A 1103 -77.72 25.58 23.36
N GLU A 1104 -76.80 24.81 23.92
CA GLU A 1104 -75.39 24.77 23.55
C GLU A 1104 -75.14 23.86 22.34
N ARG A 1105 -75.91 22.77 22.20
CA ARG A 1105 -75.94 21.93 20.99
C ARG A 1105 -76.22 22.74 19.72
N ARG A 1106 -77.03 23.81 19.81
CA ARG A 1106 -77.31 24.70 18.66
C ARG A 1106 -76.11 25.54 18.23
N VAL A 1107 -75.14 25.79 19.11
CA VAL A 1107 -73.95 26.58 18.79
C VAL A 1107 -72.98 25.75 17.96
N ILE A 1108 -72.76 24.49 18.32
CA ILE A 1108 -71.91 23.54 17.58
C ILE A 1108 -72.52 23.18 16.22
N VAL A 1109 -73.83 22.88 16.18
CA VAL A 1109 -74.55 22.62 14.91
C VAL A 1109 -74.49 23.82 13.94
N LYS A 1110 -74.31 25.04 14.45
CA LYS A 1110 -74.17 26.25 13.65
C LYS A 1110 -72.72 26.72 13.46
N ASN A 1111 -71.74 26.02 14.04
CA ASN A 1111 -70.35 26.42 13.93
C ASN A 1111 -69.83 26.10 12.52
N LYS A 1112 -69.63 27.15 11.73
CA LYS A 1112 -69.14 27.03 10.35
C LYS A 1112 -67.70 26.54 10.29
N TRP A 1113 -66.89 26.74 11.32
CA TRP A 1113 -65.47 26.36 11.32
C TRP A 1113 -65.29 24.85 11.42
N CYS A 1114 -65.99 24.17 12.33
CA CYS A 1114 -66.04 22.71 12.39
C CYS A 1114 -66.43 22.08 11.04
N ARG A 1115 -67.39 22.69 10.33
CA ARG A 1115 -67.79 22.25 8.99
C ARG A 1115 -66.67 22.45 7.97
N ILE A 1116 -66.01 23.61 7.95
CA ILE A 1116 -64.88 23.89 7.05
C ILE A 1116 -63.72 22.92 7.30
N ILE A 1117 -63.40 22.61 8.55
CA ILE A 1117 -62.35 21.64 8.90
C ILE A 1117 -62.66 20.25 8.32
N VAL A 1118 -63.93 19.81 8.39
CA VAL A 1118 -64.36 18.52 7.86
C VAL A 1118 -64.46 18.51 6.33
N GLU A 1119 -64.87 19.63 5.71
CA GLU A 1119 -64.87 19.81 4.24
C GLU A 1119 -63.44 19.75 3.69
N GLU A 1120 -62.52 20.53 4.27
CA GLU A 1120 -61.10 20.55 3.88
C GLU A 1120 -60.43 19.19 4.10
N LEU A 1121 -60.75 18.50 5.21
CA LEU A 1121 -60.30 17.13 5.46
C LEU A 1121 -60.76 16.22 4.31
N ALA A 1122 -62.06 16.15 4.06
CA ALA A 1122 -62.66 15.25 3.07
C ALA A 1122 -62.13 15.50 1.65
N ASP A 1123 -61.97 16.77 1.26
CA ASP A 1123 -61.35 17.14 -0.01
C ASP A 1123 -59.89 16.70 -0.07
N SER A 1124 -59.11 16.91 0.99
CA SER A 1124 -57.68 16.55 1.07
C SER A 1124 -57.44 15.04 0.99
N ILE A 1125 -58.24 14.22 1.67
CA ILE A 1125 -58.07 12.75 1.70
C ILE A 1125 -58.68 12.03 0.49
N SER A 1126 -59.52 12.72 -0.30
CA SER A 1126 -60.14 12.16 -1.51
C SER A 1126 -59.37 12.45 -2.81
N LEU A 1127 -58.33 13.29 -2.77
CA LEU A 1127 -57.45 13.62 -3.91
C LEU A 1127 -56.49 12.45 -4.27
N PRO A 1128 -56.46 11.98 -5.52
CA PRO A 1128 -55.53 10.94 -5.96
C PRO A 1128 -54.11 11.50 -6.13
N CYS A 1129 -53.17 11.08 -5.29
CA CYS A 1129 -51.79 11.61 -5.30
C CYS A 1129 -50.74 10.53 -5.63
N LEU A 1130 -49.94 10.78 -6.67
CA LEU A 1130 -48.76 9.99 -7.09
C LEU A 1130 -47.56 10.10 -6.12
N ALA A 1131 -47.69 10.81 -4.99
CA ALA A 1131 -46.66 10.96 -3.96
C ALA A 1131 -47.17 10.38 -2.63
N SER A 1132 -46.33 9.61 -1.95
CA SER A 1132 -46.62 8.86 -0.71
C SER A 1132 -47.11 9.67 0.51
N ASN A 1133 -47.33 10.99 0.38
CA ASN A 1133 -47.49 11.94 1.49
C ASN A 1133 -48.88 12.58 1.59
N ALA A 1134 -49.87 12.19 0.78
CA ALA A 1134 -51.18 12.87 0.76
C ALA A 1134 -51.95 12.82 2.09
N PHE A 1135 -51.77 11.75 2.87
CA PHE A 1135 -52.38 11.62 4.19
C PHE A 1135 -51.52 12.18 5.33
N ALA A 1136 -50.23 12.41 5.07
CA ALA A 1136 -49.30 12.91 6.08
C ALA A 1136 -49.58 14.39 6.32
N GLY A 1137 -50.10 14.72 7.50
CA GLY A 1137 -50.46 16.09 7.88
C GLY A 1137 -51.95 16.31 8.16
N GLN A 1138 -52.82 15.36 7.82
CA GLN A 1138 -54.28 15.48 7.97
C GLN A 1138 -54.82 14.89 9.28
N GLU A 1139 -53.96 14.24 10.08
CA GLU A 1139 -54.29 13.65 11.38
C GLU A 1139 -55.01 14.62 12.36
N PRO A 1140 -54.64 15.91 12.48
CA PRO A 1140 -55.32 16.87 13.34
C PRO A 1140 -56.83 16.98 13.05
N ALA A 1141 -57.19 17.17 11.79
CA ALA A 1141 -58.59 17.34 11.39
C ALA A 1141 -59.40 16.04 11.57
N ILE A 1142 -58.74 14.87 11.48
CA ILE A 1142 -59.37 13.58 11.76
C ILE A 1142 -59.86 13.49 13.20
N PHE A 1143 -59.10 13.94 14.20
CA PHE A 1143 -59.54 13.93 15.60
C PHE A 1143 -60.83 14.73 15.80
N VAL A 1144 -60.95 15.88 15.14
CA VAL A 1144 -62.13 16.74 15.21
C VAL A 1144 -63.32 16.06 14.52
N ALA A 1145 -63.13 15.49 13.33
CA ALA A 1145 -64.17 14.77 12.60
C ALA A 1145 -64.71 13.57 13.40
N VAL A 1146 -63.81 12.76 13.99
CA VAL A 1146 -64.15 11.64 14.88
C VAL A 1146 -64.96 12.10 16.09
N ALA A 1147 -64.55 13.19 16.75
CA ALA A 1147 -65.27 13.73 17.90
C ALA A 1147 -66.69 14.19 17.53
N LEU A 1148 -66.84 14.84 16.37
CA LEU A 1148 -68.14 15.31 15.89
C LEU A 1148 -69.06 14.14 15.46
N LEU A 1149 -68.51 13.08 14.84
CA LEU A 1149 -69.25 11.86 14.50
C LEU A 1149 -69.77 11.14 15.76
N LYS A 1150 -69.00 11.15 16.86
CA LYS A 1150 -69.42 10.61 18.16
C LYS A 1150 -70.51 11.46 18.82
N LEU A 1151 -70.52 12.77 18.60
CA LEU A 1151 -71.43 13.70 19.25
C LEU A 1151 -72.89 13.59 18.75
N GLN A 1152 -73.10 13.43 17.44
CA GLN A 1152 -74.46 13.32 16.88
C GLN A 1152 -74.48 12.59 15.53
N LYS A 1153 -75.30 11.53 15.40
CA LYS A 1153 -75.44 10.73 14.17
C LYS A 1153 -76.06 11.49 12.98
N ASP A 1154 -76.89 12.51 13.24
CA ASP A 1154 -77.71 13.21 12.24
C ASP A 1154 -77.24 14.64 11.91
N PHE A 1155 -75.93 14.88 11.80
CA PHE A 1155 -75.47 16.11 11.16
C PHE A 1155 -75.78 16.03 9.66
N GLY A 1156 -76.94 16.53 9.23
CA GLY A 1156 -77.37 16.47 7.83
C GLY A 1156 -76.38 17.08 6.83
N TRP A 1157 -75.49 17.97 7.27
CA TRP A 1157 -74.40 18.50 6.44
C TRP A 1157 -73.18 17.54 6.34
N MET A 1158 -72.92 16.67 7.31
CA MET A 1158 -71.86 15.67 7.19
C MET A 1158 -72.21 14.60 6.16
N GLN A 1159 -73.50 14.23 6.06
CA GLN A 1159 -73.99 13.32 5.01
C GLN A 1159 -73.79 13.89 3.60
N SER A 1160 -73.73 15.21 3.45
CA SER A 1160 -73.38 15.85 2.16
C SER A 1160 -71.87 15.92 1.89
N ILE A 1161 -71.02 15.73 2.90
CA ILE A 1161 -69.55 15.78 2.74
C ILE A 1161 -68.98 14.37 2.58
N PHE A 1162 -69.32 13.46 3.49
CA PHE A 1162 -68.98 12.04 3.41
C PHE A 1162 -70.06 11.29 2.63
N ASP A 1163 -70.30 11.71 1.40
CA ASP A 1163 -71.19 10.98 0.49
C ASP A 1163 -70.53 9.69 -0.03
N GLN A 1164 -71.30 8.87 -0.76
CA GLN A 1164 -70.81 7.59 -1.24
C GLN A 1164 -69.57 7.73 -2.15
N ALA A 1165 -69.55 8.76 -3.00
CA ALA A 1165 -68.45 8.99 -3.94
C ALA A 1165 -67.17 9.45 -3.21
N CYS A 1166 -67.31 10.28 -2.18
CA CYS A 1166 -66.24 10.74 -1.31
C CYS A 1166 -65.61 9.55 -0.57
N ILE A 1167 -66.41 8.72 0.11
CA ILE A 1167 -65.91 7.55 0.86
C ILE A 1167 -65.23 6.54 -0.06
N SER A 1168 -65.80 6.26 -1.24
CA SER A 1168 -65.16 5.39 -2.25
C SER A 1168 -63.77 5.90 -2.64
N ARG A 1169 -63.64 7.18 -2.98
CA ARG A 1169 -62.35 7.80 -3.35
C ARG A 1169 -61.33 7.76 -2.21
N ILE A 1170 -61.78 7.98 -0.97
CA ILE A 1170 -60.90 7.89 0.20
C ILE A 1170 -60.33 6.49 0.32
N ILE A 1171 -61.17 5.46 0.27
CA ILE A 1171 -60.75 4.05 0.42
C ILE A 1171 -59.83 3.61 -0.72
N GLU A 1172 -60.08 4.05 -1.96
CA GLU A 1172 -59.21 3.80 -3.12
C GLU A 1172 -57.78 4.34 -2.93
N ASN A 1173 -57.63 5.44 -2.19
CA ASN A 1173 -56.32 6.06 -1.93
C ASN A 1173 -55.59 5.43 -0.72
N VAL A 1174 -56.26 4.63 0.13
CA VAL A 1174 -55.63 4.00 1.30
C VAL A 1174 -54.87 2.73 0.90
N THR A 1175 -53.61 2.64 1.34
CA THR A 1175 -52.72 1.49 1.16
C THR A 1175 -52.17 1.03 2.51
N ALA A 1176 -51.59 -0.17 2.57
CA ALA A 1176 -51.00 -0.69 3.80
C ALA A 1176 -49.85 0.17 4.36
N SER A 1177 -49.17 0.94 3.49
CA SER A 1177 -48.02 1.79 3.85
C SER A 1177 -48.37 3.21 4.29
N ASN A 1178 -49.57 3.71 3.98
CA ASN A 1178 -49.99 5.08 4.33
C ASN A 1178 -51.06 5.13 5.45
N LEU A 1179 -51.43 3.98 6.01
CA LEU A 1179 -52.45 3.87 7.05
C LEU A 1179 -51.93 4.36 8.43
N SER A 1180 -52.68 5.23 9.09
CA SER A 1180 -52.40 5.74 10.45
C SER A 1180 -53.47 5.29 11.45
N PRO A 1181 -53.15 5.21 12.77
CA PRO A 1181 -54.15 4.85 13.79
C PRO A 1181 -55.37 5.79 13.77
N GLU A 1182 -55.13 7.06 13.48
CA GLU A 1182 -56.15 8.09 13.40
C GLU A 1182 -57.13 7.84 12.25
N MET A 1183 -56.63 7.43 11.08
CA MET A 1183 -57.48 7.07 9.93
C MET A 1183 -58.35 5.85 10.23
N VAL A 1184 -57.80 4.84 10.91
CA VAL A 1184 -58.57 3.66 11.32
C VAL A 1184 -59.68 4.05 12.29
N SER A 1185 -59.41 4.98 13.21
CA SER A 1185 -60.42 5.55 14.12
C SER A 1185 -61.52 6.30 13.37
N LEU A 1186 -61.18 7.06 12.31
CA LEU A 1186 -62.18 7.71 11.45
C LEU A 1186 -63.08 6.69 10.75
N PHE A 1187 -62.49 5.66 10.14
CA PHE A 1187 -63.28 4.60 9.51
C PHE A 1187 -64.15 3.88 10.53
N ARG A 1188 -63.67 3.63 11.74
CA ARG A 1188 -64.50 3.03 12.80
C ARG A 1188 -65.71 3.91 13.14
N GLU A 1189 -65.53 5.22 13.29
CA GLU A 1189 -66.69 6.07 13.60
C GLU A 1189 -67.63 6.29 12.41
N LEU A 1190 -67.11 6.34 11.18
CA LEU A 1190 -67.96 6.31 9.97
C LEU A 1190 -68.75 5.00 9.87
N LEU A 1191 -68.18 3.88 10.32
CA LEU A 1191 -68.86 2.60 10.44
C LEU A 1191 -69.97 2.71 11.47
N ASN A 1192 -69.66 3.12 12.70
CA ASN A 1192 -70.60 3.25 13.81
C ASN A 1192 -71.79 4.15 13.49
N SER A 1193 -71.56 5.24 12.76
CA SER A 1193 -72.56 6.22 12.36
C SER A 1193 -73.29 5.91 11.05
N GLU A 1194 -73.11 4.72 10.47
CA GLU A 1194 -73.85 4.20 9.30
C GLU A 1194 -73.58 4.94 7.97
N PHE A 1195 -72.40 5.53 7.80
CA PHE A 1195 -72.00 6.20 6.55
C PHE A 1195 -71.41 5.24 5.50
N MET A 1196 -70.95 4.06 5.89
CA MET A 1196 -70.29 3.09 5.00
C MET A 1196 -71.22 1.98 4.50
N GLN A 1197 -71.07 1.60 3.23
CA GLN A 1197 -71.76 0.47 2.59
C GLN A 1197 -70.92 -0.82 2.65
N ALA A 1198 -71.54 -1.96 2.34
CA ALA A 1198 -70.88 -3.26 2.30
C ALA A 1198 -69.64 -3.31 1.39
N ASP A 1199 -69.70 -2.66 0.23
CA ASP A 1199 -68.57 -2.62 -0.73
C ASP A 1199 -67.37 -1.84 -0.17
N HIS A 1200 -67.63 -0.72 0.52
CA HIS A 1200 -66.62 0.07 1.23
C HIS A 1200 -65.95 -0.75 2.35
N ILE A 1201 -66.75 -1.47 3.14
CA ILE A 1201 -66.27 -2.32 4.24
C ILE A 1201 -65.35 -3.44 3.72
N SER A 1202 -65.74 -4.10 2.63
CA SER A 1202 -64.97 -5.21 2.06
C SER A 1202 -63.59 -4.75 1.54
N SER A 1203 -63.55 -3.60 0.87
CA SER A 1203 -62.32 -3.00 0.33
C SER A 1203 -61.37 -2.58 1.45
N LEU A 1204 -61.88 -1.93 2.50
CA LEU A 1204 -61.08 -1.50 3.64
C LEU A 1204 -60.53 -2.69 4.44
N ASN A 1205 -61.31 -3.76 4.62
CA ASN A 1205 -60.88 -4.98 5.33
C ASN A 1205 -59.63 -5.61 4.69
N SER A 1206 -59.57 -5.66 3.35
CA SER A 1206 -58.40 -6.12 2.60
C SER A 1206 -57.13 -5.31 2.91
N VAL A 1207 -57.26 -3.98 3.02
CA VAL A 1207 -56.16 -3.06 3.30
C VAL A 1207 -55.69 -3.18 4.76
N LEU A 1208 -56.61 -3.24 5.74
CA LEU A 1208 -56.28 -3.40 7.16
C LEU A 1208 -55.56 -4.74 7.44
N GLN A 1209 -56.00 -5.84 6.80
CA GLN A 1209 -55.33 -7.14 6.92
C GLN A 1209 -53.93 -7.13 6.30
N SER A 1210 -53.74 -6.43 5.19
CA SER A 1210 -52.44 -6.29 4.53
C SER A 1210 -51.45 -5.47 5.39
N CYS A 1211 -51.92 -4.40 6.03
CA CYS A 1211 -51.14 -3.60 6.97
C CYS A 1211 -50.71 -4.41 8.21
N ARG A 1212 -51.64 -5.17 8.80
CA ARG A 1212 -51.35 -6.08 9.93
C ARG A 1212 -50.20 -7.03 9.61
N LYS A 1213 -50.16 -7.62 8.41
CA LYS A 1213 -49.08 -8.53 7.99
C LYS A 1213 -47.71 -7.83 7.87
N GLN A 1214 -47.67 -6.59 7.38
CA GLN A 1214 -46.42 -5.84 7.22
C GLN A 1214 -45.77 -5.46 8.55
N ILE A 1215 -46.57 -5.02 9.54
CA ILE A 1215 -46.06 -4.60 10.86
C ILE A 1215 -45.39 -5.77 11.60
N TYR A 1216 -45.97 -6.97 11.56
CA TYR A 1216 -45.36 -8.15 12.19
C TYR A 1216 -44.07 -8.64 11.52
N SER A 1217 -43.78 -8.20 10.27
CA SER A 1217 -42.58 -8.62 9.52
C SER A 1217 -41.39 -7.66 9.61
N GLY A 1218 -41.54 -6.46 10.19
CA GLY A 1218 -40.54 -5.37 10.12
C GLY A 1218 -39.87 -4.98 11.44
N ASN A 1219 -39.89 -5.83 12.47
CA ASN A 1219 -39.65 -5.40 13.87
C ASN A 1219 -38.18 -5.34 14.36
N ASP A 1220 -37.18 -5.24 13.46
CA ASP A 1220 -35.75 -5.17 13.85
C ASP A 1220 -35.22 -3.73 14.05
N GLY A 1221 -36.07 -2.70 13.92
CA GLY A 1221 -35.64 -1.30 13.85
C GLY A 1221 -35.70 -0.48 15.15
N GLU A 1222 -36.35 -0.95 16.21
CA GLU A 1222 -36.59 -0.14 17.42
C GLU A 1222 -35.31 0.13 18.21
N THR A 1223 -34.35 -0.80 18.22
CA THR A 1223 -33.04 -0.66 18.89
C THR A 1223 -32.05 0.30 18.22
N GLN A 1224 -32.38 0.85 17.04
CA GLN A 1224 -31.51 1.79 16.31
C GLN A 1224 -31.84 3.26 16.66
N ARG A 1225 -33.10 3.59 16.93
CA ARG A 1225 -33.52 4.98 17.22
C ARG A 1225 -33.04 5.50 18.57
N GLU A 1226 -32.98 4.67 19.60
CA GLU A 1226 -32.42 5.06 20.90
C GLU A 1226 -30.93 5.38 20.83
N ARG A 1227 -30.19 4.70 19.94
CA ARG A 1227 -28.77 5.00 19.66
C ARG A 1227 -28.57 6.29 18.86
N ASP A 1228 -29.47 6.62 17.94
CA ASP A 1228 -29.38 7.86 17.16
C ASP A 1228 -29.67 9.12 18.00
N ILE A 1229 -30.54 9.01 19.04
CA ILE A 1229 -30.89 10.14 19.93
C ILE A 1229 -29.70 10.60 20.78
N GLY A 1230 -28.85 9.68 21.23
CA GLY A 1230 -27.65 9.99 22.02
C GLY A 1230 -26.63 10.83 21.26
N ASN A 1231 -26.49 10.60 19.95
CA ASN A 1231 -25.51 11.31 19.10
C ASN A 1231 -25.95 12.73 18.70
N VAL A 1232 -27.27 12.98 18.56
CA VAL A 1232 -27.79 14.28 18.09
C VAL A 1232 -27.58 15.40 19.11
N PHE A 1233 -27.52 15.09 20.41
CA PHE A 1233 -27.45 16.09 21.48
C PHE A 1233 -26.14 16.05 22.30
N ALA A 1234 -25.06 15.44 21.79
CA ALA A 1234 -23.81 15.27 22.52
C ALA A 1234 -23.10 16.60 22.88
N ASN A 1235 -23.32 17.67 22.12
CA ASN A 1235 -22.65 18.98 22.30
C ASN A 1235 -23.62 20.11 22.68
N VAL A 1236 -24.33 20.00 23.81
CA VAL A 1236 -25.07 21.14 24.37
C VAL A 1236 -24.08 22.03 25.13
N ASP A 1237 -23.43 22.93 24.41
CA ASP A 1237 -22.30 23.75 24.90
C ASP A 1237 -22.75 24.96 25.75
N GLY A 1238 -23.66 24.71 26.68
CA GLY A 1238 -24.25 25.74 27.54
C GLY A 1238 -25.09 26.78 26.81
N ASP A 1239 -25.43 26.59 25.53
CA ASP A 1239 -26.48 27.37 24.88
C ASP A 1239 -27.85 26.87 25.35
N VAL A 1240 -28.61 27.79 25.94
CA VAL A 1240 -30.00 27.61 26.35
C VAL A 1240 -30.88 27.13 25.18
N GLY A 1241 -30.48 27.40 23.92
CA GLY A 1241 -31.10 26.85 22.72
C GLY A 1241 -31.09 25.31 22.67
N GLY A 1242 -29.93 24.68 22.82
CA GLY A 1242 -29.79 23.22 22.81
C GLY A 1242 -30.49 22.54 24.00
N VAL A 1243 -30.56 23.22 25.15
CA VAL A 1243 -31.33 22.77 26.32
C VAL A 1243 -32.84 22.73 25.99
N CYS A 1244 -33.36 23.77 25.34
CA CYS A 1244 -34.76 23.82 24.93
C CYS A 1244 -35.10 22.72 23.90
N GLU A 1245 -34.22 22.46 22.93
CA GLU A 1245 -34.42 21.39 21.95
C GLU A 1245 -34.49 20.00 22.59
N TYR A 1246 -33.63 19.76 23.59
CA TYR A 1246 -33.68 18.50 24.35
C TYR A 1246 -35.00 18.35 25.13
N LEU A 1247 -35.46 19.40 25.81
CA LEU A 1247 -36.75 19.37 26.52
C LEU A 1247 -37.93 19.21 25.55
N ILE A 1248 -37.88 19.79 24.35
CA ILE A 1248 -38.86 19.57 23.28
C ILE A 1248 -38.93 18.08 22.91
N HIS A 1249 -37.77 17.41 22.80
CA HIS A 1249 -37.71 15.98 22.49
C HIS A 1249 -38.30 15.12 23.61
N LEU A 1250 -38.01 15.42 24.88
CA LEU A 1250 -38.59 14.70 26.04
C LEU A 1250 -40.12 14.76 26.09
N VAL A 1251 -40.72 15.84 25.60
CA VAL A 1251 -42.18 15.98 25.55
C VAL A 1251 -42.79 15.17 24.39
N GLN A 1252 -42.00 14.82 23.37
CA GLN A 1252 -42.46 14.11 22.16
C GLN A 1252 -42.39 12.57 22.25
N SER A 1253 -41.68 12.01 23.22
CA SER A 1253 -41.40 10.58 23.29
C SER A 1253 -42.64 9.76 23.67
N ASP A 1254 -43.51 9.51 22.68
CA ASP A 1254 -44.50 8.44 22.65
C ASP A 1254 -44.21 7.58 21.40
N SER A 1255 -43.29 6.62 21.53
CA SER A 1255 -42.77 5.80 20.42
C SER A 1255 -43.68 4.64 19.99
N HIS A 1256 -44.91 4.55 20.48
CA HIS A 1256 -45.79 3.40 20.26
C HIS A 1256 -46.73 3.52 19.05
N LYS A 1257 -46.31 4.16 17.94
CA LYS A 1257 -47.18 4.37 16.76
C LYS A 1257 -47.67 3.05 16.15
N ASN A 1258 -46.83 2.02 16.10
CA ASN A 1258 -47.17 0.71 15.55
C ASN A 1258 -48.12 -0.08 16.47
N GLU A 1259 -47.90 -0.06 17.78
CA GLU A 1259 -48.80 -0.70 18.75
C GLU A 1259 -50.17 -0.03 18.79
N ARG A 1260 -50.20 1.31 18.71
CA ARG A 1260 -51.44 2.08 18.65
C ARG A 1260 -52.23 1.77 17.37
N LEU A 1261 -51.56 1.67 16.23
CA LEU A 1261 -52.19 1.28 14.96
C LEU A 1261 -52.79 -0.12 15.03
N LEU A 1262 -52.05 -1.11 15.57
CA LEU A 1262 -52.57 -2.46 15.77
C LEU A 1262 -53.80 -2.47 16.68
N LYS A 1263 -53.76 -1.72 17.80
CA LYS A 1263 -54.89 -1.60 18.73
C LYS A 1263 -56.13 -1.00 18.06
N GLU A 1264 -55.97 0.03 17.26
CA GLU A 1264 -57.10 0.66 16.54
C GLU A 1264 -57.68 -0.27 15.45
N ILE A 1265 -56.85 -1.06 14.76
CA ILE A 1265 -57.29 -2.08 13.79
C ILE A 1265 -58.16 -3.14 14.47
N GLU A 1266 -57.75 -3.65 15.65
CA GLU A 1266 -58.53 -4.62 16.41
C GLU A 1266 -59.87 -4.03 16.89
N LEU A 1267 -59.89 -2.77 17.31
CA LEU A 1267 -61.13 -2.08 17.69
C LEU A 1267 -62.08 -1.88 16.50
N PHE A 1268 -61.55 -1.64 15.29
CA PHE A 1268 -62.36 -1.57 14.07
C PHE A 1268 -63.05 -2.91 13.77
N PHE A 1269 -62.31 -4.03 13.84
CA PHE A 1269 -62.89 -5.36 13.64
C PHE A 1269 -63.91 -5.73 14.71
N THR A 1270 -63.69 -5.29 15.96
CA THR A 1270 -64.66 -5.49 17.05
C THR A 1270 -65.97 -4.76 16.76
N ALA A 1271 -65.90 -3.48 16.34
CA ALA A 1271 -67.08 -2.70 15.97
C ALA A 1271 -67.85 -3.28 14.77
N LEU A 1272 -67.13 -3.88 13.81
CA LEU A 1272 -67.75 -4.58 12.67
C LEU A 1272 -68.50 -5.84 13.13
N ALA A 1273 -67.90 -6.63 14.01
CA ALA A 1273 -68.51 -7.85 14.54
C ALA A 1273 -69.78 -7.57 15.37
N GLU A 1274 -69.78 -6.49 16.16
CA GLU A 1274 -70.96 -6.06 16.93
C GLU A 1274 -72.14 -5.71 16.01
N LYS A 1275 -71.88 -5.13 14.83
CA LYS A 1275 -72.91 -4.81 13.82
C LYS A 1275 -73.44 -6.01 13.05
N ASP A 1276 -72.63 -7.04 12.80
CA ASP A 1276 -73.12 -8.29 12.17
C ASP A 1276 -74.03 -9.11 13.12
N THR A 1277 -74.01 -8.81 14.42
CA THR A 1277 -74.85 -9.44 15.45
C THR A 1277 -76.11 -8.65 15.84
N SER A 1278 -76.28 -7.43 15.34
CA SER A 1278 -77.45 -6.54 15.56
C SER A 1278 -78.30 -6.41 14.30
#